data_AF-A0A423KDM7-F1
#
_entry.id   AF-A0A423KDM7-F1
#
_cell.length_a   1.000
_cell.length_b   1.000
_cell.length_c   1.000
_cell.angle_alpha   90.00
_cell.angle_beta   90.00
_cell.angle_gamma   90.00
#
_symmetry.space_group_name_H-M   'P 1'
#
loop_
_entity.id
_entity.type
_entity.pdbx_description
1 polymer ?
#
loop_
_entity_poly.entity_id
_entity_poly.type
_entity_poly.pdbx_seq_one_letter_code
_entity_poly.pdbx_strand_id
1 'polypeptide(L)'
;MRIDPKHSVGTDRFAGLTLDTVLPMTPAQYAAKLIGQRWGTAVLDAVLVDLNYDFYGYPAQGDVHQGRARTSRSLVQALLENYQTVGAGRFGETAFGLYTPPTIGPQVRIVEIDESINPGGGYRDYEGIYRTTLPQVYGPSTQLTLQPAVFKDWVWNLEFKTQYAAYVADAWPQDQALLAAGAYPLRTAVKLAFVMAAWLQHQERSLSDAGLDLALRAAALDGRQTWAQLTLAQLQASTVVPDCVEAARLVIYRYSADDIWRFRDRSTGRMLLYVPGNASPFHEFADHQALCAWVVEMARDGTRKKALAGHFAEDDREDGTFHAGVLTALAGMVTYPRQYRLKKGHGFFNNSGYWPPETYVRVEVAPRTEDPFAQWVRVMKRAAQTSIDTIRDDAQVNRDNLSAVVEPVVQWVNRFGPLALFVPGGEGLLALAGLIDAGYGLDKAVNGKTPDERRAGVGRTLFGLLNALPVIKGDAVLKGEERAAEASASGVGSEAAHTAERAVSDSVATVQSRIARLRTLIPETAALGDDALRAIDQVCELDSNALALLQAGQPPSPILADTLSRFRIDQALQQAIDRLPVGSAEAGQALAARAEQFNLRYAATQHSDHEWVRLFQSQYPGLPKQAIEQMLDRSGIDIAAPHTLAEAKRVLGELSVKAQQYERHVRLARAYEGLYLAAVQNADSEVLALHSLERLAGWPVGARIEVREDSALGRVLDSIGPRIGTSTRQLIKLGMRFQDAGQTVDFYPALLKALSPEQRTALGLRVDHGLEDLQAKLRAMPRPRADLESGLRRMDAGLPFDSLGLRGGGFPSTTDAAAFSRAIEKLQLQELYPARTEQEIEAQLALWGENAQIHLIDLSRQMQQLRVDLTSWVEQVEDDIDHMDIDLLEANDPETAGLSAEQIQAENDARIADAIRYERQTRMELASELDLLWQQRGDTSRRVYNNGEFVGFRLEMDYEHFHSLPALNVQLGQVVELTMSNFSLTETDSLSPFLRGFRKLRVLDLAGTDLRQSAANGAWVGRLPAAISELTELTHLNLRQTGLTLTEQAAGGLSSLTRLTSLDMSTNPLDLPPLVLFLPALRRLNLRATGIRNCPVGVLDYPYLQLLDLRYNHIDRIPEAVRMQSVGNNRLLLTGNPLNDADSLRWVVRHRQETGINVWMGLPSADFAQPEAWLTGLSPEQAATQAGRWQHLATLEGNERFFGTLDMVRRSADFRVNYAALQQRVWHLVDAIEASPALCQHVFRDVEWTAANGDDPFASFEQLEARVAAFNAGAAH
;
A
#
# COMPACT_ATOMS: atom_id res chain seq x y z
N MET A 1 -15.14 32.96 -26.23
CA MET A 1 -15.81 34.23 -26.57
C MET A 1 -15.73 35.10 -25.32
N ARG A 2 -15.11 36.30 -25.36
CA ARG A 2 -14.93 37.17 -24.18
C ARG A 2 -16.28 37.79 -23.80
N ILE A 3 -16.76 37.54 -22.58
CA ILE A 3 -17.86 38.31 -22.00
C ILE A 3 -17.26 39.60 -21.44
N ASP A 4 -17.76 40.73 -21.92
CA ASP A 4 -17.37 42.07 -21.49
C ASP A 4 -18.01 42.37 -20.11
N PRO A 5 -17.29 42.78 -19.05
CA PRO A 5 -17.83 42.87 -17.68
C PRO A 5 -18.84 43.99 -17.45
N LYS A 6 -19.24 44.74 -18.48
CA LYS A 6 -20.03 45.98 -18.36
C LYS A 6 -21.53 45.83 -18.62
N HIS A 7 -22.05 44.61 -18.81
CA HIS A 7 -23.48 44.34 -18.82
C HIS A 7 -23.90 43.43 -17.66
N SER A 8 -23.71 43.90 -16.42
CA SER A 8 -24.34 43.34 -15.22
C SER A 8 -25.83 43.71 -15.17
N VAL A 9 -26.63 43.21 -16.12
CA VAL A 9 -28.09 43.38 -16.08
C VAL A 9 -28.66 42.29 -15.17
N GLY A 10 -28.70 42.55 -13.86
CA GLY A 10 -29.64 41.85 -12.95
C GLY A 10 -29.13 41.31 -11.62
N THR A 11 -27.85 41.43 -11.27
CA THR A 11 -27.27 40.83 -10.04
C THR A 11 -27.69 41.52 -8.73
N ASP A 12 -28.10 42.80 -8.75
CA ASP A 12 -28.49 43.54 -7.54
C ASP A 12 -29.85 43.13 -6.94
N ARG A 13 -30.73 42.44 -7.70
CA ARG A 13 -32.13 42.23 -7.29
C ARG A 13 -32.32 41.18 -6.20
N PHE A 14 -31.35 40.28 -6.02
CA PHE A 14 -31.40 39.18 -5.04
C PHE A 14 -30.27 39.28 -4.00
N ALA A 15 -29.69 40.47 -3.79
CA ALA A 15 -28.56 40.72 -2.88
C ALA A 15 -28.78 40.32 -1.40
N GLY A 16 -30.01 40.00 -0.99
CA GLY A 16 -30.32 39.45 0.34
C GLY A 16 -30.08 37.94 0.51
N LEU A 17 -29.77 37.20 -0.57
CA LEU A 17 -29.32 35.81 -0.51
C LEU A 17 -27.80 35.76 -0.27
N THR A 18 -27.33 36.03 0.95
CA THR A 18 -25.91 35.88 1.29
C THR A 18 -25.55 34.39 1.35
N LEU A 19 -24.96 33.83 0.28
CA LEU A 19 -24.56 32.41 0.22
C LEU A 19 -23.34 32.10 1.12
N ASP A 20 -22.55 33.13 1.49
CA ASP A 20 -21.36 33.01 2.33
C ASP A 20 -21.64 32.42 3.73
N THR A 21 -22.90 32.42 4.16
CA THR A 21 -23.34 31.83 5.43
C THR A 21 -24.02 30.46 5.27
N VAL A 22 -24.20 29.96 4.04
CA VAL A 22 -25.10 28.82 3.75
C VAL A 22 -24.36 27.61 3.17
N LEU A 23 -23.29 27.81 2.38
CA LEU A 23 -22.50 26.69 1.84
C LEU A 23 -21.45 26.23 2.86
N PRO A 24 -21.44 24.93 3.23
CA PRO A 24 -20.37 24.39 4.07
C PRO A 24 -19.01 24.53 3.39
N MET A 25 -17.99 24.83 4.18
CA MET A 25 -16.59 24.89 3.76
C MET A 25 -16.15 23.52 3.25
N THR A 26 -15.47 23.52 2.11
CA THR A 26 -14.71 22.35 1.63
C THR A 26 -13.59 21.99 2.62
N PRO A 27 -12.98 20.79 2.50
CA PRO A 27 -11.83 20.43 3.32
C PRO A 27 -10.70 21.46 3.19
N ALA A 28 -10.42 21.92 1.96
CA ALA A 28 -9.40 22.93 1.69
C ALA A 28 -9.72 24.30 2.31
N GLN A 29 -10.98 24.73 2.26
CA GLN A 29 -11.43 25.98 2.89
C GLN A 29 -11.37 25.90 4.41
N TYR A 30 -11.74 24.74 4.99
CA TYR A 30 -11.64 24.51 6.41
C TYR A 30 -10.19 24.45 6.88
N ALA A 31 -9.31 23.78 6.12
CA ALA A 31 -7.86 23.78 6.34
C ALA A 31 -7.27 25.19 6.26
N ALA A 32 -7.60 25.96 5.21
CA ALA A 32 -7.17 27.34 5.07
C ALA A 32 -7.67 28.22 6.23
N LYS A 33 -8.91 28.00 6.70
CA LYS A 33 -9.42 28.68 7.89
C LYS A 33 -8.60 28.35 9.14
N LEU A 34 -8.29 27.07 9.38
CA LEU A 34 -7.49 26.65 10.54
C LEU A 34 -6.06 27.21 10.47
N ILE A 35 -5.42 27.15 9.30
CA ILE A 35 -4.09 27.72 9.06
C ILE A 35 -4.12 29.25 9.28
N GLY A 36 -5.10 29.94 8.71
CA GLY A 36 -5.28 31.38 8.86
C GLY A 36 -5.57 31.81 10.29
N GLN A 37 -6.31 31.01 11.06
CA GLN A 37 -6.57 31.24 12.49
C GLN A 37 -5.30 31.06 13.34
N ARG A 38 -4.45 30.09 12.98
CA ARG A 38 -3.23 29.78 13.75
C ARG A 38 -2.06 30.70 13.42
N TRP A 39 -1.87 31.04 12.15
CA TRP A 39 -0.68 31.75 11.65
C TRP A 39 -0.96 33.03 10.84
N GLY A 40 -2.23 33.43 10.69
CA GLY A 40 -2.66 34.60 9.94
C GLY A 40 -2.93 34.31 8.46
N THR A 41 -3.75 35.12 7.80
CA THR A 41 -4.12 34.92 6.38
C THR A 41 -2.95 35.10 5.41
N ALA A 42 -1.90 35.82 5.83
CA ALA A 42 -0.72 36.12 5.00
C ALA A 42 0.16 34.90 4.69
N VAL A 43 -0.08 33.74 5.34
CA VAL A 43 0.66 32.49 5.07
C VAL A 43 -0.10 31.54 4.12
N LEU A 44 -1.35 31.85 3.76
CA LEU A 44 -2.17 30.97 2.92
C LEU A 44 -1.65 30.85 1.48
N ASP A 45 -1.01 31.91 0.98
CA ASP A 45 -0.38 31.94 -0.34
C ASP A 45 1.07 31.43 -0.31
N ALA A 46 1.52 30.86 0.80
CA ALA A 46 2.87 30.35 0.97
C ALA A 46 2.98 28.88 0.57
N VAL A 47 4.17 28.51 0.11
CA VAL A 47 4.52 27.16 -0.34
C VAL A 47 5.58 26.56 0.57
N LEU A 48 5.35 25.32 0.99
CA LEU A 48 6.36 24.47 1.61
C LEU A 48 7.18 23.84 0.48
N VAL A 49 8.48 24.05 0.48
CA VAL A 49 9.37 23.64 -0.61
C VAL A 49 10.60 22.94 -0.06
N ASP A 50 10.90 21.79 -0.67
CA ASP A 50 12.16 21.08 -0.51
C ASP A 50 13.10 21.48 -1.64
N LEU A 51 14.22 22.11 -1.31
CA LEU A 51 15.22 22.60 -2.24
C LEU A 51 16.48 21.76 -2.16
N ASN A 52 17.01 21.43 -3.33
CA ASN A 52 18.35 20.89 -3.49
C ASN A 52 19.18 21.98 -4.19
N TYR A 53 20.36 22.30 -3.69
CA TYR A 53 21.20 23.37 -4.27
C TYR A 53 22.70 23.07 -4.14
N ASP A 54 23.54 23.81 -4.86
CA ASP A 54 24.98 23.60 -4.98
C ASP A 54 25.37 22.27 -5.62
N PHE A 55 24.70 21.91 -6.72
CA PHE A 55 25.04 20.71 -7.50
C PHE A 55 26.46 20.79 -8.08
N TYR A 56 27.10 19.63 -8.20
CA TYR A 56 28.41 19.52 -8.83
C TYR A 56 28.37 20.08 -10.27
N GLY A 57 29.26 21.04 -10.60
CA GLY A 57 29.27 21.75 -11.88
C GLY A 57 28.39 23.02 -11.93
N TYR A 58 27.54 23.25 -10.93
CA TYR A 58 26.67 24.44 -10.80
C TYR A 58 26.95 25.19 -9.48
N PRO A 59 28.17 25.70 -9.26
CA PRO A 59 28.51 26.41 -8.03
C PRO A 59 27.72 27.72 -7.90
N ALA A 60 27.60 28.23 -6.68
CA ALA A 60 26.99 29.54 -6.42
C ALA A 60 27.65 30.64 -7.26
N GLN A 61 26.82 31.50 -7.86
CA GLN A 61 27.26 32.68 -8.59
C GLN A 61 27.10 33.91 -7.68
N GLY A 62 28.17 34.28 -6.96
CA GLY A 62 28.08 35.26 -5.88
C GLY A 62 27.33 34.67 -4.67
N ASP A 63 26.39 35.43 -4.10
CA ASP A 63 25.55 34.99 -2.96
C ASP A 63 24.30 34.19 -3.38
N VAL A 64 24.14 33.90 -4.68
CA VAL A 64 23.00 33.16 -5.21
C VAL A 64 23.44 31.75 -5.60
N HIS A 65 22.95 30.79 -4.84
CA HIS A 65 23.14 29.37 -5.07
C HIS A 65 22.30 28.90 -6.26
N GLN A 66 22.75 27.87 -6.95
CA GLN A 66 22.03 27.28 -8.07
C GLN A 66 21.49 25.91 -7.65
N GLY A 67 20.23 25.61 -8.00
CA GLY A 67 19.56 24.42 -7.50
C GLY A 67 18.27 24.08 -8.22
N ARG A 68 17.51 23.14 -7.65
CA ARG A 68 16.18 22.74 -8.11
C ARG A 68 15.23 22.55 -6.92
N ALA A 69 13.94 22.77 -7.16
CA ALA A 69 12.91 22.41 -6.20
C ALA A 69 12.51 20.94 -6.41
N ARG A 70 12.68 20.11 -5.37
CA ARG A 70 12.38 18.68 -5.40
C ARG A 70 10.88 18.42 -5.29
N THR A 71 10.25 19.12 -4.35
CA THR A 71 8.80 19.14 -4.20
C THR A 71 8.35 20.53 -3.76
N SER A 72 7.22 21.00 -4.27
CA SER A 72 6.58 22.25 -3.86
C SER A 72 5.11 21.99 -3.63
N ARG A 73 4.59 22.39 -2.47
CA ARG A 73 3.19 22.21 -2.08
C ARG A 73 2.69 23.44 -1.34
N SER A 74 1.39 23.73 -1.43
CA SER A 74 0.78 24.73 -0.55
C SER A 74 0.69 24.22 0.89
N LEU A 75 0.62 25.12 1.87
CA LEU A 75 0.39 24.71 3.27
C LEU A 75 -0.95 23.98 3.45
N VAL A 76 -1.97 24.38 2.69
CA VAL A 76 -3.28 23.70 2.67
C VAL A 76 -3.13 22.26 2.21
N GLN A 77 -2.37 22.01 1.13
CA GLN A 77 -2.11 20.68 0.61
C GLN A 77 -1.32 19.82 1.60
N ALA A 78 -0.27 20.38 2.20
CA ALA A 78 0.54 19.68 3.20
C ALA A 78 -0.29 19.20 4.41
N LEU A 79 -1.30 19.98 4.82
CA LEU A 79 -2.23 19.58 5.88
C LEU A 79 -3.21 18.48 5.42
N LEU A 80 -3.82 18.61 4.23
CA LEU A 80 -4.79 17.63 3.73
C LEU A 80 -4.16 16.25 3.46
N GLU A 81 -2.89 16.24 3.07
CA GLU A 81 -2.12 15.02 2.81
C GLU A 81 -1.58 14.35 4.08
N ASN A 82 -1.69 15.02 5.24
CA ASN A 82 -0.95 14.69 6.46
C ASN A 82 0.55 14.51 6.14
N TYR A 83 1.17 15.53 5.52
CA TYR A 83 2.54 15.44 4.98
C TYR A 83 3.60 15.36 6.09
N GLN A 84 4.13 14.15 6.30
CA GLN A 84 5.09 13.85 7.38
C GLN A 84 6.54 13.64 6.92
N THR A 85 6.83 13.61 5.62
CA THR A 85 8.21 13.39 5.19
C THR A 85 9.07 14.61 5.51
N VAL A 86 10.02 14.44 6.42
CA VAL A 86 11.22 15.27 6.47
C VAL A 86 12.04 14.94 5.22
N GLY A 87 12.65 15.94 4.57
CA GLY A 87 13.59 15.71 3.47
C GLY A 87 14.48 14.50 3.78
N ALA A 88 14.57 13.58 2.81
CA ALA A 88 15.15 12.26 3.01
C ALA A 88 16.50 12.33 3.76
N GLY A 89 16.60 11.63 4.90
CA GLY A 89 17.89 11.15 5.40
C GLY A 89 18.42 11.62 6.77
N ARG A 90 17.66 12.23 7.68
CA ARG A 90 18.22 12.68 8.99
C ARG A 90 17.32 12.49 10.22
N PHE A 91 16.69 11.33 10.39
CA PHE A 91 15.98 10.97 11.65
C PHE A 91 16.94 10.88 12.87
N GLY A 92 18.24 10.73 12.66
CA GLY A 92 19.23 10.63 13.74
C GLY A 92 19.72 11.95 14.35
N GLU A 93 19.35 13.12 13.80
CA GLU A 93 20.06 14.37 14.13
C GLU A 93 19.39 15.26 15.18
N THR A 94 18.15 14.99 15.57
CA THR A 94 17.46 15.74 16.64
C THR A 94 17.59 15.13 18.04
N ALA A 95 18.13 13.92 18.16
CA ALA A 95 18.44 13.33 19.47
C ALA A 95 19.87 13.61 19.96
N PHE A 96 20.79 14.00 19.07
CA PHE A 96 22.23 14.06 19.37
C PHE A 96 22.98 15.32 18.88
N GLY A 97 22.29 16.33 18.32
CA GLY A 97 22.82 17.69 18.16
C GLY A 97 23.88 17.89 17.06
N LEU A 98 23.74 17.22 15.90
CA LEU A 98 24.76 17.27 14.84
C LEU A 98 24.49 18.22 13.66
N TYR A 99 23.29 18.79 13.49
CA TYR A 99 23.06 19.93 12.58
C TYR A 99 21.68 20.57 12.82
N THR A 100 21.61 21.88 13.02
CA THR A 100 20.37 22.66 12.96
C THR A 100 20.41 23.44 11.65
N PRO A 101 19.54 23.17 10.66
CA PRO A 101 19.50 24.02 9.47
C PRO A 101 19.21 25.46 9.91
N PRO A 102 19.81 26.46 9.24
CA PRO A 102 19.59 27.85 9.61
C PRO A 102 18.09 28.19 9.47
N THR A 103 17.56 28.97 10.41
CA THR A 103 16.14 29.42 10.45
C THR A 103 15.70 30.07 9.15
N ILE A 104 16.65 30.62 8.38
CA ILE A 104 16.50 31.19 7.05
C ILE A 104 17.54 30.54 6.13
N GLY A 105 17.08 30.03 4.99
CA GLY A 105 17.89 29.33 4.00
C GLY A 105 18.58 30.28 3.03
N PRO A 106 19.53 29.77 2.23
CA PRO A 106 20.25 30.56 1.23
C PRO A 106 19.33 30.99 0.08
N GLN A 107 19.75 32.00 -0.69
CA GLN A 107 19.06 32.36 -1.92
C GLN A 107 19.40 31.34 -3.01
N VAL A 108 18.39 30.64 -3.51
CA VAL A 108 18.51 29.59 -4.53
C VAL A 108 17.80 30.03 -5.82
N ARG A 109 18.55 30.09 -6.92
CA ARG A 109 18.02 30.23 -8.27
C ARG A 109 17.80 28.85 -8.86
N ILE A 110 16.57 28.61 -9.33
CA ILE A 110 16.24 27.37 -10.04
C ILE A 110 16.89 27.40 -11.43
N VAL A 111 17.66 26.36 -11.74
CA VAL A 111 18.29 26.14 -13.04
C VAL A 111 17.98 24.73 -13.53
N GLU A 112 18.05 24.51 -14.83
CA GLU A 112 17.93 23.17 -15.40
C GLU A 112 19.25 22.44 -15.17
N ILE A 113 19.20 21.39 -14.36
CA ILE A 113 20.38 20.64 -13.92
C ILE A 113 20.44 19.37 -14.76
N ASP A 114 21.49 19.26 -15.57
CA ASP A 114 21.77 18.04 -16.30
C ASP A 114 22.31 16.95 -15.36
N GLU A 115 21.41 16.08 -14.91
CA GLU A 115 21.73 15.00 -13.96
C GLU A 115 22.51 13.85 -14.60
N SER A 116 22.61 13.82 -15.93
CA SER A 116 23.42 12.83 -16.65
C SER A 116 24.91 12.97 -16.37
N ILE A 117 25.34 14.10 -15.79
CA ILE A 117 26.74 14.39 -15.49
C ILE A 117 27.19 13.76 -14.15
N ASN A 118 26.28 13.48 -13.20
CA ASN A 118 26.55 12.77 -11.93
C ASN A 118 25.25 12.36 -11.17
N PRO A 119 24.74 11.13 -11.28
CA PRO A 119 23.51 10.71 -10.64
C PRO A 119 23.83 10.21 -9.23
N GLY A 120 23.58 11.08 -8.27
CA GLY A 120 23.61 10.74 -6.86
C GLY A 120 24.74 11.34 -6.04
N GLY A 121 25.24 12.54 -6.36
CA GLY A 121 26.22 13.19 -5.47
C GLY A 121 26.39 14.69 -5.58
N GLY A 122 26.17 15.38 -4.45
CA GLY A 122 26.75 16.70 -4.15
C GLY A 122 25.78 17.87 -4.22
N TYR A 123 24.66 17.84 -3.51
CA TYR A 123 23.79 19.00 -3.29
C TYR A 123 23.49 19.12 -1.79
N ARG A 124 23.12 20.31 -1.34
CA ARG A 124 22.61 20.59 0.00
C ARG A 124 21.10 20.59 -0.05
N ASP A 125 20.49 20.05 1.00
CA ASP A 125 19.04 20.07 1.17
C ASP A 125 18.63 21.22 2.10
N TYR A 126 17.57 21.93 1.72
CA TYR A 126 16.93 22.90 2.59
C TYR A 126 15.42 22.85 2.41
N GLU A 127 14.70 22.72 3.52
CA GLU A 127 13.25 22.84 3.55
C GLU A 127 12.87 24.21 4.12
N GLY A 128 11.99 24.92 3.41
CA GLY A 128 11.51 26.24 3.84
C GLY A 128 10.08 26.52 3.38
N ILE A 129 9.44 27.47 4.06
CA ILE A 129 8.13 27.99 3.65
C ILE A 129 8.36 29.36 3.01
N TYR A 130 7.97 29.53 1.76
CA TYR A 130 8.23 30.74 0.97
C TYR A 130 6.94 31.39 0.49
N ARG A 131 6.93 32.72 0.39
CA ARG A 131 5.86 33.46 -0.30
C ARG A 131 5.92 33.20 -1.80
N THR A 132 4.77 33.12 -2.43
CA THR A 132 4.67 32.99 -3.88
C THR A 132 5.04 34.32 -4.58
N THR A 133 5.92 34.29 -5.57
CA THR A 133 6.33 35.46 -6.38
C THR A 133 6.32 35.15 -7.88
N LEU A 134 6.23 36.18 -8.74
CA LEU A 134 6.33 36.03 -10.20
C LEU A 134 7.47 36.93 -10.75
N PRO A 135 8.60 36.35 -11.21
CA PRO A 135 8.97 34.92 -11.17
C PRO A 135 9.22 34.43 -9.73
N GLN A 136 9.10 33.11 -9.51
CA GLN A 136 9.30 32.53 -8.18
C GLN A 136 10.76 32.67 -7.74
N VAL A 137 10.98 33.23 -6.55
CA VAL A 137 12.30 33.38 -5.93
C VAL A 137 12.33 32.56 -4.64
N TYR A 138 13.41 31.83 -4.40
CA TYR A 138 13.64 31.11 -3.16
C TYR A 138 14.83 31.74 -2.45
N GLY A 139 14.61 32.26 -1.25
CA GLY A 139 15.66 32.89 -0.47
C GLY A 139 15.14 33.72 0.70
N PRO A 140 16.04 34.38 1.44
CA PRO A 140 15.72 35.08 2.68
C PRO A 140 14.58 36.11 2.56
N SER A 141 14.50 36.82 1.43
CA SER A 141 13.49 37.86 1.20
C SER A 141 12.07 37.32 1.01
N THR A 142 11.95 36.05 0.62
CA THR A 142 10.67 35.38 0.35
C THR A 142 10.31 34.35 1.42
N GLN A 143 11.27 33.94 2.25
CA GLN A 143 11.05 32.93 3.28
C GLN A 143 10.23 33.50 4.44
N LEU A 144 9.23 32.75 4.87
CA LEU A 144 8.47 33.04 6.08
C LEU A 144 9.21 32.54 7.32
N THR A 145 9.03 33.25 8.44
CA THR A 145 9.60 32.86 9.74
C THR A 145 9.01 31.55 10.27
N LEU A 146 7.84 31.12 9.75
CA LEU A 146 7.20 29.86 10.09
C LEU A 146 8.11 28.69 9.72
N GLN A 147 8.53 27.92 10.73
CA GLN A 147 9.41 26.77 10.54
C GLN A 147 8.61 25.56 10.03
N PRO A 148 9.11 24.85 8.99
CA PRO A 148 8.47 23.62 8.49
C PRO A 148 8.16 22.60 9.58
N ALA A 149 9.10 22.37 10.50
CA ALA A 149 8.93 21.41 11.60
C ALA A 149 7.76 21.77 12.53
N VAL A 150 7.59 23.06 12.85
CA VAL A 150 6.47 23.55 13.69
C VAL A 150 5.14 23.41 12.97
N PHE A 151 5.11 23.66 11.66
CA PHE A 151 3.91 23.47 10.86
C PHE A 151 3.51 21.99 10.79
N LYS A 152 4.47 21.08 10.53
CA LYS A 152 4.23 19.63 10.45
C LYS A 152 3.80 19.02 11.78
N ASP A 153 4.43 19.42 12.89
CA ASP A 153 4.03 18.98 14.24
C ASP A 153 2.60 19.44 14.58
N TRP A 154 2.20 20.64 14.15
CA TRP A 154 0.80 21.06 14.28
C TRP A 154 -0.15 20.23 13.42
N VAL A 155 0.20 19.94 12.16
CA VAL A 155 -0.60 19.08 11.28
C VAL A 155 -0.81 17.70 11.92
N TRP A 156 0.25 17.11 12.47
CA TRP A 156 0.22 15.81 13.14
C TRP A 156 -0.76 15.79 14.33
N ASN A 157 -0.71 16.81 15.18
CA ASN A 157 -1.56 16.87 16.38
C ASN A 157 -2.99 17.38 16.12
N LEU A 158 -3.31 17.80 14.89
CA LEU A 158 -4.60 18.42 14.58
C LEU A 158 -5.73 17.40 14.43
N GLU A 159 -5.44 16.14 14.08
CA GLU A 159 -6.44 15.12 13.71
C GLU A 159 -7.50 15.68 12.73
N PHE A 160 -7.04 16.27 11.62
CA PHE A 160 -7.86 17.09 10.73
C PHE A 160 -9.14 16.38 10.24
N LYS A 161 -9.05 15.07 9.93
CA LYS A 161 -10.20 14.25 9.48
C LYS A 161 -11.34 14.27 10.49
N THR A 162 -11.02 14.09 11.77
CA THR A 162 -12.00 14.09 12.87
C THR A 162 -12.66 15.46 13.01
N GLN A 163 -11.87 16.53 12.96
CA GLN A 163 -12.40 17.90 13.08
C GLN A 163 -13.28 18.29 11.89
N TYR A 164 -12.88 17.92 10.66
CA TYR A 164 -13.66 18.22 9.47
C TYR A 164 -14.96 17.41 9.43
N ALA A 165 -14.94 16.14 9.85
CA ALA A 165 -16.13 15.31 9.96
C ALA A 165 -17.18 15.91 10.93
N ALA A 166 -16.72 16.39 12.09
CA ALA A 166 -17.57 17.09 13.05
C ALA A 166 -18.16 18.39 12.47
N TYR A 167 -17.35 19.16 11.73
CA TYR A 167 -17.81 20.36 11.04
C TYR A 167 -18.89 20.07 9.98
N VAL A 168 -18.68 19.07 9.11
CA VAL A 168 -19.64 18.68 8.07
C VAL A 168 -20.97 18.22 8.69
N ALA A 169 -20.92 17.50 9.80
CA ALA A 169 -22.12 17.06 10.52
C ALA A 169 -22.95 18.22 11.09
N ASP A 170 -22.30 19.32 11.51
CA ASP A 170 -22.96 20.52 12.03
C ASP A 170 -23.41 21.50 10.92
N ALA A 171 -22.62 21.62 9.85
CA ALA A 171 -22.86 22.59 8.77
C ALA A 171 -23.99 22.20 7.81
N TRP A 172 -24.30 20.91 7.65
CA TRP A 172 -25.40 20.44 6.81
C TRP A 172 -26.70 20.22 7.62
N PRO A 173 -27.86 20.67 7.14
CA PRO A 173 -29.13 20.49 7.84
C PRO A 173 -29.56 19.01 7.87
N GLN A 174 -30.42 18.67 8.83
CA GLN A 174 -31.10 17.38 8.87
C GLN A 174 -32.02 17.21 7.64
N ASP A 175 -32.16 15.99 7.14
CA ASP A 175 -32.88 15.69 5.89
C ASP A 175 -34.35 16.11 5.92
N GLN A 176 -34.94 16.16 7.11
CA GLN A 176 -36.32 16.60 7.35
C GLN A 176 -36.50 18.10 7.09
N ALA A 177 -35.49 18.93 7.37
CA ALA A 177 -35.51 20.37 7.10
C ALA A 177 -35.35 20.67 5.59
N LEU A 178 -34.62 19.83 4.85
CA LEU A 178 -34.46 19.96 3.39
C LEU A 178 -35.74 19.65 2.63
N LEU A 179 -36.50 18.65 3.10
CA LEU A 179 -37.78 18.25 2.52
C LEU A 179 -38.98 19.09 2.98
N ALA A 180 -38.81 19.92 4.02
CA ALA A 180 -39.90 20.74 4.52
C ALA A 180 -40.36 21.75 3.44
N ALA A 181 -41.65 22.07 3.45
CA ALA A 181 -42.22 23.06 2.52
C ALA A 181 -41.67 24.49 2.76
N GLY A 182 -41.09 24.75 3.93
CA GLY A 182 -40.50 26.05 4.29
C GLY A 182 -39.28 26.41 3.44
N ALA A 183 -38.97 27.71 3.37
CA ALA A 183 -37.84 28.21 2.59
C ALA A 183 -36.51 27.69 3.16
N TYR A 184 -35.67 27.12 2.30
CA TYR A 184 -34.29 26.76 2.64
C TYR A 184 -33.32 27.48 1.69
N PRO A 185 -32.31 28.22 2.19
CA PRO A 185 -31.46 29.06 1.35
C PRO A 185 -30.70 28.29 0.25
N LEU A 186 -30.16 27.11 0.54
CA LEU A 186 -29.41 26.33 -0.45
C LEU A 186 -30.31 25.76 -1.56
N ARG A 187 -31.53 25.30 -1.21
CA ARG A 187 -32.53 24.85 -2.19
C ARG A 187 -32.93 26.00 -3.12
N THR A 188 -33.10 27.19 -2.56
CA THR A 188 -33.40 28.43 -3.30
C THR A 188 -32.27 28.78 -4.27
N ALA A 189 -31.01 28.66 -3.84
CA ALA A 189 -29.85 28.94 -4.67
C ALA A 189 -29.69 27.96 -5.84
N VAL A 190 -29.85 26.65 -5.59
CA VAL A 190 -29.80 25.63 -6.64
C VAL A 190 -30.92 25.85 -7.66
N LYS A 191 -32.14 26.19 -7.21
CA LYS A 191 -33.27 26.51 -8.09
C LYS A 191 -33.03 27.76 -8.94
N LEU A 192 -32.50 28.83 -8.32
CA LEU A 192 -32.15 30.06 -9.02
C LEU A 192 -31.12 29.80 -10.13
N ALA A 193 -30.09 29.02 -9.84
CA ALA A 193 -29.04 28.74 -10.81
C ALA A 193 -29.50 27.90 -12.00
N PHE A 194 -30.36 26.91 -11.77
CA PHE A 194 -31.00 26.14 -12.84
C PHE A 194 -31.79 27.05 -13.78
N VAL A 195 -32.62 27.94 -13.22
CA VAL A 195 -33.41 28.91 -13.99
C VAL A 195 -32.50 29.84 -14.78
N MET A 196 -31.48 30.40 -14.14
CA MET A 196 -30.53 31.31 -14.78
C MET A 196 -29.71 30.65 -15.88
N ALA A 197 -29.27 29.41 -15.68
CA ALA A 197 -28.56 28.66 -16.71
C ALA A 197 -29.42 28.44 -17.96
N ALA A 198 -30.74 28.19 -17.79
CA ALA A 198 -31.65 28.07 -18.92
C ALA A 198 -31.78 29.40 -19.68
N TRP A 199 -31.89 30.51 -18.95
CA TRP A 199 -31.95 31.86 -19.51
C TRP A 199 -30.68 32.25 -20.26
N LEU A 200 -29.50 31.97 -19.70
CA LEU A 200 -28.21 32.28 -20.32
C LEU A 200 -28.01 31.46 -21.59
N GLN A 201 -28.25 30.15 -21.55
CA GLN A 201 -28.15 29.31 -22.76
C GLN A 201 -29.15 29.73 -23.85
N HIS A 202 -30.33 30.21 -23.48
CA HIS A 202 -31.30 30.77 -24.42
C HIS A 202 -30.77 32.06 -25.07
N GLN A 203 -30.18 32.98 -24.29
CA GLN A 203 -29.53 34.18 -24.83
C GLN A 203 -28.36 33.85 -25.76
N GLU A 204 -27.60 32.81 -25.45
CA GLU A 204 -26.50 32.30 -26.27
C GLU A 204 -26.98 31.51 -27.50
N ARG A 205 -28.30 31.34 -27.69
CA ARG A 205 -28.93 30.55 -28.76
C ARG A 205 -28.54 29.06 -28.75
N SER A 206 -28.10 28.55 -27.60
CA SER A 206 -27.82 27.12 -27.39
C SER A 206 -29.01 26.35 -26.79
N LEU A 207 -30.05 27.05 -26.33
CA LEU A 207 -31.34 26.50 -25.89
C LEU A 207 -32.48 27.16 -26.70
N SER A 208 -33.45 26.38 -27.16
CA SER A 208 -34.60 26.87 -27.92
C SER A 208 -35.64 27.55 -27.02
N ASP A 209 -36.55 28.33 -27.61
CA ASP A 209 -37.68 28.93 -26.88
C ASP A 209 -38.52 27.86 -26.14
N ALA A 210 -38.75 26.71 -26.81
CA ALA A 210 -39.47 25.58 -26.23
C ALA A 210 -38.66 24.88 -25.12
N GLY A 211 -37.33 24.86 -25.23
CA GLY A 211 -36.43 24.36 -24.19
C GLY A 211 -36.42 25.23 -22.94
N LEU A 212 -36.39 26.57 -23.11
CA LEU A 212 -36.50 27.52 -22.00
C LEU A 212 -37.85 27.40 -21.30
N ASP A 213 -38.95 27.34 -22.06
CA ASP A 213 -40.31 27.16 -21.53
C ASP A 213 -40.42 25.85 -20.70
N LEU A 214 -39.86 24.75 -21.20
CA LEU A 214 -39.84 23.47 -20.49
C LEU A 214 -38.98 23.53 -19.22
N ALA A 215 -37.83 24.20 -19.25
CA ALA A 215 -36.97 24.39 -18.07
C ALA A 215 -37.68 25.22 -16.98
N LEU A 216 -38.34 26.32 -17.34
CA LEU A 216 -39.08 27.16 -16.40
C LEU A 216 -40.26 26.40 -15.78
N ARG A 217 -41.03 25.65 -16.59
CA ARG A 217 -42.10 24.79 -16.08
C ARG A 217 -41.57 23.69 -15.16
N ALA A 218 -40.40 23.11 -15.46
CA ALA A 218 -39.74 22.14 -14.58
C ALA A 218 -39.35 22.74 -13.22
N ALA A 219 -39.08 24.05 -13.16
CA ALA A 219 -38.85 24.80 -11.92
C ALA A 219 -40.15 25.30 -11.24
N ALA A 220 -41.33 24.84 -11.67
CA ALA A 220 -42.64 25.31 -11.22
C ALA A 220 -42.84 26.83 -11.41
N LEU A 221 -42.24 27.39 -12.47
CA LEU A 221 -42.43 28.78 -12.91
C LEU A 221 -43.31 28.81 -14.17
N ASP A 222 -43.85 29.99 -14.48
CA ASP A 222 -44.56 30.19 -15.73
C ASP A 222 -43.54 30.21 -16.88
N GLY A 223 -43.77 29.36 -17.89
CA GLY A 223 -42.87 29.16 -19.02
C GLY A 223 -42.70 30.38 -19.93
N ARG A 224 -43.59 31.38 -19.80
CA ARG A 224 -43.50 32.68 -20.48
C ARG A 224 -43.05 33.83 -19.58
N GLN A 225 -42.79 33.55 -18.29
CA GLN A 225 -42.36 34.57 -17.33
C GLN A 225 -41.00 35.12 -17.74
N THR A 226 -40.84 36.44 -17.69
CA THR A 226 -39.54 37.07 -17.99
C THR A 226 -38.62 37.08 -16.75
N TRP A 227 -37.30 37.16 -16.96
CA TRP A 227 -36.32 37.34 -15.87
C TRP A 227 -36.69 38.52 -14.94
N ALA A 228 -37.23 39.61 -15.51
CA ALA A 228 -37.67 40.79 -14.76
C ALA A 228 -38.93 40.57 -13.90
N GLN A 229 -39.66 39.48 -14.09
CA GLN A 229 -40.86 39.15 -13.32
C GLN A 229 -40.60 38.10 -12.23
N LEU A 230 -39.40 37.52 -12.17
CA LEU A 230 -39.02 36.50 -11.19
C LEU A 230 -38.93 37.11 -9.78
N THR A 231 -39.55 36.45 -8.79
CA THR A 231 -39.56 36.89 -7.38
C THR A 231 -38.84 35.90 -6.46
N LEU A 232 -38.28 36.40 -5.35
CA LEU A 232 -37.60 35.56 -4.36
C LEU A 232 -38.55 34.53 -3.73
N ALA A 233 -39.81 34.90 -3.51
CA ALA A 233 -40.83 34.00 -2.97
C ALA A 233 -41.09 32.79 -3.88
N GLN A 234 -41.09 32.96 -5.20
CA GLN A 234 -41.22 31.86 -6.17
C GLN A 234 -40.02 30.89 -6.14
N LEU A 235 -38.82 31.44 -5.88
CA LEU A 235 -37.60 30.65 -5.75
C LEU A 235 -37.51 29.90 -4.41
N GLN A 236 -38.06 30.48 -3.34
CA GLN A 236 -38.08 29.88 -1.99
C GLN A 236 -39.13 28.77 -1.83
N ALA A 237 -40.22 28.85 -2.59
CA ALA A 237 -41.29 27.86 -2.57
C ALA A 237 -40.79 26.47 -3.00
N SER A 238 -41.27 25.44 -2.31
CA SER A 238 -41.04 24.03 -2.69
C SER A 238 -41.53 23.79 -4.12
N THR A 239 -40.73 23.08 -4.90
CA THR A 239 -41.01 22.82 -6.31
C THR A 239 -41.80 21.53 -6.46
N VAL A 240 -43.05 21.66 -6.92
CA VAL A 240 -43.84 20.52 -7.39
C VAL A 240 -43.89 20.61 -8.91
N VAL A 241 -43.30 19.63 -9.59
CA VAL A 241 -43.24 19.60 -11.05
C VAL A 241 -44.66 19.49 -11.61
N PRO A 242 -45.08 20.36 -12.55
CA PRO A 242 -46.42 20.32 -13.13
C PRO A 242 -46.75 18.99 -13.82
N ASP A 243 -48.04 18.61 -13.85
CA ASP A 243 -48.50 17.33 -14.45
C ASP A 243 -48.13 17.14 -15.93
N CYS A 244 -47.91 18.24 -16.66
CA CYS A 244 -47.51 18.24 -18.06
C CYS A 244 -46.01 17.98 -18.27
N VAL A 245 -45.20 17.98 -17.21
CA VAL A 245 -43.75 17.73 -17.24
C VAL A 245 -43.42 16.45 -16.47
N GLU A 246 -42.65 15.57 -17.10
CA GLU A 246 -42.11 14.37 -16.46
C GLU A 246 -40.64 14.58 -16.12
N ALA A 247 -40.32 14.58 -14.83
CA ALA A 247 -38.96 14.59 -14.31
C ALA A 247 -38.48 13.15 -14.05
N ALA A 248 -37.31 12.79 -14.57
CA ALA A 248 -36.71 11.47 -14.40
C ALA A 248 -35.18 11.57 -14.28
N ARG A 249 -34.53 10.66 -13.57
CA ARG A 249 -33.06 10.56 -13.52
C ARG A 249 -32.54 9.69 -14.66
N LEU A 250 -31.35 9.99 -15.18
CA LEU A 250 -30.68 9.14 -16.15
C LEU A 250 -30.24 7.82 -15.50
N VAL A 251 -30.45 6.69 -16.17
CA VAL A 251 -30.01 5.36 -15.71
C VAL A 251 -29.10 4.75 -16.77
N ILE A 252 -27.92 4.28 -16.37
CA ILE A 252 -27.02 3.52 -17.23
C ILE A 252 -26.87 2.12 -16.64
N TYR A 253 -27.20 1.11 -17.46
CA TYR A 253 -27.27 -0.30 -17.11
C TYR A 253 -28.29 -0.59 -16.01
N ARG A 254 -27.96 -0.33 -14.74
CA ARG A 254 -28.85 -0.44 -13.57
C ARG A 254 -28.69 0.69 -12.56
N TYR A 255 -27.71 1.56 -12.77
CA TYR A 255 -27.33 2.58 -11.82
C TYR A 255 -27.98 3.88 -12.23
N SER A 256 -28.63 4.53 -11.27
CA SER A 256 -29.23 5.86 -11.46
C SER A 256 -28.18 6.92 -11.21
N ALA A 257 -28.12 7.92 -12.09
CA ALA A 257 -27.29 9.10 -11.87
C ALA A 257 -27.77 9.85 -10.62
N ASP A 258 -26.84 10.41 -9.85
CA ASP A 258 -27.16 11.16 -8.65
C ASP A 258 -27.85 12.49 -8.98
N ASP A 259 -27.44 13.15 -10.06
CA ASP A 259 -27.85 14.53 -10.34
C ASP A 259 -28.18 14.85 -11.81
N ILE A 260 -28.10 13.89 -12.73
CA ILE A 260 -28.48 14.09 -14.13
C ILE A 260 -29.99 13.89 -14.24
N TRP A 261 -30.71 14.97 -14.58
CA TRP A 261 -32.16 14.96 -14.70
C TRP A 261 -32.61 15.17 -16.13
N ARG A 262 -33.62 14.41 -16.52
CA ARG A 262 -34.34 14.52 -17.78
C ARG A 262 -35.74 15.05 -17.50
N PHE A 263 -36.10 16.15 -18.14
CA PHE A 263 -37.44 16.71 -18.15
C PHE A 263 -38.07 16.45 -19.51
N ARG A 264 -39.27 15.87 -19.53
CA ARG A 264 -40.00 15.61 -20.78
C ARG A 264 -41.35 16.28 -20.74
N ASP A 265 -41.66 17.04 -21.78
CA ASP A 265 -43.01 17.55 -21.98
C ASP A 265 -43.90 16.40 -22.46
N ARG A 266 -44.96 16.09 -21.70
CA ARG A 266 -45.88 15.00 -22.02
C ARG A 266 -46.76 15.29 -23.23
N SER A 267 -46.97 16.57 -23.56
CA SER A 267 -47.81 16.99 -24.68
C SER A 267 -47.05 16.98 -26.00
N THR A 268 -45.80 17.45 -26.00
CA THR A 268 -45.00 17.58 -27.23
C THR A 268 -43.98 16.45 -27.41
N GLY A 269 -43.72 15.66 -26.36
CA GLY A 269 -42.72 14.59 -26.37
C GLY A 269 -41.27 15.06 -26.24
N ARG A 270 -41.02 16.37 -26.32
CA ARG A 270 -39.68 17.00 -26.25
C ARG A 270 -38.98 16.67 -24.93
N MET A 271 -37.69 16.40 -25.01
CA MET A 271 -36.87 16.07 -23.85
C MET A 271 -35.73 17.06 -23.66
N LEU A 272 -35.48 17.38 -22.39
CA LEU A 272 -34.44 18.27 -21.94
C LEU A 272 -33.63 17.56 -20.86
N LEU A 273 -32.37 17.28 -21.12
CA LEU A 273 -31.43 16.72 -20.15
C LEU A 273 -30.63 17.85 -19.52
N TYR A 274 -30.62 17.90 -18.19
CA TYR A 274 -29.80 18.80 -17.41
C TYR A 274 -28.63 18.03 -16.79
N VAL A 275 -27.41 18.42 -17.17
CA VAL A 275 -26.14 17.86 -16.68
C VAL A 275 -25.39 18.97 -15.92
N PRO A 276 -25.45 18.97 -14.58
CA PRO A 276 -24.78 19.98 -13.76
C PRO A 276 -23.26 20.03 -14.01
N GLY A 277 -22.63 21.22 -13.93
CA GLY A 277 -21.18 21.39 -14.12
C GLY A 277 -20.71 21.54 -15.57
N ASN A 278 -21.59 21.35 -16.55
CA ASN A 278 -21.27 21.61 -17.96
C ASN A 278 -21.29 23.11 -18.28
N ALA A 279 -20.45 23.52 -19.24
CA ALA A 279 -20.47 24.90 -19.76
C ALA A 279 -21.80 25.26 -20.44
N SER A 280 -22.54 24.26 -20.92
CA SER A 280 -23.89 24.38 -21.46
C SER A 280 -24.69 23.21 -20.88
N PRO A 281 -25.27 23.34 -19.67
CA PRO A 281 -25.81 22.22 -18.91
C PRO A 281 -27.11 21.63 -19.45
N PHE A 282 -27.86 22.38 -20.26
CA PHE A 282 -29.07 21.91 -20.91
C PHE A 282 -28.79 21.34 -22.29
N HIS A 283 -29.26 20.11 -22.53
CA HIS A 283 -29.19 19.41 -23.81
C HIS A 283 -30.59 18.98 -24.26
N GLU A 284 -30.99 19.42 -25.46
CA GLU A 284 -32.30 19.07 -26.03
C GLU A 284 -32.23 17.81 -26.91
N PHE A 285 -33.22 16.95 -26.78
CA PHE A 285 -33.35 15.72 -27.57
C PHE A 285 -34.76 15.57 -28.14
N ALA A 286 -34.84 15.12 -29.39
CA ALA A 286 -36.11 14.84 -30.07
C ALA A 286 -36.79 13.58 -29.50
N ASP A 287 -36.01 12.53 -29.22
CA ASP A 287 -36.48 11.24 -28.74
C ASP A 287 -35.41 10.48 -27.94
N HIS A 288 -35.79 9.33 -27.36
CA HIS A 288 -34.92 8.50 -26.54
C HIS A 288 -33.73 7.91 -27.32
N GLN A 289 -33.88 7.72 -28.62
CA GLN A 289 -32.83 7.20 -29.48
C GLN A 289 -31.70 8.22 -29.65
N ALA A 290 -32.04 9.50 -29.82
CA ALA A 290 -31.08 10.59 -29.85
C ALA A 290 -30.30 10.73 -28.53
N LEU A 291 -30.97 10.49 -27.38
CA LEU A 291 -30.32 10.44 -26.07
C LEU A 291 -29.33 9.26 -25.98
N CYS A 292 -29.72 8.06 -26.43
CA CYS A 292 -28.84 6.89 -26.45
C CYS A 292 -27.59 7.12 -27.31
N ALA A 293 -27.76 7.74 -28.49
CA ALA A 293 -26.65 8.09 -29.37
C ALA A 293 -25.68 9.08 -28.72
N TRP A 294 -26.21 10.08 -27.99
CA TRP A 294 -25.39 11.03 -27.24
C TRP A 294 -24.58 10.35 -26.13
N VAL A 295 -25.17 9.43 -25.36
CA VAL A 295 -24.44 8.68 -24.31
C VAL A 295 -23.28 7.88 -24.89
N VAL A 296 -23.50 7.19 -26.03
CA VAL A 296 -22.45 6.43 -26.73
C VAL A 296 -21.33 7.35 -27.21
N GLU A 297 -21.68 8.52 -27.75
CA GLU A 297 -20.69 9.49 -28.22
C GLU A 297 -19.84 10.06 -27.08
N MET A 298 -20.44 10.32 -25.91
CA MET A 298 -19.70 10.72 -24.71
C MET A 298 -18.75 9.61 -24.22
N ALA A 299 -19.11 8.33 -24.42
CA ALA A 299 -18.32 7.19 -23.99
C ALA A 299 -17.11 6.86 -24.88
N ARG A 300 -17.05 7.39 -26.11
CA ARG A 300 -15.95 7.16 -27.06
C ARG A 300 -14.65 7.88 -26.66
N ASP A 301 -14.76 9.02 -25.99
CA ASP A 301 -13.62 9.77 -25.48
C ASP A 301 -13.36 9.41 -24.01
N GLY A 302 -12.12 9.03 -23.68
CA GLY A 302 -11.77 8.57 -22.33
C GLY A 302 -11.99 9.61 -21.23
N THR A 303 -11.84 10.90 -21.55
CA THR A 303 -12.03 12.01 -20.61
C THR A 303 -13.52 12.30 -20.41
N ARG A 304 -14.31 12.35 -21.49
CA ARG A 304 -15.77 12.54 -21.44
C ARG A 304 -16.48 11.35 -20.79
N LYS A 305 -16.01 10.12 -21.04
CA LYS A 305 -16.49 8.89 -20.40
C LYS A 305 -16.35 8.96 -18.88
N LYS A 306 -15.16 9.35 -18.39
CA LYS A 306 -14.90 9.53 -16.96
C LYS A 306 -15.73 10.66 -16.36
N ALA A 307 -15.86 11.78 -17.06
CA ALA A 307 -16.71 12.90 -16.63
C ALA A 307 -18.18 12.47 -16.49
N LEU A 308 -18.74 11.75 -17.47
CA LEU A 308 -20.10 11.22 -17.40
C LEU A 308 -20.28 10.19 -16.27
N ALA A 309 -19.31 9.29 -16.07
CA ALA A 309 -19.34 8.32 -14.97
C ALA A 309 -19.25 9.00 -13.59
N GLY A 310 -18.62 10.18 -13.50
CA GLY A 310 -18.57 11.00 -12.28
C GLY A 310 -19.94 11.44 -11.75
N HIS A 311 -20.99 11.33 -12.56
CA HIS A 311 -22.36 11.61 -12.13
C HIS A 311 -23.07 10.45 -11.42
N PHE A 312 -22.42 9.30 -11.28
CA PHE A 312 -22.91 8.13 -10.56
C PHE A 312 -22.13 7.95 -9.25
N ALA A 313 -22.73 7.24 -8.29
CA ALA A 313 -22.11 6.89 -7.02
C ALA A 313 -20.78 6.16 -7.25
N GLU A 314 -19.80 6.37 -6.37
CA GLU A 314 -18.43 5.84 -6.54
C GLU A 314 -18.41 4.32 -6.71
N ASP A 315 -19.15 3.60 -5.85
CA ASP A 315 -19.29 2.14 -5.87
C ASP A 315 -19.97 1.60 -7.14
N ASP A 316 -20.74 2.43 -7.85
CA ASP A 316 -21.47 2.05 -9.07
C ASP A 316 -20.62 2.20 -10.33
N ARG A 317 -19.53 2.98 -10.26
CA ARG A 317 -18.67 3.28 -11.43
C ARG A 317 -17.88 2.05 -11.86
N GLU A 318 -17.34 1.33 -10.88
CA GLU A 318 -16.53 0.12 -11.06
C GLU A 318 -17.38 -1.15 -11.02
N ASP A 319 -16.80 -2.28 -11.43
CA ASP A 319 -17.52 -3.55 -11.50
C ASP A 319 -17.75 -4.13 -10.11
N GLY A 320 -19.02 -4.36 -9.78
CA GLY A 320 -19.42 -5.07 -8.58
C GLY A 320 -19.38 -6.59 -8.75
N THR A 321 -19.62 -7.29 -7.65
CA THR A 321 -19.56 -8.75 -7.55
C THR A 321 -20.45 -9.45 -8.57
N PHE A 322 -21.67 -8.99 -8.86
CA PHE A 322 -22.59 -9.66 -9.81
C PHE A 322 -22.84 -8.91 -11.12
N HIS A 323 -22.41 -7.66 -11.20
CA HIS A 323 -22.93 -6.69 -12.15
C HIS A 323 -21.80 -5.78 -12.65
N ALA A 324 -21.87 -5.42 -13.93
CA ALA A 324 -20.88 -4.56 -14.56
C ALA A 324 -21.12 -3.13 -14.09
N GLY A 325 -20.05 -2.40 -13.75
CA GLY A 325 -20.10 -0.99 -13.39
C GLY A 325 -20.46 -0.12 -14.58
N VAL A 326 -20.78 1.15 -14.30
CA VAL A 326 -21.11 2.15 -15.35
C VAL A 326 -20.00 2.23 -16.40
N LEU A 327 -18.72 2.18 -16.00
CA LEU A 327 -17.59 2.27 -16.94
C LEU A 327 -17.52 1.07 -17.91
N THR A 328 -17.86 -0.12 -17.45
CA THR A 328 -17.89 -1.35 -18.25
C THR A 328 -19.10 -1.38 -19.18
N ALA A 329 -20.27 -0.94 -18.69
CA ALA A 329 -21.46 -0.79 -19.53
C ALA A 329 -21.23 0.19 -20.68
N LEU A 330 -20.61 1.35 -20.40
CA LEU A 330 -20.23 2.34 -21.42
C LEU A 330 -19.23 1.77 -22.43
N ALA A 331 -18.24 0.99 -22.00
CA ALA A 331 -17.29 0.32 -22.92
C ALA A 331 -17.98 -0.71 -23.83
N GLY A 332 -18.90 -1.50 -23.26
CA GLY A 332 -19.72 -2.44 -24.00
C GLY A 332 -20.54 -1.74 -25.10
N MET A 333 -21.23 -0.66 -24.75
CA MET A 333 -22.08 0.11 -25.67
C MET A 333 -21.29 0.76 -26.82
N VAL A 334 -20.05 1.20 -26.58
CA VAL A 334 -19.16 1.71 -27.66
C VAL A 334 -18.74 0.60 -28.63
N THR A 335 -18.62 -0.63 -28.14
CA THR A 335 -18.19 -1.79 -28.94
C THR A 335 -19.33 -2.35 -29.80
N TYR A 336 -20.60 -2.09 -29.44
CA TYR A 336 -21.77 -2.48 -30.20
C TYR A 336 -21.73 -1.88 -31.63
N PRO A 337 -22.02 -2.66 -32.69
CA PRO A 337 -22.67 -3.97 -32.70
C PRO A 337 -21.75 -5.19 -32.57
N ARG A 338 -20.46 -5.04 -32.21
CA ARG A 338 -19.57 -6.19 -31.93
C ARG A 338 -19.72 -6.67 -30.48
N GLN A 339 -19.35 -7.92 -30.23
CA GLN A 339 -19.37 -8.48 -28.87
C GLN A 339 -18.20 -7.94 -28.04
N TYR A 340 -18.50 -7.49 -26.83
CA TYR A 340 -17.51 -7.07 -25.84
C TYR A 340 -17.15 -8.26 -24.94
N ARG A 341 -15.85 -8.55 -24.75
CA ARG A 341 -15.35 -9.64 -23.88
C ARG A 341 -14.78 -9.07 -22.58
N LEU A 342 -15.19 -9.66 -21.46
CA LEU A 342 -14.83 -9.23 -20.11
C LEU A 342 -13.52 -9.90 -19.65
N LYS A 343 -12.63 -9.15 -18.96
CA LYS A 343 -11.38 -9.62 -18.34
C LYS A 343 -11.58 -10.33 -16.98
N LYS A 344 -10.52 -10.89 -16.38
CA LYS A 344 -10.58 -11.80 -15.21
C LYS A 344 -11.13 -11.19 -13.88
N GLY A 345 -11.43 -9.90 -13.81
CA GLY A 345 -11.88 -9.21 -12.59
C GLY A 345 -13.33 -8.71 -12.54
N HIS A 346 -14.17 -9.00 -13.55
CA HIS A 346 -15.56 -8.48 -13.60
C HIS A 346 -16.58 -9.42 -12.93
N GLY A 347 -17.73 -8.85 -12.52
CA GLY A 347 -18.78 -9.57 -11.77
C GLY A 347 -19.39 -10.83 -12.41
N PHE A 348 -19.88 -11.72 -11.54
CA PHE A 348 -20.42 -13.08 -11.75
C PHE A 348 -21.30 -13.28 -12.97
N PHE A 349 -22.27 -12.39 -13.17
CA PHE A 349 -23.35 -12.58 -14.15
C PHE A 349 -23.28 -11.58 -15.30
N ASN A 350 -22.10 -11.00 -15.52
CA ASN A 350 -21.88 -10.16 -16.69
C ASN A 350 -21.62 -11.02 -17.92
N ASN A 351 -22.29 -10.68 -19.01
CA ASN A 351 -22.17 -11.38 -20.27
C ASN A 351 -21.02 -10.76 -21.07
N SER A 352 -20.08 -11.59 -21.51
CA SER A 352 -19.43 -11.30 -22.78
C SER A 352 -20.50 -11.37 -23.87
N GLY A 353 -20.66 -10.34 -24.70
CA GLY A 353 -21.81 -10.28 -25.61
C GLY A 353 -22.11 -8.91 -26.20
N TYR A 354 -23.31 -8.76 -26.74
CA TYR A 354 -23.79 -7.51 -27.36
C TYR A 354 -24.36 -6.55 -26.33
N TRP A 355 -24.02 -5.27 -26.45
CA TRP A 355 -24.47 -4.22 -25.55
C TRP A 355 -25.28 -3.12 -26.28
N PRO A 356 -26.51 -3.41 -26.74
CA PRO A 356 -27.34 -2.41 -27.42
C PRO A 356 -27.70 -1.23 -26.49
N PRO A 357 -27.37 0.03 -26.85
CA PRO A 357 -27.62 1.21 -26.01
C PRO A 357 -29.09 1.39 -25.60
N GLU A 358 -30.03 1.07 -26.48
CA GLU A 358 -31.48 1.14 -26.27
C GLU A 358 -31.96 0.32 -25.05
N THR A 359 -31.22 -0.75 -24.71
CA THR A 359 -31.54 -1.64 -23.59
C THR A 359 -30.98 -1.14 -22.26
N TYR A 360 -29.84 -0.44 -22.30
CA TYR A 360 -29.06 -0.10 -21.11
C TYR A 360 -29.11 1.37 -20.72
N VAL A 361 -29.44 2.28 -21.64
CA VAL A 361 -29.69 3.69 -21.32
C VAL A 361 -31.19 3.84 -21.05
N ARG A 362 -31.53 4.03 -19.77
CA ARG A 362 -32.91 4.12 -19.27
C ARG A 362 -33.10 5.39 -18.45
N VAL A 363 -34.30 5.55 -17.91
CA VAL A 363 -34.65 6.66 -17.02
C VAL A 363 -35.47 6.15 -15.84
N GLU A 364 -35.27 6.76 -14.68
CA GLU A 364 -36.03 6.49 -13.46
C GLU A 364 -36.94 7.68 -13.16
N VAL A 365 -38.26 7.51 -13.29
CA VAL A 365 -39.22 8.61 -13.09
C VAL A 365 -39.29 8.99 -11.62
N ALA A 366 -39.06 10.26 -11.31
CA ALA A 366 -39.09 10.75 -9.95
C ALA A 366 -40.54 10.86 -9.43
N PRO A 367 -40.80 10.53 -8.14
CA PRO A 367 -42.10 10.74 -7.53
C PRO A 367 -42.50 12.22 -7.55
N ARG A 368 -43.76 12.53 -7.89
CA ARG A 368 -44.26 13.92 -8.02
C ARG A 368 -44.25 14.73 -6.72
N THR A 369 -44.19 14.04 -5.59
CA THR A 369 -44.15 14.64 -4.26
C THR A 369 -42.76 15.12 -3.86
N GLU A 370 -41.73 14.80 -4.64
CA GLU A 370 -40.35 15.17 -4.35
C GLU A 370 -39.94 16.44 -5.09
N ASP A 371 -39.37 17.39 -4.36
CA ASP A 371 -38.76 18.59 -4.93
C ASP A 371 -37.40 18.22 -5.56
N PRO A 372 -37.23 18.34 -6.90
CA PRO A 372 -35.97 17.98 -7.57
C PRO A 372 -34.77 18.76 -7.03
N PHE A 373 -34.97 20.02 -6.63
CA PHE A 373 -33.92 20.87 -6.09
C PHE A 373 -33.55 20.47 -4.66
N ALA A 374 -34.50 19.95 -3.86
CA ALA A 374 -34.19 19.37 -2.56
C ALA A 374 -33.37 18.07 -2.70
N GLN A 375 -33.63 17.27 -3.73
CA GLN A 375 -32.84 16.08 -4.03
C GLN A 375 -31.41 16.42 -4.45
N TRP A 376 -31.20 17.47 -5.24
CA TRP A 376 -29.85 17.96 -5.54
C TRP A 376 -29.09 18.41 -4.30
N VAL A 377 -29.73 19.11 -3.37
CA VAL A 377 -29.08 19.51 -2.11
C VAL A 377 -28.69 18.28 -1.26
N ARG A 378 -29.49 17.21 -1.28
CA ARG A 378 -29.14 15.94 -0.61
C ARG A 378 -27.95 15.24 -1.27
N VAL A 379 -27.85 15.29 -2.59
CA VAL A 379 -26.70 14.77 -3.32
C VAL A 379 -25.45 15.58 -2.96
N MET A 380 -25.55 16.90 -2.86
CA MET A 380 -24.45 17.76 -2.39
C MET A 380 -24.02 17.40 -0.97
N LYS A 381 -24.97 17.15 -0.06
CA LYS A 381 -24.70 16.70 1.32
C LYS A 381 -23.97 15.34 1.35
N ARG A 382 -24.45 14.36 0.59
CA ARG A 382 -23.81 13.03 0.48
C ARG A 382 -22.40 13.12 -0.08
N ALA A 383 -22.20 13.89 -1.16
CA ALA A 383 -20.87 14.10 -1.73
C ALA A 383 -19.89 14.76 -0.73
N ALA A 384 -20.36 15.72 0.08
CA ALA A 384 -19.55 16.32 1.14
C ALA A 384 -19.18 15.31 2.24
N GLN A 385 -20.09 14.40 2.59
CA GLN A 385 -19.82 13.33 3.55
C GLN A 385 -18.79 12.33 3.00
N THR A 386 -18.93 11.89 1.74
CA THR A 386 -17.96 11.00 1.07
C THR A 386 -16.57 11.64 0.95
N SER A 387 -16.48 12.97 0.82
CA SER A 387 -15.18 13.66 0.80
C SER A 387 -14.35 13.49 2.08
N ILE A 388 -14.98 13.17 3.23
CA ILE A 388 -14.28 12.93 4.49
C ILE A 388 -13.40 11.67 4.38
N ASP A 389 -13.87 10.64 3.66
CA ASP A 389 -13.16 9.37 3.52
C ASP A 389 -11.87 9.49 2.72
N THR A 390 -11.77 10.55 1.90
CA THR A 390 -10.59 10.87 1.11
C THR A 390 -9.49 11.62 1.87
N ILE A 391 -9.80 12.15 3.06
CA ILE A 391 -8.81 12.75 3.95
C ILE A 391 -8.02 11.61 4.60
N ARG A 392 -6.67 11.64 4.45
CA ARG A 392 -5.78 10.61 4.99
C ARG A 392 -5.80 10.62 6.52
N ASP A 393 -5.79 9.43 7.12
CA ASP A 393 -5.55 9.21 8.55
C ASP A 393 -4.14 8.64 8.78
N ASP A 394 -3.72 8.61 10.05
CA ASP A 394 -2.37 8.21 10.47
C ASP A 394 -2.02 6.76 10.07
N ALA A 395 -3.00 5.92 9.73
CA ALA A 395 -2.81 4.51 9.39
C ALA A 395 -2.54 4.26 7.89
N GLN A 396 -2.72 5.26 7.01
CA GLN A 396 -2.64 5.11 5.55
C GLN A 396 -1.41 5.75 4.89
N VAL A 397 -0.39 6.15 5.66
CA VAL A 397 0.76 6.94 5.15
C VAL A 397 1.67 6.17 4.15
N ASN A 398 1.49 4.85 3.94
CA ASN A 398 2.29 4.05 2.98
C ASN A 398 1.47 3.43 1.83
N ARG A 399 0.87 4.26 0.96
CA ARG A 399 0.47 3.86 -0.40
C ARG A 399 0.38 5.08 -1.32
N ASP A 400 1.11 5.03 -2.44
CA ASP A 400 1.14 6.10 -3.44
C ASP A 400 -0.09 6.06 -4.35
N ASN A 401 -0.84 7.17 -4.36
CA ASN A 401 -1.45 7.81 -5.53
C ASN A 401 -2.31 8.99 -5.05
N LEU A 402 -1.97 10.20 -5.49
CA LEU A 402 -2.57 11.46 -5.04
C LEU A 402 -3.95 11.76 -5.67
N SER A 403 -4.40 10.99 -6.66
CA SER A 403 -5.66 11.27 -7.37
C SER A 403 -6.90 11.05 -6.50
N ALA A 404 -6.84 10.17 -5.51
CA ALA A 404 -8.00 9.82 -4.68
C ALA A 404 -8.43 10.91 -3.69
N VAL A 405 -7.51 11.80 -3.27
CA VAL A 405 -7.79 12.85 -2.26
C VAL A 405 -8.45 14.09 -2.88
N VAL A 406 -8.17 14.35 -4.16
CA VAL A 406 -8.53 15.61 -4.84
C VAL A 406 -9.80 15.44 -5.70
N GLU A 407 -10.06 14.25 -6.20
CA GLU A 407 -11.08 14.01 -7.23
C GLU A 407 -12.52 14.32 -6.78
N PRO A 408 -12.98 13.96 -5.56
CA PRO A 408 -14.32 14.35 -5.10
C PRO A 408 -14.48 15.86 -4.85
N VAL A 409 -13.42 16.52 -4.38
CA VAL A 409 -13.42 17.96 -4.07
C VAL A 409 -13.39 18.80 -5.36
N VAL A 410 -12.55 18.42 -6.32
CA VAL A 410 -12.51 19.04 -7.65
C VAL A 410 -13.78 18.73 -8.44
N GLN A 411 -14.35 17.53 -8.32
CA GLN A 411 -15.68 17.25 -8.87
C GLN A 411 -16.76 18.13 -8.22
N TRP A 412 -16.73 18.34 -6.90
CA TRP A 412 -17.67 19.21 -6.21
C TRP A 412 -17.54 20.68 -6.65
N VAL A 413 -16.31 21.22 -6.71
CA VAL A 413 -16.02 22.59 -7.18
C VAL A 413 -16.35 22.75 -8.67
N ASN A 414 -16.05 21.77 -9.53
CA ASN A 414 -16.35 21.89 -10.96
C ASN A 414 -17.85 21.72 -11.27
N ARG A 415 -18.57 20.90 -10.50
CA ARG A 415 -20.00 20.61 -10.68
C ARG A 415 -20.91 21.74 -10.21
N PHE A 416 -20.49 22.46 -9.17
CA PHE A 416 -21.29 23.51 -8.52
C PHE A 416 -20.58 24.86 -8.40
N GLY A 417 -19.29 24.97 -8.70
CA GLY A 417 -18.53 26.23 -8.70
C GLY A 417 -19.04 27.29 -9.68
N PRO A 418 -19.64 26.94 -10.84
CA PRO A 418 -20.35 27.92 -11.65
C PRO A 418 -21.46 28.65 -10.89
N LEU A 419 -22.07 28.06 -9.85
CA LEU A 419 -23.07 28.73 -8.99
C LEU A 419 -22.50 29.98 -8.28
N ALA A 420 -21.20 29.98 -7.97
CA ALA A 420 -20.53 31.04 -7.23
C ALA A 420 -20.35 32.33 -8.05
N LEU A 421 -20.33 32.23 -9.39
CA LEU A 421 -20.26 33.39 -10.29
C LEU A 421 -21.54 34.23 -10.30
N PHE A 422 -22.65 33.68 -9.82
CA PHE A 422 -23.97 34.26 -10.06
C PHE A 422 -24.75 34.62 -8.80
N VAL A 423 -24.11 34.56 -7.63
CA VAL A 423 -24.70 34.98 -6.36
C VAL A 423 -23.76 35.92 -5.61
N PRO A 424 -24.23 37.08 -5.12
CA PRO A 424 -23.41 38.02 -4.35
C PRO A 424 -22.75 37.34 -3.12
N GLY A 425 -21.41 37.42 -3.02
CA GLY A 425 -20.59 36.74 -1.99
C GLY A 425 -19.75 35.56 -2.52
N GLY A 426 -20.18 34.90 -3.61
CA GLY A 426 -19.50 33.73 -4.18
C GLY A 426 -18.09 33.98 -4.74
N GLU A 427 -17.63 35.22 -4.82
CA GLU A 427 -16.27 35.62 -5.22
C GLU A 427 -15.19 34.99 -4.31
N GLY A 428 -15.49 34.77 -3.02
CA GLY A 428 -14.57 34.10 -2.08
C GLY A 428 -14.37 32.61 -2.36
N LEU A 429 -15.39 31.92 -2.90
CA LEU A 429 -15.30 30.52 -3.34
C LEU A 429 -14.39 30.37 -4.57
N LEU A 430 -14.44 31.34 -5.50
CA LEU A 430 -13.60 31.37 -6.69
C LEU A 430 -12.13 31.73 -6.36
N ALA A 431 -11.91 32.63 -5.39
CA ALA A 431 -10.57 32.97 -4.91
C ALA A 431 -9.85 31.76 -4.28
N LEU A 432 -10.58 30.93 -3.51
CA LEU A 432 -10.04 29.71 -2.90
C LEU A 432 -9.91 28.54 -3.88
N ALA A 433 -10.80 28.41 -4.87
CA ALA A 433 -10.61 27.48 -5.99
C ALA A 433 -9.36 27.85 -6.81
N GLY A 434 -9.09 29.15 -6.99
CA GLY A 434 -7.87 29.66 -7.60
C GLY A 434 -6.59 29.33 -6.81
N LEU A 435 -6.65 29.21 -5.48
CA LEU A 435 -5.51 28.76 -4.65
C LEU A 435 -5.21 27.26 -4.78
N ILE A 436 -6.25 26.44 -4.99
CA ILE A 436 -6.12 25.00 -5.24
C ILE A 436 -5.59 24.75 -6.66
N ASP A 437 -6.14 25.45 -7.66
CA ASP A 437 -5.66 25.40 -9.05
C ASP A 437 -4.27 26.00 -9.22
N ALA A 438 -3.91 27.04 -8.46
CA ALA A 438 -2.54 27.58 -8.43
C ALA A 438 -1.53 26.59 -7.84
N GLY A 439 -1.93 25.77 -6.86
CA GLY A 439 -1.11 24.68 -6.31
C GLY A 439 -0.87 23.55 -7.31
N TYR A 440 -1.89 23.17 -8.10
CA TYR A 440 -1.78 22.15 -9.15
C TYR A 440 -1.08 22.66 -10.42
N GLY A 441 -1.28 23.94 -10.76
CA GLY A 441 -0.60 24.63 -11.86
C GLY A 441 0.89 24.86 -11.58
N LEU A 442 1.30 24.99 -10.32
CA LEU A 442 2.71 25.18 -9.93
C LEU A 442 3.57 23.95 -10.24
N ASP A 443 3.06 22.73 -10.00
CA ASP A 443 3.80 21.50 -10.30
C ASP A 443 4.10 21.36 -11.80
N LYS A 444 3.14 21.76 -12.66
CA LYS A 444 3.36 21.86 -14.12
C LYS A 444 4.16 23.09 -14.56
N ALA A 445 4.13 24.19 -13.81
CA ALA A 445 4.94 25.38 -14.09
C ALA A 445 6.43 25.16 -13.78
N VAL A 446 6.74 24.29 -12.81
CA VAL A 446 8.10 23.93 -12.38
C VAL A 446 8.65 22.73 -13.16
N ASN A 447 7.82 21.74 -13.54
CA ASN A 447 8.25 20.51 -14.23
C ASN A 447 7.96 20.47 -15.76
N GLY A 448 7.45 21.55 -16.37
CA GLY A 448 7.11 21.61 -17.79
C GLY A 448 8.34 21.64 -18.72
N LYS A 449 8.47 20.62 -19.58
CA LYS A 449 9.63 20.45 -20.47
C LYS A 449 9.66 21.47 -21.62
N THR A 450 8.55 22.16 -21.91
CA THR A 450 8.50 23.21 -22.95
C THR A 450 8.02 24.58 -22.45
N PRO A 451 8.42 25.71 -23.08
CA PRO A 451 7.96 27.06 -22.72
C PRO A 451 6.44 27.26 -22.82
N ASP A 452 5.76 26.51 -23.68
CA ASP A 452 4.31 26.54 -23.83
C ASP A 452 3.59 25.76 -22.73
N GLU A 453 4.19 24.69 -22.19
CA GLU A 453 3.70 24.00 -20.98
C GLU A 453 3.84 24.88 -19.72
N ARG A 454 4.93 25.67 -19.62
CA ARG A 454 5.13 26.64 -18.52
C ARG A 454 4.15 27.82 -18.58
N ARG A 455 3.63 28.15 -19.76
CA ARG A 455 2.60 29.20 -19.96
C ARG A 455 1.16 28.67 -19.92
N ALA A 456 0.94 27.39 -20.19
CA ALA A 456 -0.39 26.77 -20.19
C ALA A 456 -0.98 26.55 -18.77
N GLY A 457 -0.14 26.53 -17.74
CA GLY A 457 -0.52 26.26 -16.34
C GLY A 457 -1.41 27.30 -15.65
N VAL A 458 -1.79 28.40 -16.31
CA VAL A 458 -2.62 29.48 -15.72
C VAL A 458 -3.96 29.68 -16.46
N GLY A 459 -4.24 28.91 -17.52
CA GLY A 459 -5.26 29.34 -18.51
C GLY A 459 -6.45 28.44 -18.81
N ARG A 460 -6.57 27.22 -18.27
CA ARG A 460 -7.41 26.19 -18.93
C ARG A 460 -8.48 25.47 -18.10
N THR A 461 -8.74 25.87 -16.86
CA THR A 461 -9.65 25.14 -15.95
C THR A 461 -11.01 25.80 -15.70
N LEU A 462 -11.42 26.82 -16.45
CA LEU A 462 -12.65 27.56 -16.08
C LEU A 462 -13.93 27.17 -16.83
N PHE A 463 -13.93 26.28 -17.83
CA PHE A 463 -15.18 25.92 -18.53
C PHE A 463 -15.24 24.45 -18.98
N GLY A 464 -16.36 23.80 -18.65
CA GLY A 464 -16.57 22.34 -18.59
C GLY A 464 -16.14 21.48 -19.78
N LEU A 465 -15.58 20.31 -19.44
CA LEU A 465 -14.98 19.30 -20.33
C LEU A 465 -15.96 18.59 -21.29
N LEU A 466 -17.28 18.67 -21.06
CA LEU A 466 -18.28 18.00 -21.91
C LEU A 466 -18.75 18.84 -23.12
N ASN A 467 -18.32 20.11 -23.28
CA ASN A 467 -18.69 20.93 -24.45
C ASN A 467 -17.48 21.50 -25.20
N ALA A 468 -17.03 20.74 -26.20
CA ALA A 468 -16.61 21.29 -27.48
C ALA A 468 -17.33 20.46 -28.57
N LEU A 469 -18.58 20.81 -28.89
CA LEU A 469 -19.34 20.15 -29.95
C LEU A 469 -19.17 20.91 -31.28
N PRO A 470 -18.99 20.18 -32.41
CA PRO A 470 -19.35 20.69 -33.72
C PRO A 470 -20.88 20.70 -33.87
N VAL A 471 -21.41 21.75 -34.50
CA VAL A 471 -22.82 21.90 -34.89
C VAL A 471 -23.24 20.71 -35.75
N ILE A 472 -24.12 19.83 -35.24
CA ILE A 472 -24.80 18.82 -36.05
C ILE A 472 -25.92 19.54 -36.81
N LYS A 473 -25.75 19.70 -38.13
CA LYS A 473 -26.83 20.09 -39.05
C LYS A 473 -27.74 18.88 -39.28
N GLY A 474 -29.06 19.07 -39.22
CA GLY A 474 -30.02 18.14 -39.84
C GLY A 474 -31.41 18.18 -39.24
N ASP A 475 -32.35 18.73 -40.02
CA ASP A 475 -33.79 18.82 -39.79
C ASP A 475 -34.49 17.49 -39.47
N ALA A 476 -35.19 17.44 -38.32
CA ALA A 476 -36.32 16.56 -37.97
C ALA A 476 -36.63 16.86 -36.47
N VAL A 477 -37.78 17.25 -35.94
CA VAL A 477 -39.20 16.97 -36.24
C VAL A 477 -40.07 18.04 -35.53
N LEU A 478 -40.75 18.86 -36.34
CA LEU A 478 -42.20 19.19 -36.33
C LEU A 478 -43.01 19.10 -35.02
N LYS A 479 -43.64 20.19 -34.54
CA LYS A 479 -44.99 20.74 -34.92
C LYS A 479 -46.17 19.80 -34.65
N GLY A 480 -47.08 20.22 -33.75
CA GLY A 480 -48.43 19.67 -33.61
C GLY A 480 -49.13 20.11 -32.33
N GLU A 481 -50.15 20.96 -32.47
CA GLU A 481 -50.97 21.62 -31.45
C GLU A 481 -52.10 20.75 -30.84
N GLU A 482 -52.55 21.20 -29.66
CA GLU A 482 -53.93 21.21 -29.14
C GLU A 482 -54.72 19.91 -28.90
N ARG A 483 -55.03 19.64 -27.62
CA ARG A 483 -56.42 19.77 -27.10
C ARG A 483 -56.48 19.74 -25.57
N ALA A 484 -57.04 20.84 -25.05
CA ALA A 484 -57.86 21.02 -23.84
C ALA A 484 -58.66 19.77 -23.42
N ALA A 485 -59.22 19.59 -22.22
CA ALA A 485 -59.32 20.25 -20.92
C ALA A 485 -60.55 19.56 -20.27
N GLU A 486 -60.59 19.40 -18.93
CA GLU A 486 -61.78 19.20 -18.04
C GLU A 486 -61.33 18.32 -16.86
N ALA A 487 -60.89 18.85 -15.71
CA ALA A 487 -61.60 19.65 -14.70
C ALA A 487 -62.63 18.85 -13.87
N SER A 488 -62.27 18.66 -12.59
CA SER A 488 -63.10 18.73 -11.36
C SER A 488 -62.68 17.61 -10.37
N ALA A 489 -61.93 17.89 -9.30
CA ALA A 489 -62.26 18.64 -8.08
C ALA A 489 -63.28 17.93 -7.18
N SER A 490 -62.84 17.44 -6.02
CA SER A 490 -63.37 17.76 -4.67
C SER A 490 -62.91 16.75 -3.63
N GLY A 491 -62.68 17.21 -2.39
CA GLY A 491 -62.59 16.32 -1.23
C GLY A 491 -61.54 16.67 -0.19
N VAL A 492 -61.73 17.79 0.51
CA VAL A 492 -61.02 18.17 1.75
C VAL A 492 -61.37 17.18 2.87
N GLY A 493 -60.40 16.82 3.73
CA GLY A 493 -60.74 16.34 5.07
C GLY A 493 -59.70 15.51 5.82
N SER A 494 -58.96 16.19 6.71
CA SER A 494 -58.49 15.74 8.02
C SER A 494 -57.32 14.75 8.18
N GLU A 495 -56.56 15.09 9.23
CA GLU A 495 -55.79 14.23 10.13
C GLU A 495 -54.33 13.88 9.82
N ALA A 496 -53.49 14.83 10.23
CA ALA A 496 -52.10 14.72 10.65
C ALA A 496 -51.89 13.82 11.90
N ALA A 497 -52.53 12.66 11.93
CA ALA A 497 -52.19 11.53 12.81
C ALA A 497 -51.71 10.30 12.01
N HIS A 498 -51.80 10.31 10.68
CA HIS A 498 -51.52 9.16 9.81
C HIS A 498 -50.13 9.13 9.15
N THR A 499 -49.21 10.04 9.47
CA THR A 499 -47.92 10.15 8.76
C THR A 499 -46.87 9.10 9.18
N ALA A 500 -46.96 8.52 10.38
CA ALA A 500 -46.09 7.41 10.79
C ALA A 500 -46.61 6.04 10.28
N GLU A 501 -47.92 5.88 10.14
CA GLU A 501 -48.52 4.72 9.45
C GLU A 501 -48.37 4.81 7.93
N ARG A 502 -48.30 6.01 7.33
CA ARG A 502 -48.13 6.17 5.87
C ARG A 502 -46.74 5.77 5.35
N ALA A 503 -45.66 6.03 6.08
CA ALA A 503 -44.32 5.60 5.65
C ALA A 503 -44.12 4.07 5.76
N VAL A 504 -44.79 3.43 6.72
CA VAL A 504 -44.86 1.96 6.82
C VAL A 504 -45.86 1.42 5.78
N SER A 505 -46.96 2.12 5.51
CA SER A 505 -47.94 1.75 4.48
C SER A 505 -47.38 1.87 3.07
N ASP A 506 -46.55 2.87 2.76
CA ASP A 506 -45.91 3.03 1.44
C ASP A 506 -44.79 1.99 1.21
N SER A 507 -44.05 1.60 2.26
CA SER A 507 -43.09 0.48 2.18
C SER A 507 -43.80 -0.88 2.11
N VAL A 508 -44.91 -1.04 2.83
CA VAL A 508 -45.78 -2.23 2.76
C VAL A 508 -46.49 -2.31 1.41
N ALA A 509 -46.93 -1.19 0.83
CA ALA A 509 -47.57 -1.13 -0.49
C ALA A 509 -46.58 -1.43 -1.62
N THR A 510 -45.34 -0.93 -1.53
CA THR A 510 -44.28 -1.27 -2.49
C THR A 510 -43.85 -2.74 -2.37
N VAL A 511 -43.74 -3.28 -1.15
CA VAL A 511 -43.48 -4.72 -0.93
C VAL A 511 -44.65 -5.59 -1.40
N GLN A 512 -45.91 -5.22 -1.10
CA GLN A 512 -47.09 -5.94 -1.61
C GLN A 512 -47.19 -5.89 -3.14
N SER A 513 -46.83 -4.76 -3.77
CA SER A 513 -46.77 -4.66 -5.23
C SER A 513 -45.69 -5.55 -5.85
N ARG A 514 -44.54 -5.71 -5.16
CA ARG A 514 -43.46 -6.63 -5.58
C ARG A 514 -43.86 -8.10 -5.40
N ILE A 515 -44.51 -8.44 -4.28
CA ILE A 515 -45.04 -9.78 -4.02
C ILE A 515 -46.10 -10.16 -5.08
N ALA A 516 -47.03 -9.25 -5.40
CA ALA A 516 -48.02 -9.47 -6.45
C ALA A 516 -47.35 -9.69 -7.82
N ARG A 517 -46.28 -8.95 -8.13
CA ARG A 517 -45.47 -9.15 -9.34
C ARG A 517 -44.75 -10.50 -9.35
N LEU A 518 -44.13 -10.93 -8.26
CA LEU A 518 -43.51 -12.26 -8.16
C LEU A 518 -44.51 -13.38 -8.44
N ARG A 519 -45.73 -13.30 -7.89
CA ARG A 519 -46.83 -14.23 -8.16
C ARG A 519 -47.21 -14.30 -9.63
N THR A 520 -47.14 -13.17 -10.33
CA THR A 520 -47.49 -13.09 -11.75
C THR A 520 -46.37 -13.64 -12.64
N LEU A 521 -45.11 -13.45 -12.24
CA LEU A 521 -43.94 -13.73 -13.07
C LEU A 521 -43.35 -15.12 -12.86
N ILE A 522 -43.49 -15.69 -11.67
CA ILE A 522 -42.94 -17.00 -11.32
C ILE A 522 -44.11 -17.88 -10.87
N PRO A 523 -44.67 -18.75 -11.75
CA PRO A 523 -45.83 -19.58 -11.43
C PRO A 523 -45.66 -20.44 -10.17
N GLU A 524 -44.41 -20.83 -9.89
CA GLU A 524 -44.02 -21.63 -8.73
C GLU A 524 -44.25 -20.94 -7.38
N THR A 525 -44.40 -19.62 -7.36
CA THR A 525 -44.69 -18.84 -6.15
C THR A 525 -46.16 -18.86 -5.74
N ALA A 526 -47.06 -19.38 -6.60
CA ALA A 526 -48.49 -19.43 -6.33
C ALA A 526 -48.84 -20.24 -5.07
N ALA A 527 -48.05 -21.28 -4.76
CA ALA A 527 -48.23 -22.13 -3.58
C ALA A 527 -47.73 -21.50 -2.26
N LEU A 528 -46.90 -20.45 -2.34
CA LEU A 528 -46.31 -19.78 -1.17
C LEU A 528 -47.29 -18.75 -0.59
N GLY A 529 -47.32 -18.62 0.74
CA GLY A 529 -48.06 -17.56 1.44
C GLY A 529 -47.37 -16.19 1.33
N ASP A 530 -48.09 -15.10 1.60
CA ASP A 530 -47.54 -13.74 1.48
C ASP A 530 -46.39 -13.46 2.46
N ASP A 531 -46.42 -14.06 3.64
CA ASP A 531 -45.34 -13.96 4.61
C ASP A 531 -44.05 -14.66 4.13
N ALA A 532 -44.19 -15.80 3.45
CA ALA A 532 -43.06 -16.49 2.83
C ALA A 532 -42.45 -15.67 1.68
N LEU A 533 -43.29 -15.02 0.86
CA LEU A 533 -42.80 -14.16 -0.23
C LEU A 533 -42.11 -12.90 0.29
N ARG A 534 -42.58 -12.34 1.41
CA ARG A 534 -41.90 -11.23 2.10
C ARG A 534 -40.55 -11.64 2.68
N ALA A 535 -40.48 -12.85 3.24
CA ALA A 535 -39.21 -13.42 3.70
C ALA A 535 -38.23 -13.64 2.55
N ILE A 536 -38.71 -14.14 1.40
CA ILE A 536 -37.88 -14.34 0.20
C ILE A 536 -37.35 -13.00 -0.35
N ASP A 537 -38.18 -11.95 -0.37
CA ASP A 537 -37.77 -10.59 -0.73
C ASP A 537 -36.60 -10.09 0.14
N GLN A 538 -36.67 -10.32 1.45
CA GLN A 538 -35.60 -9.98 2.39
C GLN A 538 -34.35 -10.89 2.27
N VAL A 539 -34.52 -12.18 1.97
CA VAL A 539 -33.41 -13.13 1.81
C VAL A 539 -32.61 -12.86 0.53
N CYS A 540 -33.28 -12.46 -0.57
CA CYS A 540 -32.68 -12.32 -1.90
C CYS A 540 -32.42 -10.86 -2.33
N GLU A 541 -32.82 -9.86 -1.54
CA GLU A 541 -32.76 -8.42 -1.89
C GLU A 541 -33.36 -8.11 -3.26
N LEU A 542 -34.63 -8.47 -3.47
CA LEU A 542 -35.28 -8.27 -4.76
C LEU A 542 -35.57 -6.78 -5.01
N ASP A 543 -34.72 -6.15 -5.83
CA ASP A 543 -34.90 -4.79 -6.29
C ASP A 543 -35.88 -4.71 -7.49
N SER A 544 -36.26 -3.48 -7.85
CA SER A 544 -37.18 -3.23 -8.97
C SER A 544 -36.62 -3.71 -10.31
N ASN A 545 -35.29 -3.86 -10.43
CA ASN A 545 -34.59 -4.25 -11.64
C ASN A 545 -34.57 -5.77 -11.83
N ALA A 546 -34.39 -6.57 -10.78
CA ALA A 546 -34.49 -8.03 -10.80
C ALA A 546 -35.89 -8.46 -11.28
N LEU A 547 -36.94 -7.78 -10.83
CA LEU A 547 -38.31 -7.98 -11.29
C LEU A 547 -38.53 -7.56 -12.74
N ALA A 548 -37.86 -6.51 -13.20
CA ALA A 548 -37.92 -6.08 -14.60
C ALA A 548 -37.23 -7.08 -15.55
N LEU A 549 -36.15 -7.74 -15.11
CA LEU A 549 -35.48 -8.79 -15.88
C LEU A 549 -36.35 -10.05 -16.01
N LEU A 550 -37.05 -10.44 -14.93
CA LEU A 550 -38.06 -11.51 -14.96
C LEU A 550 -39.22 -11.16 -15.92
N GLN A 551 -39.66 -9.89 -15.93
CA GLN A 551 -40.68 -9.39 -16.89
C GLN A 551 -40.19 -9.44 -18.33
N ALA A 552 -38.89 -9.28 -18.57
CA ALA A 552 -38.27 -9.43 -19.88
C ALA A 552 -38.06 -10.90 -20.30
N GLY A 553 -38.57 -11.86 -19.54
CA GLY A 553 -38.53 -13.29 -19.85
C GLY A 553 -37.21 -13.99 -19.48
N GLN A 554 -36.36 -13.37 -18.67
CA GLN A 554 -35.14 -14.03 -18.17
C GLN A 554 -35.46 -15.01 -17.03
N PRO A 555 -34.72 -16.13 -16.90
CA PRO A 555 -34.88 -17.03 -15.76
C PRO A 555 -34.48 -16.35 -14.44
N PRO A 556 -35.05 -16.77 -13.29
CA PRO A 556 -34.65 -16.29 -11.99
C PRO A 556 -33.17 -16.53 -11.73
N SER A 557 -32.53 -15.68 -10.92
CA SER A 557 -31.16 -15.92 -10.48
C SER A 557 -31.09 -17.26 -9.72
N PRO A 558 -29.96 -17.99 -9.75
CA PRO A 558 -29.88 -19.29 -9.09
C PRO A 558 -30.09 -19.21 -7.59
N ILE A 559 -29.70 -18.09 -6.95
CA ILE A 559 -29.94 -17.87 -5.51
C ILE A 559 -31.44 -17.70 -5.23
N LEU A 560 -32.17 -16.97 -6.06
CA LEU A 560 -33.62 -16.80 -5.91
C LEU A 560 -34.35 -18.12 -6.14
N ALA A 561 -34.00 -18.84 -7.20
CA ALA A 561 -34.60 -20.13 -7.53
C ALA A 561 -34.35 -21.17 -6.43
N ASP A 562 -33.12 -21.22 -5.89
CA ASP A 562 -32.77 -22.11 -4.80
C ASP A 562 -33.49 -21.76 -3.49
N THR A 563 -33.53 -20.48 -3.11
CA THR A 563 -34.29 -20.01 -1.94
C THR A 563 -35.78 -20.33 -2.09
N LEU A 564 -36.38 -20.12 -3.27
CA LEU A 564 -37.77 -20.52 -3.56
C LEU A 564 -38.01 -22.01 -3.32
N SER A 565 -37.10 -22.87 -3.81
CA SER A 565 -37.18 -24.32 -3.59
C SER A 565 -37.19 -24.67 -2.10
N ARG A 566 -36.35 -24.00 -1.30
CA ARG A 566 -36.22 -24.27 0.14
C ARG A 566 -37.45 -23.82 0.93
N PHE A 567 -37.98 -22.64 0.65
CA PHE A 567 -39.23 -22.18 1.26
C PHE A 567 -40.41 -23.10 0.95
N ARG A 568 -40.47 -23.66 -0.27
CA ARG A 568 -41.50 -24.65 -0.64
C ARG A 568 -41.38 -25.96 0.15
N ILE A 569 -40.16 -26.46 0.36
CA ILE A 569 -39.93 -27.67 1.15
C ILE A 569 -40.38 -27.44 2.60
N ASP A 570 -39.99 -26.32 3.21
CA ASP A 570 -40.36 -26.01 4.60
C ASP A 570 -41.87 -25.82 4.77
N GLN A 571 -42.53 -25.10 3.85
CA GLN A 571 -43.99 -24.91 3.87
C GLN A 571 -44.73 -26.25 3.71
N ALA A 572 -44.27 -27.13 2.82
CA ALA A 572 -44.88 -28.45 2.63
C ALA A 572 -44.76 -29.33 3.88
N LEU A 573 -43.65 -29.22 4.62
CA LEU A 573 -43.47 -29.90 5.90
C LEU A 573 -44.38 -29.31 6.97
N GLN A 574 -44.48 -27.99 7.06
CA GLN A 574 -45.40 -27.32 8.00
C GLN A 574 -46.85 -27.73 7.74
N GLN A 575 -47.31 -27.70 6.49
CA GLN A 575 -48.67 -28.13 6.13
C GLN A 575 -48.95 -29.60 6.46
N ALA A 576 -47.93 -30.46 6.36
CA ALA A 576 -48.07 -31.86 6.76
C ALA A 576 -48.23 -32.01 8.28
N ILE A 577 -47.51 -31.20 9.06
CA ILE A 577 -47.61 -31.15 10.53
C ILE A 577 -48.96 -30.58 10.97
N ASP A 578 -49.42 -29.48 10.36
CA ASP A 578 -50.67 -28.79 10.73
C ASP A 578 -51.93 -29.64 10.49
N ARG A 579 -51.84 -30.66 9.61
CA ARG A 579 -52.92 -31.63 9.37
C ARG A 579 -53.06 -32.66 10.49
N LEU A 580 -52.07 -32.76 11.38
CA LEU A 580 -52.10 -33.68 12.52
C LEU A 580 -52.81 -33.01 13.71
N PRO A 581 -53.52 -33.77 14.57
CA PRO A 581 -54.17 -33.21 15.74
C PRO A 581 -53.15 -32.54 16.68
N VAL A 582 -53.43 -31.31 17.10
CA VAL A 582 -52.58 -30.53 18.01
C VAL A 582 -52.36 -31.31 19.32
N GLY A 583 -51.09 -31.54 19.68
CA GLY A 583 -50.71 -32.29 20.88
C GLY A 583 -50.69 -33.82 20.73
N SER A 584 -50.92 -34.36 19.52
CA SER A 584 -50.75 -35.79 19.26
C SER A 584 -49.28 -36.22 19.26
N ALA A 585 -49.02 -37.49 19.61
CA ALA A 585 -47.68 -38.07 19.54
C ALA A 585 -47.11 -38.03 18.12
N GLU A 586 -47.96 -38.19 17.10
CA GLU A 586 -47.62 -38.10 15.68
C GLU A 586 -47.17 -36.69 15.29
N ALA A 587 -47.89 -35.64 15.75
CA ALA A 587 -47.48 -34.26 15.55
C ALA A 587 -46.13 -33.95 16.23
N GLY A 588 -45.90 -34.49 17.43
CA GLY A 588 -44.62 -34.37 18.13
C GLY A 588 -43.46 -35.05 17.39
N GLN A 589 -43.67 -36.24 16.83
CA GLN A 589 -42.67 -36.95 16.02
C GLN A 589 -42.39 -36.23 14.69
N ALA A 590 -43.44 -35.76 14.01
CA ALA A 590 -43.29 -35.00 12.76
C ALA A 590 -42.53 -33.69 12.97
N LEU A 591 -42.75 -33.01 14.10
CA LEU A 591 -42.01 -31.81 14.48
C LEU A 591 -40.53 -32.12 14.76
N ALA A 592 -40.23 -33.22 15.47
CA ALA A 592 -38.87 -33.65 15.76
C ALA A 592 -38.08 -34.08 14.52
N ALA A 593 -38.74 -34.73 13.54
CA ALA A 593 -38.12 -35.18 12.29
C ALA A 593 -38.06 -34.10 11.18
N ARG A 594 -38.60 -32.90 11.44
CA ARG A 594 -38.77 -31.86 10.41
C ARG A 594 -37.46 -31.46 9.73
N ALA A 595 -36.39 -31.26 10.49
CA ALA A 595 -35.08 -30.85 9.96
C ALA A 595 -34.46 -31.95 9.06
N GLU A 596 -34.53 -33.21 9.49
CA GLU A 596 -34.05 -34.35 8.71
C GLU A 596 -34.82 -34.50 7.39
N GLN A 597 -36.15 -34.43 7.47
CA GLN A 597 -37.02 -34.49 6.29
C GLN A 597 -36.79 -33.31 5.32
N PHE A 598 -36.49 -32.12 5.84
CA PHE A 598 -36.10 -30.97 5.02
C PHE A 598 -34.79 -31.25 4.26
N ASN A 599 -33.74 -31.70 4.98
CA ASN A 599 -32.44 -31.98 4.39
C ASN A 599 -32.50 -33.07 3.33
N LEU A 600 -33.25 -34.15 3.57
CA LEU A 600 -33.46 -35.22 2.60
C LEU A 600 -34.13 -34.72 1.32
N ARG A 601 -35.21 -33.94 1.44
CA ARG A 601 -35.94 -33.39 0.28
C ARG A 601 -35.10 -32.37 -0.49
N TYR A 602 -34.32 -31.55 0.21
CA TYR A 602 -33.43 -30.58 -0.43
C TYR A 602 -32.25 -31.27 -1.13
N ALA A 603 -31.62 -32.28 -0.51
CA ALA A 603 -30.55 -33.04 -1.15
C ALA A 603 -31.02 -33.71 -2.47
N ALA A 604 -32.28 -34.18 -2.50
CA ALA A 604 -32.88 -34.71 -3.73
C ALA A 604 -32.99 -33.66 -4.85
N THR A 605 -33.22 -32.37 -4.55
CA THR A 605 -33.26 -31.32 -5.57
C THR A 605 -31.86 -30.92 -6.08
N GLN A 606 -30.82 -31.17 -5.29
CA GLN A 606 -29.44 -30.86 -5.63
C GLN A 606 -28.74 -31.96 -6.44
N HIS A 607 -29.34 -33.15 -6.56
CA HIS A 607 -28.77 -34.25 -7.32
C HIS A 607 -28.66 -33.93 -8.82
N SER A 608 -27.51 -34.25 -9.43
CA SER A 608 -27.28 -34.11 -10.88
C SER A 608 -26.64 -35.37 -11.46
N ASP A 609 -27.13 -35.76 -12.64
CA ASP A 609 -26.58 -36.88 -13.41
C ASP A 609 -25.28 -36.48 -14.15
N HIS A 610 -25.04 -35.17 -14.30
CA HIS A 610 -23.89 -34.62 -15.00
C HIS A 610 -22.62 -34.66 -14.16
N GLU A 611 -21.55 -35.23 -14.72
CA GLU A 611 -20.27 -35.42 -14.03
C GLU A 611 -19.60 -34.10 -13.65
N TRP A 612 -19.65 -33.10 -14.52
CA TRP A 612 -19.16 -31.74 -14.26
C TRP A 612 -19.82 -31.08 -13.05
N VAL A 613 -21.13 -31.25 -12.90
CA VAL A 613 -21.89 -30.66 -11.80
C VAL A 613 -21.52 -31.34 -10.48
N ARG A 614 -21.42 -32.68 -10.47
CA ARG A 614 -20.99 -33.43 -9.29
C ARG A 614 -19.56 -33.09 -8.87
N LEU A 615 -18.65 -32.89 -9.83
CA LEU A 615 -17.28 -32.46 -9.58
C LEU A 615 -17.26 -31.09 -8.87
N PHE A 616 -17.97 -30.09 -9.40
CA PHE A 616 -18.04 -28.77 -8.76
C PHE A 616 -18.74 -28.80 -7.40
N GLN A 617 -19.78 -29.61 -7.21
CA GLN A 617 -20.45 -29.80 -5.92
C GLN A 617 -19.52 -30.46 -4.88
N SER A 618 -18.63 -31.36 -5.31
CA SER A 618 -17.64 -31.97 -4.40
C SER A 618 -16.59 -30.96 -3.92
N GLN A 619 -16.20 -30.02 -4.78
CA GLN A 619 -15.20 -29.00 -4.47
C GLN A 619 -15.79 -27.80 -3.71
N TYR A 620 -17.06 -27.46 -3.99
CA TYR A 620 -17.78 -26.33 -3.42
C TYR A 620 -19.17 -26.79 -2.91
N PRO A 621 -19.23 -27.51 -1.78
CA PRO A 621 -20.46 -28.13 -1.29
C PRO A 621 -21.54 -27.10 -0.90
N GLY A 622 -21.17 -25.84 -0.67
CA GLY A 622 -22.12 -24.77 -0.38
C GLY A 622 -22.85 -24.24 -1.62
N LEU A 623 -22.46 -24.62 -2.84
CA LEU A 623 -23.08 -24.11 -4.07
C LEU A 623 -24.31 -24.93 -4.50
N PRO A 624 -25.46 -24.26 -4.76
CA PRO A 624 -26.62 -24.91 -5.38
C PRO A 624 -26.32 -25.41 -6.79
N LYS A 625 -26.92 -26.56 -7.15
CA LYS A 625 -26.85 -27.19 -8.48
C LYS A 625 -27.05 -26.19 -9.63
N GLN A 626 -28.11 -25.38 -9.55
CA GLN A 626 -28.44 -24.40 -10.60
C GLN A 626 -27.39 -23.30 -10.75
N ALA A 627 -26.68 -22.95 -9.68
CA ALA A 627 -25.60 -21.96 -9.76
C ALA A 627 -24.40 -22.54 -10.53
N ILE A 628 -24.08 -23.81 -10.27
CA ILE A 628 -23.01 -24.54 -10.97
C ILE A 628 -23.36 -24.71 -12.46
N GLU A 629 -24.58 -25.16 -12.76
CA GLU A 629 -25.05 -25.31 -14.14
C GLU A 629 -24.99 -23.98 -14.90
N GLN A 630 -25.45 -22.89 -14.29
CA GLN A 630 -25.38 -21.57 -14.93
C GLN A 630 -23.93 -21.06 -15.09
N MET A 631 -23.05 -21.33 -14.13
CA MET A 631 -21.63 -20.96 -14.23
C MET A 631 -20.91 -21.70 -15.36
N LEU A 632 -21.21 -22.99 -15.55
CA LEU A 632 -20.66 -23.82 -16.62
C LEU A 632 -21.23 -23.46 -17.99
N ASP A 633 -22.54 -23.26 -18.09
CA ASP A 633 -23.19 -22.82 -19.34
C ASP A 633 -22.62 -21.47 -19.82
N ARG A 634 -22.47 -20.50 -18.91
CA ARG A 634 -21.92 -19.18 -19.23
C ARG A 634 -20.43 -19.17 -19.52
N SER A 635 -19.67 -20.19 -19.09
CA SER A 635 -18.27 -20.36 -19.48
C SER A 635 -18.11 -21.13 -20.80
N GLY A 636 -19.22 -21.53 -21.44
CA GLY A 636 -19.23 -22.24 -22.71
C GLY A 636 -18.89 -23.72 -22.58
N ILE A 637 -19.02 -24.31 -21.38
CA ILE A 637 -18.79 -25.73 -21.13
C ILE A 637 -20.05 -26.53 -21.45
N ASP A 638 -19.92 -27.54 -22.30
CA ASP A 638 -20.97 -28.54 -22.50
C ASP A 638 -21.01 -29.49 -21.30
N ILE A 639 -22.01 -29.29 -20.43
CA ILE A 639 -22.20 -30.05 -19.19
C ILE A 639 -22.50 -31.54 -19.46
N ALA A 640 -22.94 -31.89 -20.67
CA ALA A 640 -23.23 -33.27 -21.07
C ALA A 640 -22.00 -34.05 -21.59
N ALA A 641 -20.91 -33.36 -21.93
CA ALA A 641 -19.70 -33.99 -22.45
C ALA A 641 -18.81 -34.58 -21.33
N PRO A 642 -18.13 -35.72 -21.57
CA PRO A 642 -17.12 -36.23 -20.65
C PRO A 642 -15.91 -35.28 -20.61
N HIS A 643 -15.21 -35.22 -19.49
CA HIS A 643 -14.09 -34.31 -19.28
C HIS A 643 -12.78 -35.05 -18.98
N THR A 644 -11.66 -34.43 -19.33
CA THR A 644 -10.33 -34.92 -18.93
C THR A 644 -9.86 -34.26 -17.64
N LEU A 645 -8.90 -34.87 -16.94
CA LEU A 645 -8.31 -34.29 -15.73
C LEU A 645 -7.68 -32.91 -15.97
N ALA A 646 -7.04 -32.72 -17.14
CA ALA A 646 -6.44 -31.44 -17.52
C ALA A 646 -7.49 -30.36 -17.74
N GLU A 647 -8.60 -30.71 -18.39
CA GLU A 647 -9.71 -29.80 -18.64
C GLU A 647 -10.45 -29.42 -17.35
N ALA A 648 -10.71 -30.40 -16.48
CA ALA A 648 -11.26 -30.16 -15.14
C ALA A 648 -10.38 -29.21 -14.31
N LYS A 649 -9.06 -29.44 -14.27
CA LYS A 649 -8.11 -28.55 -13.56
C LYS A 649 -8.14 -27.12 -14.12
N ARG A 650 -8.18 -26.96 -15.45
CA ARG A 650 -8.28 -25.64 -16.10
C ARG A 650 -9.57 -24.92 -15.72
N VAL A 651 -10.72 -25.58 -15.88
CA VAL A 651 -12.04 -24.97 -15.65
C VAL A 651 -12.28 -24.68 -14.17
N LEU A 652 -11.88 -25.58 -13.27
CA LEU A 652 -11.93 -25.32 -11.82
C LEU A 652 -10.99 -24.17 -11.44
N GLY A 653 -9.79 -24.10 -12.02
CA GLY A 653 -8.87 -22.98 -11.82
C GLY A 653 -9.47 -21.64 -12.27
N GLU A 654 -10.01 -21.58 -13.48
CA GLU A 654 -10.65 -20.39 -14.07
C GLU A 654 -11.87 -19.91 -13.28
N LEU A 655 -12.65 -20.85 -12.73
CA LEU A 655 -13.89 -20.56 -12.01
C LEU A 655 -13.70 -20.56 -10.48
N SER A 656 -12.50 -20.81 -9.96
CA SER A 656 -12.27 -21.00 -8.51
C SER A 656 -12.62 -19.78 -7.67
N VAL A 657 -12.06 -18.62 -8.01
CA VAL A 657 -12.34 -17.34 -7.35
C VAL A 657 -13.83 -17.02 -7.43
N LYS A 658 -14.44 -17.35 -8.57
CA LYS A 658 -15.87 -17.16 -8.82
C LYS A 658 -16.71 -18.06 -7.89
N ALA A 659 -16.46 -19.35 -7.89
CA ALA A 659 -17.17 -20.32 -7.06
C ALA A 659 -17.12 -19.95 -5.57
N GLN A 660 -15.94 -19.60 -5.04
CA GLN A 660 -15.76 -19.21 -3.64
C GLN A 660 -16.51 -17.93 -3.25
N GLN A 661 -16.57 -16.95 -4.13
CA GLN A 661 -17.29 -15.70 -3.90
C GLN A 661 -18.81 -15.91 -3.96
N TYR A 662 -19.29 -16.77 -4.87
CA TYR A 662 -20.71 -17.13 -4.92
C TYR A 662 -21.14 -17.94 -3.69
N GLU A 663 -20.30 -18.88 -3.24
CA GLU A 663 -20.53 -19.68 -2.04
C GLU A 663 -20.69 -18.80 -0.80
N ARG A 664 -19.91 -17.72 -0.68
CA ARG A 664 -20.09 -16.70 0.36
C ARG A 664 -21.47 -16.02 0.32
N HIS A 665 -22.02 -15.80 -0.86
CA HIS A 665 -23.34 -15.18 -1.01
C HIS A 665 -24.47 -16.15 -0.70
N VAL A 666 -24.30 -17.43 -1.04
CA VAL A 666 -25.20 -18.49 -0.61
C VAL A 666 -25.18 -18.57 0.92
N ARG A 667 -24.00 -18.56 1.54
CA ARG A 667 -23.84 -18.52 3.00
C ARG A 667 -24.62 -17.37 3.65
N LEU A 668 -24.52 -16.16 3.09
CA LEU A 668 -25.32 -15.01 3.53
C LEU A 668 -26.83 -15.26 3.38
N ALA A 669 -27.28 -15.77 2.25
CA ALA A 669 -28.71 -16.10 2.08
C ALA A 669 -29.15 -17.14 3.11
N ARG A 670 -28.34 -18.17 3.40
CA ARG A 670 -28.61 -19.15 4.45
C ARG A 670 -28.70 -18.54 5.84
N ALA A 671 -27.90 -17.51 6.14
CA ALA A 671 -27.97 -16.82 7.42
C ALA A 671 -29.33 -16.11 7.60
N TYR A 672 -29.84 -15.46 6.56
CA TYR A 672 -31.17 -14.83 6.60
C TYR A 672 -32.30 -15.86 6.56
N GLU A 673 -32.18 -16.91 5.76
CA GLU A 673 -33.17 -17.99 5.68
C GLU A 673 -33.46 -18.60 7.06
N GLY A 674 -32.44 -18.81 7.90
CA GLY A 674 -32.63 -19.35 9.25
C GLY A 674 -33.37 -18.43 10.24
N LEU A 675 -33.67 -17.18 9.87
CA LEU A 675 -34.62 -16.35 10.62
C LEU A 675 -36.08 -16.77 10.35
N TYR A 676 -36.37 -17.34 9.18
CA TYR A 676 -37.73 -17.62 8.71
C TYR A 676 -38.05 -19.12 8.61
N LEU A 677 -37.10 -19.94 8.17
CA LEU A 677 -37.29 -21.39 7.98
C LEU A 677 -37.13 -22.14 9.30
N ALA A 678 -38.23 -22.66 9.85
CA ALA A 678 -38.20 -23.35 11.14
C ALA A 678 -37.51 -24.73 11.08
N ALA A 679 -37.39 -25.34 9.90
CA ALA A 679 -36.65 -26.59 9.71
C ALA A 679 -35.12 -26.42 9.66
N VAL A 680 -34.60 -25.19 9.58
CA VAL A 680 -33.18 -24.94 9.31
C VAL A 680 -32.51 -24.32 10.53
N GLN A 681 -31.50 -25.01 11.06
CA GLN A 681 -30.58 -24.46 12.04
C GLN A 681 -29.28 -24.05 11.35
N ASN A 682 -28.85 -22.81 11.54
CA ASN A 682 -27.63 -22.28 10.94
C ASN A 682 -26.92 -21.37 11.94
N ALA A 683 -25.63 -21.63 12.18
CA ALA A 683 -24.80 -20.85 13.09
C ALA A 683 -24.70 -19.37 12.66
N ASP A 684 -24.63 -19.08 11.36
CA ASP A 684 -24.59 -17.70 10.87
C ASP A 684 -25.93 -16.97 11.11
N SER A 685 -27.05 -17.70 11.21
CA SER A 685 -28.35 -17.13 11.58
C SER A 685 -28.42 -16.75 13.06
N GLU A 686 -27.75 -17.52 13.93
CA GLU A 686 -27.61 -17.17 15.36
C GLU A 686 -26.80 -15.88 15.53
N VAL A 687 -25.71 -15.75 14.77
CA VAL A 687 -24.89 -14.53 14.73
C VAL A 687 -25.72 -13.34 14.23
N LEU A 688 -26.44 -13.50 13.11
CA LEU A 688 -27.33 -12.46 12.60
C LEU A 688 -28.38 -12.05 13.64
N ALA A 689 -29.02 -13.01 14.29
CA ALA A 689 -30.04 -12.76 15.31
C ALA A 689 -29.46 -12.07 16.56
N LEU A 690 -28.30 -12.49 17.05
CA LEU A 690 -27.63 -11.88 18.21
C LEU A 690 -27.29 -10.41 17.94
N HIS A 691 -26.63 -10.13 16.81
CA HIS A 691 -26.17 -8.77 16.47
C HIS A 691 -27.28 -7.85 15.97
N SER A 692 -28.47 -8.40 15.68
CA SER A 692 -29.66 -7.59 15.39
C SER A 692 -30.31 -7.02 16.66
N LEU A 693 -29.97 -7.53 17.86
CA LEU A 693 -30.52 -7.05 19.13
C LEU A 693 -30.18 -5.58 19.42
N GLU A 694 -28.96 -5.15 19.10
CA GLU A 694 -28.49 -3.78 19.34
C GLU A 694 -29.25 -2.73 18.49
N ARG A 695 -29.96 -3.18 17.44
CA ARG A 695 -30.78 -2.35 16.56
C ARG A 695 -32.22 -2.25 17.02
N LEU A 696 -32.64 -3.04 18.01
CA LEU A 696 -34.01 -3.01 18.51
C LEU A 696 -34.23 -1.77 19.37
N ALA A 697 -35.35 -1.07 19.12
CA ALA A 697 -35.77 0.05 19.96
C ALA A 697 -35.97 -0.42 21.41
N GLY A 698 -35.30 0.26 22.35
CA GLY A 698 -35.30 -0.10 23.76
C GLY A 698 -34.16 -1.03 24.21
N TRP A 699 -33.18 -1.32 23.35
CA TRP A 699 -31.96 -2.03 23.77
C TRP A 699 -31.21 -1.25 24.89
N PRO A 700 -30.90 -1.86 26.05
CA PRO A 700 -30.36 -1.13 27.19
C PRO A 700 -28.90 -0.66 26.98
N VAL A 701 -28.63 0.61 27.28
CA VAL A 701 -27.28 1.18 27.29
C VAL A 701 -26.44 0.50 28.38
N GLY A 702 -25.47 -0.33 27.98
CA GLY A 702 -24.59 -1.06 28.91
C GLY A 702 -24.86 -2.56 29.05
N ALA A 703 -25.88 -3.11 28.38
CA ALA A 703 -26.12 -4.54 28.31
C ALA A 703 -25.08 -5.23 27.43
N ARG A 704 -24.48 -6.32 27.95
CA ARG A 704 -23.50 -7.16 27.24
C ARG A 704 -23.93 -8.62 27.26
N ILE A 705 -23.95 -9.27 26.10
CA ILE A 705 -24.18 -10.71 25.99
C ILE A 705 -22.95 -11.36 25.39
N GLU A 706 -22.47 -12.45 26.00
CA GLU A 706 -21.33 -13.25 25.55
C GLU A 706 -21.79 -14.69 25.29
N VAL A 707 -21.51 -15.21 24.10
CA VAL A 707 -21.66 -16.63 23.77
C VAL A 707 -20.33 -17.31 24.06
N ARG A 708 -20.34 -18.36 24.90
CA ARG A 708 -19.14 -19.08 25.36
C ARG A 708 -19.21 -20.55 24.98
N GLU A 709 -18.07 -21.09 24.60
CA GLU A 709 -17.92 -22.50 24.23
C GLU A 709 -17.86 -23.41 25.47
N ASP A 710 -18.69 -24.45 25.50
CA ASP A 710 -18.74 -25.57 26.46
C ASP A 710 -18.96 -25.24 27.95
N SER A 711 -18.49 -24.10 28.45
CA SER A 711 -18.58 -23.72 29.86
C SER A 711 -18.59 -22.20 30.07
N ALA A 712 -18.94 -21.77 31.28
CA ALA A 712 -18.91 -20.35 31.68
C ALA A 712 -17.49 -19.73 31.65
N LEU A 713 -16.45 -20.56 31.70
CA LEU A 713 -15.04 -20.13 31.58
C LEU A 713 -14.46 -20.36 30.18
N GLY A 714 -15.25 -20.92 29.26
CA GLY A 714 -14.81 -21.22 27.91
C GLY A 714 -14.59 -19.99 27.05
N ARG A 715 -13.99 -20.22 25.89
CA ARG A 715 -13.69 -19.17 24.90
C ARG A 715 -14.95 -18.41 24.52
N VAL A 716 -14.85 -17.09 24.41
CA VAL A 716 -15.92 -16.26 23.85
C VAL A 716 -15.97 -16.50 22.34
N LEU A 717 -17.05 -17.11 21.88
CA LEU A 717 -17.33 -17.38 20.47
C LEU A 717 -17.93 -16.14 19.79
N ASP A 718 -18.78 -15.40 20.51
CA ASP A 718 -19.43 -14.19 20.01
C ASP A 718 -19.81 -13.24 21.17
N SER A 719 -19.91 -11.93 20.91
CA SER A 719 -20.40 -10.97 21.91
C SER A 719 -21.00 -9.70 21.31
N ILE A 720 -21.97 -9.11 22.02
CA ILE A 720 -22.61 -7.82 21.71
C ILE A 720 -22.59 -6.90 22.94
N GLY A 721 -22.67 -5.58 22.73
CA GLY A 721 -22.61 -4.55 23.77
C GLY A 721 -21.21 -4.00 24.05
N PRO A 722 -21.08 -3.00 24.94
CA PRO A 722 -19.82 -2.30 25.20
C PRO A 722 -18.73 -3.24 25.77
N ARG A 723 -17.45 -2.87 25.57
CA ARG A 723 -16.28 -3.64 26.05
C ARG A 723 -16.28 -3.86 27.56
N ILE A 724 -16.80 -2.88 28.30
CA ILE A 724 -17.03 -2.97 29.75
C ILE A 724 -18.54 -2.74 29.95
N GLY A 725 -19.29 -3.83 30.05
CA GLY A 725 -20.73 -3.79 30.30
C GLY A 725 -21.05 -3.56 31.77
N THR A 726 -22.11 -2.80 32.06
CA THR A 726 -22.66 -2.71 33.42
C THR A 726 -23.46 -3.95 33.80
N SER A 727 -23.89 -4.75 32.81
CA SER A 727 -24.54 -6.04 33.01
C SER A 727 -24.12 -7.05 31.92
N THR A 728 -23.23 -7.98 32.28
CA THR A 728 -22.80 -9.07 31.40
C THR A 728 -23.67 -10.32 31.61
N ARG A 729 -24.10 -10.93 30.51
CA ARG A 729 -24.87 -12.19 30.45
C ARG A 729 -24.13 -13.19 29.58
N GLN A 730 -24.17 -14.46 29.97
CA GLN A 730 -23.44 -15.53 29.28
C GLN A 730 -24.42 -16.57 28.73
N LEU A 731 -24.25 -16.94 27.47
CA LEU A 731 -24.91 -18.05 26.79
C LEU A 731 -23.86 -19.14 26.57
N ILE A 732 -24.04 -20.32 27.16
CA ILE A 732 -23.09 -21.43 27.01
C ILE A 732 -23.55 -22.31 25.85
N LYS A 733 -22.73 -22.43 24.80
CA LYS A 733 -23.01 -23.21 23.60
C LYS A 733 -22.36 -24.59 23.72
N LEU A 734 -23.17 -25.64 23.53
CA LEU A 734 -22.79 -27.06 23.53
C LEU A 734 -23.17 -27.64 22.15
N GLY A 735 -22.21 -27.69 21.23
CA GLY A 735 -22.49 -28.00 19.82
C GLY A 735 -23.43 -26.98 19.19
N MET A 736 -24.59 -27.40 18.67
CA MET A 736 -25.62 -26.53 18.06
C MET A 736 -26.71 -26.08 19.04
N ARG A 737 -26.60 -26.41 20.34
CA ARG A 737 -27.61 -26.06 21.36
C ARG A 737 -26.99 -25.27 22.50
N PHE A 738 -27.84 -24.70 23.35
CA PHE A 738 -27.43 -23.85 24.46
C PHE A 738 -27.79 -24.49 25.80
N GLN A 739 -26.92 -24.35 26.79
CA GLN A 739 -27.17 -24.88 28.13
C GLN A 739 -28.16 -24.00 28.89
N ASP A 740 -29.17 -24.62 29.47
CA ASP A 740 -30.10 -23.99 30.39
C ASP A 740 -30.42 -24.91 31.58
N ALA A 741 -30.02 -24.52 32.80
CA ALA A 741 -30.32 -25.22 34.05
C ALA A 741 -30.05 -26.76 34.03
N GLY A 742 -29.03 -27.20 33.27
CA GLY A 742 -28.68 -28.61 33.10
C GLY A 742 -29.36 -29.34 31.93
N GLN A 743 -30.21 -28.66 31.15
CA GLN A 743 -30.81 -29.14 29.91
C GLN A 743 -30.28 -28.35 28.70
N THR A 744 -30.50 -28.86 27.48
CA THR A 744 -30.12 -28.16 26.24
C THR A 744 -31.36 -27.58 25.57
N VAL A 745 -31.32 -26.29 25.26
CA VAL A 745 -32.39 -25.56 24.56
C VAL A 745 -31.86 -24.94 23.26
N ASP A 746 -32.78 -24.51 22.39
CA ASP A 746 -32.41 -23.81 21.16
C ASP A 746 -32.01 -22.34 21.43
N PHE A 747 -31.41 -21.70 20.42
CA PHE A 747 -30.87 -20.34 20.52
C PHE A 747 -31.87 -19.29 21.04
N TYR A 748 -33.07 -19.20 20.44
CA TYR A 748 -34.03 -18.15 20.80
C TYR A 748 -34.58 -18.29 22.24
N PRO A 749 -34.97 -19.48 22.72
CA PRO A 749 -35.28 -19.68 24.15
C PRO A 749 -34.13 -19.30 25.09
N ALA A 750 -32.89 -19.69 24.75
CA ALA A 750 -31.71 -19.35 25.57
C ALA A 750 -31.50 -17.83 25.63
N LEU A 751 -31.61 -17.17 24.47
CA LEU A 751 -31.46 -15.73 24.34
C LEU A 751 -32.54 -14.97 25.11
N LEU A 752 -33.81 -15.36 24.96
CA LEU A 752 -34.91 -14.77 25.73
C LEU A 752 -34.67 -14.90 27.23
N LYS A 753 -34.16 -16.05 27.68
CA LYS A 753 -33.86 -16.30 29.09
C LYS A 753 -32.70 -15.44 29.60
N ALA A 754 -31.68 -15.22 28.80
CA ALA A 754 -30.53 -14.37 29.14
C ALA A 754 -30.92 -12.89 29.37
N LEU A 755 -32.01 -12.43 28.76
CA LEU A 755 -32.57 -11.10 28.98
C LEU A 755 -33.30 -11.03 30.34
N SER A 756 -33.00 -10.02 31.14
CA SER A 756 -33.69 -9.78 32.42
C SER A 756 -35.15 -9.32 32.21
N PRO A 757 -36.04 -9.43 33.21
CA PRO A 757 -37.41 -8.93 33.10
C PRO A 757 -37.50 -7.46 32.70
N GLU A 758 -36.59 -6.62 33.20
CA GLU A 758 -36.51 -5.19 32.86
C GLU A 758 -36.09 -5.00 31.40
N GLN A 759 -35.12 -5.78 30.91
CA GLN A 759 -34.67 -5.74 29.51
C GLN A 759 -35.76 -6.22 28.55
N ARG A 760 -36.50 -7.27 28.91
CA ARG A 760 -37.65 -7.76 28.13
C ARG A 760 -38.76 -6.70 28.07
N THR A 761 -38.99 -5.99 29.17
CA THR A 761 -39.95 -4.88 29.23
C THR A 761 -39.49 -3.70 28.39
N ALA A 762 -38.21 -3.33 28.46
CA ALA A 762 -37.62 -2.25 27.66
C ALA A 762 -37.68 -2.55 26.15
N LEU A 763 -37.49 -3.82 25.78
CA LEU A 763 -37.67 -4.31 24.42
C LEU A 763 -39.14 -4.52 24.04
N GLY A 764 -40.10 -4.26 24.94
CA GLY A 764 -41.54 -4.40 24.67
C GLY A 764 -41.97 -5.83 24.31
N LEU A 765 -41.45 -6.85 25.00
CA LEU A 765 -41.82 -8.26 24.85
C LEU A 765 -42.95 -8.62 25.83
N ARG A 766 -44.03 -9.23 25.34
CA ARG A 766 -45.16 -9.66 26.20
C ARG A 766 -44.76 -10.87 27.04
N VAL A 767 -45.24 -10.93 28.29
CA VAL A 767 -44.87 -11.98 29.25
C VAL A 767 -45.26 -13.38 28.73
N ASP A 768 -46.46 -13.51 28.15
CA ASP A 768 -46.99 -14.80 27.68
C ASP A 768 -46.54 -15.17 26.26
N HIS A 769 -45.99 -14.21 25.50
CA HIS A 769 -45.62 -14.38 24.08
C HIS A 769 -44.17 -13.93 23.77
N GLY A 770 -43.30 -13.89 24.79
CA GLY A 770 -41.99 -13.23 24.68
C GLY A 770 -41.06 -13.83 23.62
N LEU A 771 -41.16 -15.14 23.35
CA LEU A 771 -40.38 -15.82 22.31
C LEU A 771 -40.82 -15.42 20.91
N GLU A 772 -42.13 -15.42 20.67
CA GLU A 772 -42.75 -15.04 19.41
C GLU A 772 -42.48 -13.55 19.11
N ASP A 773 -42.62 -12.69 20.14
CA ASP A 773 -42.34 -11.27 20.03
C ASP A 773 -40.87 -10.98 19.71
N LEU A 774 -39.93 -11.69 20.36
CA LEU A 774 -38.50 -11.53 20.11
C LEU A 774 -38.15 -11.95 18.67
N GLN A 775 -38.62 -13.11 18.23
CA GLN A 775 -38.40 -13.59 16.86
C GLN A 775 -39.01 -12.64 15.82
N ALA A 776 -40.23 -12.13 16.06
CA ALA A 776 -40.88 -11.17 15.18
C ALA A 776 -40.08 -9.86 15.06
N LYS A 777 -39.57 -9.33 16.19
CA LYS A 777 -38.74 -8.11 16.20
C LYS A 777 -37.42 -8.30 15.47
N LEU A 778 -36.74 -9.44 15.68
CA LEU A 778 -35.48 -9.75 14.99
C LEU A 778 -35.67 -9.93 13.48
N ARG A 779 -36.80 -10.51 13.03
CA ARG A 779 -37.18 -10.61 11.61
C ARG A 779 -37.55 -9.26 11.00
N ALA A 780 -38.12 -8.35 11.79
CA ALA A 780 -38.52 -7.02 11.31
C ALA A 780 -37.32 -6.09 11.13
N MET A 781 -36.29 -6.23 11.97
CA MET A 781 -35.11 -5.36 11.99
C MET A 781 -33.79 -6.15 11.99
N PRO A 782 -33.57 -7.06 11.03
CA PRO A 782 -32.30 -7.76 10.93
C PRO A 782 -31.18 -6.75 10.61
N ARG A 783 -29.96 -7.07 11.02
CA ARG A 783 -28.76 -6.31 10.65
C ARG A 783 -28.64 -6.27 9.11
N PRO A 784 -28.07 -5.21 8.49
CA PRO A 784 -27.87 -5.15 7.04
C PRO A 784 -26.95 -6.26 6.52
N ARG A 785 -27.15 -6.69 5.27
CA ARG A 785 -26.36 -7.78 4.66
C ARG A 785 -24.88 -7.44 4.53
N ALA A 786 -24.56 -6.21 4.12
CA ALA A 786 -23.18 -5.73 4.01
C ALA A 786 -22.44 -5.79 5.36
N ASP A 787 -23.13 -5.44 6.44
CA ASP A 787 -22.59 -5.52 7.80
C ASP A 787 -22.35 -6.98 8.21
N LEU A 788 -23.28 -7.89 7.90
CA LEU A 788 -23.14 -9.31 8.16
C LEU A 788 -22.00 -9.92 7.33
N GLU A 789 -21.91 -9.59 6.04
CA GLU A 789 -20.85 -10.06 5.14
C GLU A 789 -19.47 -9.63 5.62
N SER A 790 -19.33 -8.35 5.97
CA SER A 790 -18.11 -7.82 6.58
C SER A 790 -17.77 -8.61 7.86
N GLY A 791 -18.76 -8.85 8.73
CA GLY A 791 -18.61 -9.67 9.93
C GLY A 791 -18.12 -11.09 9.67
N LEU A 792 -18.79 -11.83 8.79
CA LEU A 792 -18.46 -13.23 8.44
C LEU A 792 -17.06 -13.34 7.83
N ARG A 793 -16.65 -12.41 6.96
CA ARG A 793 -15.28 -12.37 6.40
C ARG A 793 -14.22 -12.24 7.48
N ARG A 794 -14.53 -11.55 8.57
CA ARG A 794 -13.58 -11.32 9.68
C ARG A 794 -13.50 -12.53 10.60
N MET A 795 -14.60 -13.28 10.71
CA MET A 795 -14.64 -14.59 11.37
C MET A 795 -13.78 -15.60 10.59
N ASP A 796 -13.95 -15.69 9.27
CA ASP A 796 -13.16 -16.58 8.41
C ASP A 796 -11.66 -16.24 8.46
N ALA A 797 -11.33 -14.97 8.65
CA ALA A 797 -9.95 -14.48 8.76
C ALA A 797 -9.36 -14.53 10.19
N GLY A 798 -10.11 -15.02 11.19
CA GLY A 798 -9.63 -15.15 12.57
C GLY A 798 -9.26 -13.82 13.26
N LEU A 799 -9.83 -12.69 12.81
CA LEU A 799 -9.45 -11.36 13.30
C LEU A 799 -10.01 -11.07 14.71
N PRO A 800 -9.27 -10.35 15.58
CA PRO A 800 -9.71 -10.02 16.94
C PRO A 800 -10.92 -9.07 16.93
N PHE A 801 -11.74 -9.13 18.00
CA PHE A 801 -12.97 -8.36 18.19
C PHE A 801 -12.77 -6.82 18.09
N ASP A 802 -13.65 -6.13 17.34
CA ASP A 802 -13.67 -4.67 17.21
C ASP A 802 -14.58 -3.99 18.24
N SER A 803 -14.39 -2.70 18.49
CA SER A 803 -15.25 -1.87 19.38
C SER A 803 -16.60 -1.45 18.79
N LEU A 804 -16.85 -1.63 17.48
CA LEU A 804 -18.06 -1.12 16.79
C LEU A 804 -18.83 -2.14 15.92
N GLY A 805 -18.65 -3.46 16.12
CA GLY A 805 -19.57 -4.47 15.57
C GLY A 805 -18.92 -5.74 14.97
N LEU A 806 -19.75 -6.79 14.87
CA LEU A 806 -19.58 -8.12 14.27
C LEU A 806 -18.13 -8.57 13.98
N ARG A 807 -17.55 -9.31 14.93
CA ARG A 807 -16.34 -10.16 14.83
C ARG A 807 -16.40 -11.16 16.00
N GLY A 808 -15.68 -12.27 16.13
CA GLY A 808 -14.59 -12.94 15.41
C GLY A 808 -14.18 -14.15 16.28
N GLY A 809 -14.19 -15.37 15.73
CA GLY A 809 -13.92 -16.63 16.45
C GLY A 809 -14.06 -17.82 15.49
N GLY A 810 -13.10 -18.76 15.52
CA GLY A 810 -13.05 -19.90 14.60
C GLY A 810 -14.08 -21.00 14.92
N PHE A 811 -14.30 -21.91 13.96
CA PHE A 811 -15.05 -23.17 14.12
C PHE A 811 -14.15 -24.35 13.73
N PRO A 812 -14.37 -25.56 14.31
CA PRO A 812 -15.18 -26.56 13.61
C PRO A 812 -16.13 -27.38 14.53
N SER A 813 -17.38 -27.57 14.08
CA SER A 813 -18.39 -28.41 14.73
C SER A 813 -18.45 -29.81 14.10
N THR A 814 -17.64 -30.74 14.60
CA THR A 814 -17.90 -32.18 14.83
C THR A 814 -16.55 -32.85 15.11
N THR A 815 -16.53 -33.87 15.97
CA THR A 815 -15.31 -34.63 16.31
C THR A 815 -14.69 -35.34 15.10
N ASP A 816 -15.54 -35.77 14.14
CA ASP A 816 -15.11 -36.38 12.88
C ASP A 816 -14.57 -35.35 11.89
N ALA A 817 -15.13 -34.12 11.83
CA ALA A 817 -14.57 -33.04 11.03
C ALA A 817 -13.27 -32.49 11.63
N ALA A 818 -13.11 -32.44 12.96
CA ALA A 818 -11.85 -32.03 13.59
C ALA A 818 -10.73 -33.05 13.34
N ALA A 819 -11.04 -34.35 13.44
CA ALA A 819 -10.09 -35.42 13.11
C ALA A 819 -9.74 -35.43 11.60
N PHE A 820 -10.72 -35.19 10.72
CA PHE A 820 -10.49 -35.08 9.28
C PHE A 820 -9.71 -33.80 8.92
N SER A 821 -10.08 -32.64 9.47
CA SER A 821 -9.32 -31.40 9.31
C SER A 821 -7.90 -31.56 9.79
N ARG A 822 -7.67 -32.20 10.94
CA ARG A 822 -6.32 -32.48 11.45
C ARG A 822 -5.53 -33.41 10.51
N ALA A 823 -6.18 -34.42 9.94
CA ALA A 823 -5.56 -35.30 8.95
C ALA A 823 -5.21 -34.57 7.63
N ILE A 824 -6.06 -33.65 7.18
CA ILE A 824 -5.81 -32.80 6.01
C ILE A 824 -4.71 -31.78 6.29
N GLU A 825 -4.71 -31.12 7.44
CA GLU A 825 -3.65 -30.19 7.87
C GLU A 825 -2.28 -30.89 7.89
N LYS A 826 -2.25 -32.14 8.36
CA LYS A 826 -1.07 -32.99 8.36
C LYS A 826 -0.60 -33.34 6.95
N LEU A 827 -1.51 -33.74 6.05
CA LEU A 827 -1.16 -34.02 4.65
C LEU A 827 -0.66 -32.78 3.92
N GLN A 828 -1.31 -31.62 4.12
CA GLN A 828 -0.89 -30.34 3.54
C GLN A 828 0.49 -29.92 4.05
N LEU A 829 0.76 -30.08 5.35
CA LEU A 829 2.08 -29.77 5.89
C LEU A 829 3.16 -30.74 5.40
N GLN A 830 2.82 -32.02 5.24
CA GLN A 830 3.72 -33.03 4.67
C GLN A 830 4.02 -32.76 3.19
N GLU A 831 3.05 -32.27 2.41
CA GLU A 831 3.25 -31.89 1.01
C GLU A 831 4.18 -30.68 0.88
N LEU A 832 4.04 -29.69 1.77
CA LEU A 832 4.89 -28.49 1.81
C LEU A 832 6.30 -28.79 2.33
N TYR A 833 6.44 -29.69 3.31
CA TYR A 833 7.72 -30.10 3.91
C TYR A 833 7.88 -31.62 3.94
N PRO A 834 8.19 -32.26 2.80
CA PRO A 834 8.25 -33.72 2.71
C PRO A 834 9.33 -34.37 3.58
N ALA A 835 10.37 -33.61 3.96
CA ALA A 835 11.48 -34.08 4.78
C ALA A 835 11.18 -34.12 6.28
N ARG A 836 10.08 -33.51 6.75
CA ARG A 836 9.72 -33.51 8.17
C ARG A 836 9.16 -34.85 8.59
N THR A 837 9.51 -35.26 9.80
CA THR A 837 8.94 -36.44 10.44
C THR A 837 7.51 -36.17 10.91
N GLU A 838 6.74 -37.24 11.07
CA GLU A 838 5.36 -37.18 11.55
C GLU A 838 5.26 -36.50 12.93
N GLN A 839 6.24 -36.72 13.80
CA GLN A 839 6.30 -36.08 15.13
C GLN A 839 6.55 -34.57 15.03
N GLU A 840 7.40 -34.11 14.11
CA GLU A 840 7.67 -32.69 13.90
C GLU A 840 6.47 -31.97 13.29
N ILE A 841 5.75 -32.63 12.37
CA ILE A 841 4.51 -32.11 11.79
C ILE A 841 3.44 -31.98 12.86
N GLU A 842 3.24 -33.01 13.69
CA GLU A 842 2.23 -32.96 14.76
C GLU A 842 2.59 -31.90 15.81
N ALA A 843 3.87 -31.77 16.18
CA ALA A 843 4.34 -30.73 17.09
C ALA A 843 4.13 -29.33 16.51
N GLN A 844 4.38 -29.12 15.20
CA GLN A 844 4.14 -27.85 14.53
C GLN A 844 2.66 -27.50 14.47
N LEU A 845 1.80 -28.46 14.10
CA LEU A 845 0.36 -28.26 14.07
C LEU A 845 -0.24 -28.07 15.47
N ALA A 846 0.36 -28.67 16.50
CA ALA A 846 -0.01 -28.42 17.89
C ALA A 846 0.39 -27.00 18.33
N LEU A 847 1.57 -26.50 17.90
CA LEU A 847 2.01 -25.13 18.16
C LEU A 847 1.10 -24.09 17.50
N TRP A 848 0.66 -24.34 16.27
CA TRP A 848 -0.26 -23.45 15.55
C TRP A 848 -1.70 -23.51 16.06
N GLY A 849 -2.08 -24.61 16.71
CA GLY A 849 -3.40 -24.81 17.29
C GLY A 849 -4.52 -24.60 16.26
N GLU A 850 -5.54 -23.85 16.63
CA GLU A 850 -6.71 -23.56 15.78
C GLU A 850 -6.39 -22.72 14.53
N ASN A 851 -5.22 -22.07 14.48
CA ASN A 851 -4.81 -21.25 13.33
C ASN A 851 -4.00 -22.04 12.29
N ALA A 852 -3.85 -23.36 12.47
CA ALA A 852 -3.05 -24.20 11.58
C ALA A 852 -3.43 -24.05 10.11
N GLN A 853 -4.72 -24.05 9.77
CA GLN A 853 -5.18 -23.89 8.39
C GLN A 853 -4.80 -22.53 7.78
N ILE A 854 -4.83 -21.44 8.56
CA ILE A 854 -4.42 -20.10 8.10
C ILE A 854 -2.93 -20.09 7.76
N HIS A 855 -2.11 -20.68 8.64
CA HIS A 855 -0.67 -20.83 8.39
C HIS A 855 -0.38 -21.69 7.17
N LEU A 856 -1.12 -22.79 6.96
CA LEU A 856 -0.97 -23.66 5.79
C LEU A 856 -1.35 -22.96 4.48
N ILE A 857 -2.45 -22.19 4.47
CA ILE A 857 -2.84 -21.39 3.30
C ILE A 857 -1.76 -20.36 2.97
N ASP A 858 -1.22 -19.67 3.98
CA ASP A 858 -0.16 -18.70 3.80
C ASP A 858 1.12 -19.35 3.24
N LEU A 859 1.53 -20.49 3.79
CA LEU A 859 2.68 -21.25 3.31
C LEU A 859 2.49 -21.78 1.88
N SER A 860 1.31 -22.31 1.55
CA SER A 860 1.01 -22.77 0.19
C SER A 860 1.04 -21.63 -0.81
N ARG A 861 0.51 -20.46 -0.44
CA ARG A 861 0.57 -19.25 -1.27
C ARG A 861 2.02 -18.80 -1.47
N GLN A 862 2.83 -18.79 -0.41
CA GLN A 862 4.25 -18.46 -0.48
C GLN A 862 5.00 -19.42 -1.40
N MET A 863 4.77 -20.73 -1.31
CA MET A 863 5.38 -21.71 -2.22
C MET A 863 4.98 -21.45 -3.69
N GLN A 864 3.69 -21.20 -3.95
CA GLN A 864 3.23 -20.94 -5.29
C GLN A 864 3.84 -19.65 -5.86
N GLN A 865 3.92 -18.59 -5.04
CA GLN A 865 4.55 -17.33 -5.44
C GLN A 865 6.05 -17.53 -5.75
N LEU A 866 6.79 -18.27 -4.91
CA LEU A 866 8.20 -18.57 -5.15
C LEU A 866 8.38 -19.27 -6.51
N ARG A 867 7.57 -20.29 -6.81
CA ARG A 867 7.65 -21.00 -8.10
C ARG A 867 7.32 -20.12 -9.28
N VAL A 868 6.36 -19.21 -9.15
CA VAL A 868 6.03 -18.22 -10.20
C VAL A 868 7.21 -17.26 -10.40
N ASP A 869 7.76 -16.69 -9.33
CA ASP A 869 8.91 -15.78 -9.40
C ASP A 869 10.12 -16.45 -10.08
N LEU A 870 10.44 -17.69 -9.68
CA LEU A 870 11.55 -18.46 -10.25
C LEU A 870 11.31 -18.86 -11.71
N THR A 871 10.10 -19.30 -12.05
CA THR A 871 9.77 -19.67 -13.45
C THR A 871 9.84 -18.45 -14.36
N SER A 872 9.28 -17.32 -13.93
CA SER A 872 9.34 -16.06 -14.69
C SER A 872 10.78 -15.61 -14.91
N TRP A 873 11.63 -15.70 -13.89
CA TRP A 873 13.05 -15.32 -13.98
C TRP A 873 13.85 -16.24 -14.92
N VAL A 874 13.58 -17.55 -14.91
CA VAL A 874 14.21 -18.50 -15.84
C VAL A 874 13.75 -18.27 -17.29
N GLU A 875 12.48 -17.90 -17.50
CA GLU A 875 11.94 -17.63 -18.84
C GLU A 875 12.43 -16.28 -19.41
N GLN A 876 12.76 -15.31 -18.56
CA GLN A 876 13.22 -13.97 -18.95
C GLN A 876 14.60 -13.93 -19.64
N VAL A 877 15.36 -15.04 -19.65
CA VAL A 877 16.73 -15.10 -20.25
C VAL A 877 16.76 -14.61 -21.70
N GLU A 878 15.71 -14.84 -22.47
CA GLU A 878 15.62 -14.40 -23.87
C GLU A 878 15.47 -12.87 -23.99
N ASP A 879 14.79 -12.23 -23.04
CA ASP A 879 14.62 -10.77 -23.00
C ASP A 879 15.90 -10.08 -22.47
N ASP A 880 16.66 -10.76 -21.61
CA ASP A 880 17.87 -10.24 -20.98
C ASP A 880 19.08 -10.21 -21.93
N ILE A 881 19.01 -10.88 -23.09
CA ILE A 881 20.16 -11.06 -24.00
C ILE A 881 20.82 -9.74 -24.41
N ASP A 882 20.02 -8.70 -24.67
CA ASP A 882 20.49 -7.38 -25.11
C ASP A 882 21.25 -6.63 -24.01
N HIS A 883 21.23 -7.14 -22.78
CA HIS A 883 21.88 -6.57 -21.61
C HIS A 883 22.97 -7.49 -21.03
N MET A 884 23.16 -8.68 -21.61
CA MET A 884 24.25 -9.56 -21.24
C MET A 884 25.58 -9.05 -21.80
N ASP A 885 26.65 -9.21 -21.01
CA ASP A 885 28.01 -8.87 -21.41
C ASP A 885 28.59 -10.00 -22.30
N ILE A 886 28.10 -10.09 -23.53
CA ILE A 886 28.52 -11.09 -24.52
C ILE A 886 29.57 -10.48 -25.44
N ASP A 887 30.77 -11.06 -25.46
CA ASP A 887 31.87 -10.65 -26.32
C ASP A 887 31.61 -11.05 -27.79
N LEU A 888 30.98 -10.16 -28.55
CA LEU A 888 30.66 -10.34 -29.97
C LEU A 888 31.84 -9.90 -30.84
N LEU A 889 32.19 -10.70 -31.84
CA LEU A 889 33.25 -10.41 -32.80
C LEU A 889 32.87 -9.26 -33.72
N GLU A 890 33.76 -8.28 -33.83
CA GLU A 890 33.71 -7.19 -34.80
C GLU A 890 34.57 -7.49 -36.04
N ALA A 891 34.23 -6.87 -37.18
CA ALA A 891 34.92 -7.08 -38.45
C ALA A 891 36.41 -6.65 -38.46
N ASN A 892 36.86 -5.91 -37.44
CA ASN A 892 38.22 -5.42 -37.31
C ASN A 892 39.04 -6.20 -36.26
N ASP A 893 38.43 -7.19 -35.61
CA ASP A 893 39.11 -7.95 -34.58
C ASP A 893 40.22 -8.84 -35.14
N PRO A 894 41.31 -9.05 -34.38
CA PRO A 894 42.37 -9.98 -34.80
C PRO A 894 41.85 -11.39 -35.09
N GLU A 895 40.80 -11.82 -34.39
CA GLU A 895 40.16 -13.13 -34.51
C GLU A 895 39.29 -13.28 -35.76
N THR A 896 38.87 -12.17 -36.39
CA THR A 896 38.04 -12.19 -37.60
C THR A 896 38.85 -12.07 -38.90
N ALA A 897 40.19 -12.05 -38.80
CA ALA A 897 41.08 -11.95 -39.95
C ALA A 897 40.92 -13.12 -40.94
N GLY A 898 40.32 -12.83 -42.09
CA GLY A 898 40.09 -13.81 -43.17
C GLY A 898 38.70 -14.46 -43.16
N LEU A 899 37.82 -14.09 -42.21
CA LEU A 899 36.42 -14.50 -42.20
C LEU A 899 35.57 -13.56 -43.06
N SER A 900 34.53 -14.12 -43.70
CA SER A 900 33.47 -13.33 -44.34
C SER A 900 32.49 -12.78 -43.30
N ALA A 901 31.77 -11.71 -43.63
CA ALA A 901 30.75 -11.13 -42.74
C ALA A 901 29.68 -12.15 -42.31
N GLU A 902 29.32 -13.10 -43.20
CA GLU A 902 28.38 -14.17 -42.88
C GLU A 902 28.94 -15.16 -41.84
N GLN A 903 30.25 -15.45 -41.89
CA GLN A 903 30.91 -16.32 -40.91
C GLN A 903 31.05 -15.63 -39.55
N ILE A 904 31.34 -14.33 -39.53
CA ILE A 904 31.39 -13.52 -38.29
C ILE A 904 30.00 -13.49 -37.64
N GLN A 905 28.95 -13.26 -38.42
CA GLN A 905 27.58 -13.26 -37.90
C GLN A 905 27.18 -14.64 -37.36
N ALA A 906 27.51 -15.72 -38.07
CA ALA A 906 27.20 -17.08 -37.61
C ALA A 906 27.92 -17.45 -36.30
N GLU A 907 29.15 -16.97 -36.11
CA GLU A 907 29.91 -17.16 -34.87
C GLU A 907 29.30 -16.34 -33.72
N ASN A 908 28.91 -15.09 -33.97
CA ASN A 908 28.21 -14.26 -32.98
C ASN A 908 26.86 -14.86 -32.57
N ASP A 909 26.08 -15.37 -33.54
CA ASP A 909 24.83 -16.07 -33.27
C ASP A 909 25.05 -17.33 -32.40
N ALA A 910 26.16 -18.06 -32.61
CA ALA A 910 26.53 -19.20 -31.80
C ALA A 910 26.92 -18.80 -30.36
N ARG A 911 27.71 -17.73 -30.20
CA ARG A 911 28.08 -17.17 -28.88
C ARG A 911 26.85 -16.73 -28.08
N ILE A 912 25.89 -16.06 -28.73
CA ILE A 912 24.60 -15.67 -28.15
C ILE A 912 23.80 -16.90 -27.70
N ALA A 913 23.69 -17.91 -28.57
CA ALA A 913 22.95 -19.13 -28.24
C ALA A 913 23.58 -19.91 -27.08
N ASP A 914 24.90 -19.94 -26.98
CA ASP A 914 25.61 -20.59 -25.87
C ASP A 914 25.50 -19.78 -24.57
N ALA A 915 25.51 -18.45 -24.64
CA ALA A 915 25.22 -17.58 -23.49
C ALA A 915 23.80 -17.80 -22.93
N ILE A 916 22.77 -17.83 -23.79
CA ILE A 916 21.38 -18.15 -23.39
C ILE A 916 21.34 -19.52 -22.70
N ARG A 917 21.98 -20.53 -23.31
CA ARG A 917 21.94 -21.90 -22.81
C ARG A 917 22.60 -22.02 -21.45
N TYR A 918 23.76 -21.39 -21.28
CA TYR A 918 24.49 -21.36 -20.02
C TYR A 918 23.69 -20.64 -18.93
N GLU A 919 23.23 -19.42 -19.20
CA GLU A 919 22.44 -18.64 -18.24
C GLU A 919 21.14 -19.36 -17.87
N ARG A 920 20.39 -19.89 -18.85
CA ARG A 920 19.15 -20.63 -18.55
C ARG A 920 19.43 -21.86 -17.68
N GLN A 921 20.53 -22.57 -17.92
CA GLN A 921 20.91 -23.74 -17.13
C GLN A 921 21.26 -23.35 -15.69
N THR A 922 22.10 -22.33 -15.48
CA THR A 922 22.48 -21.85 -14.14
C THR A 922 21.27 -21.31 -13.37
N ARG A 923 20.36 -20.59 -14.05
CA ARG A 923 19.09 -20.14 -13.46
C ARG A 923 18.19 -21.30 -13.04
N MET A 924 18.07 -22.34 -13.88
CA MET A 924 17.28 -23.54 -13.54
C MET A 924 17.86 -24.29 -12.34
N GLU A 925 19.19 -24.40 -12.25
CA GLU A 925 19.87 -25.03 -11.12
C GLU A 925 19.62 -24.28 -9.82
N LEU A 926 19.81 -22.95 -9.81
CA LEU A 926 19.52 -22.13 -8.64
C LEU A 926 18.02 -22.16 -8.28
N ALA A 927 17.12 -22.07 -9.25
CA ALA A 927 15.67 -22.15 -9.02
C ALA A 927 15.28 -23.49 -8.36
N SER A 928 15.82 -24.60 -8.85
CA SER A 928 15.60 -25.92 -8.27
C SER A 928 16.16 -25.99 -6.85
N GLU A 929 17.35 -25.43 -6.60
CA GLU A 929 17.93 -25.40 -5.27
C GLU A 929 17.09 -24.57 -4.28
N LEU A 930 16.60 -23.39 -4.68
CA LEU A 930 15.76 -22.54 -3.84
C LEU A 930 14.40 -23.21 -3.51
N ASP A 931 13.77 -23.91 -4.47
CA ASP A 931 12.54 -24.69 -4.21
C ASP A 931 12.81 -25.84 -3.22
N LEU A 932 13.94 -26.55 -3.36
CA LEU A 932 14.33 -27.62 -2.42
C LEU A 932 14.64 -27.09 -1.02
N LEU A 933 15.36 -25.97 -0.92
CA LEU A 933 15.70 -25.33 0.35
C LEU A 933 14.44 -24.83 1.08
N TRP A 934 13.48 -24.25 0.34
CA TRP A 934 12.18 -23.88 0.90
C TRP A 934 11.45 -25.08 1.49
N GLN A 935 11.44 -26.22 0.78
CA GLN A 935 10.83 -27.48 1.23
C GLN A 935 11.61 -28.21 2.34
N GLN A 936 12.72 -27.64 2.82
CA GLN A 936 13.65 -28.27 3.77
C GLN A 936 14.28 -29.57 3.26
N ARG A 937 14.39 -29.72 1.93
CA ARG A 937 14.97 -30.89 1.25
C ARG A 937 16.40 -30.66 0.75
N GLY A 938 17.08 -29.63 1.26
CA GLY A 938 18.48 -29.36 0.93
C GLY A 938 19.41 -30.53 1.29
N ASP A 939 20.54 -30.61 0.58
CA ASP A 939 21.57 -31.63 0.83
C ASP A 939 22.01 -31.62 2.30
N THR A 940 22.17 -32.81 2.86
CA THR A 940 22.74 -33.05 4.20
C THR A 940 24.10 -32.39 4.40
N SER A 941 24.92 -32.30 3.35
CA SER A 941 26.23 -31.62 3.39
C SER A 941 26.11 -30.11 3.65
N ARG A 942 24.98 -29.51 3.28
CA ARG A 942 24.67 -28.08 3.39
C ARG A 942 23.91 -27.72 4.66
N ARG A 943 23.73 -28.67 5.59
CA ARG A 943 23.05 -28.42 6.87
C ARG A 943 23.99 -27.72 7.85
N VAL A 944 23.52 -26.63 8.43
CA VAL A 944 24.25 -25.85 9.42
C VAL A 944 23.74 -26.24 10.80
N TYR A 945 24.69 -26.54 11.70
CA TYR A 945 24.42 -26.90 13.09
C TYR A 945 25.05 -25.86 14.03
N ASN A 946 24.32 -25.48 15.07
CA ASN A 946 24.82 -24.63 16.14
C ASN A 946 24.72 -25.40 17.46
N ASN A 947 25.86 -25.64 18.13
CA ASN A 947 25.92 -26.44 19.36
C ASN A 947 25.27 -27.84 19.24
N GLY A 948 25.33 -28.45 18.06
CA GLY A 948 24.73 -29.77 17.80
C GLY A 948 23.25 -29.73 17.39
N GLU A 949 22.60 -28.56 17.41
CA GLU A 949 21.22 -28.38 16.93
C GLU A 949 21.18 -27.87 15.49
N PHE A 950 20.28 -28.40 14.69
CA PHE A 950 20.08 -27.96 13.31
C PHE A 950 19.46 -26.56 13.28
N VAL A 951 20.10 -25.60 12.62
CA VAL A 951 19.65 -24.20 12.56
C VAL A 951 19.18 -23.75 11.18
N GLY A 952 19.54 -24.47 10.11
CA GLY A 952 19.15 -24.14 8.74
C GLY A 952 20.14 -24.70 7.72
N PHE A 953 20.09 -24.18 6.51
CA PHE A 953 20.92 -24.58 5.39
C PHE A 953 21.87 -23.47 4.96
N ARG A 954 22.97 -23.87 4.33
CA ARG A 954 23.88 -23.02 3.59
C ARG A 954 23.52 -23.07 2.10
N LEU A 955 23.45 -21.90 1.47
CA LEU A 955 23.42 -21.74 0.03
C LEU A 955 24.81 -21.30 -0.44
N GLU A 956 25.43 -22.10 -1.29
CA GLU A 956 26.79 -21.87 -1.81
C GLU A 956 26.68 -21.43 -3.28
N MET A 957 27.20 -20.24 -3.58
CA MET A 957 27.21 -19.63 -4.92
C MET A 957 28.59 -19.01 -5.21
N ASP A 958 29.64 -19.56 -4.61
CA ASP A 958 31.01 -19.09 -4.79
C ASP A 958 31.45 -19.32 -6.25
N TYR A 959 32.10 -18.32 -6.86
CA TYR A 959 32.59 -18.34 -8.25
C TYR A 959 31.53 -18.44 -9.36
N GLU A 960 30.24 -18.33 -9.01
CA GLU A 960 29.18 -18.35 -10.00
C GLU A 960 29.08 -17.02 -10.77
N HIS A 961 28.57 -17.10 -12.01
CA HIS A 961 28.31 -15.97 -12.87
C HIS A 961 26.84 -15.94 -13.27
N PHE A 962 26.17 -14.81 -13.01
CA PHE A 962 24.80 -14.58 -13.43
C PHE A 962 24.67 -13.22 -14.11
N HIS A 963 23.77 -13.15 -15.09
CA HIS A 963 23.31 -11.85 -15.59
C HIS A 963 22.50 -11.13 -14.51
N SER A 964 21.46 -11.79 -13.94
CA SER A 964 20.59 -11.23 -12.90
C SER A 964 20.12 -12.30 -11.91
N LEU A 965 19.82 -11.89 -10.68
CA LEU A 965 19.27 -12.74 -9.62
C LEU A 965 17.74 -12.61 -9.50
N PRO A 966 17.01 -13.64 -9.04
CA PRO A 966 15.56 -13.57 -8.96
C PRO A 966 15.09 -12.60 -7.87
N ALA A 967 14.09 -11.78 -8.20
CA ALA A 967 13.39 -10.96 -7.21
C ALA A 967 12.43 -11.84 -6.39
N LEU A 968 12.85 -12.23 -5.19
CA LEU A 968 12.09 -13.13 -4.32
C LEU A 968 11.05 -12.36 -3.52
N ASN A 969 9.75 -12.59 -3.79
CA ASN A 969 8.65 -12.01 -3.01
C ASN A 969 8.30 -12.83 -1.76
N VAL A 970 9.10 -13.85 -1.46
CA VAL A 970 8.88 -14.85 -0.40
C VAL A 970 10.13 -14.97 0.46
N GLN A 971 9.96 -15.25 1.75
CA GLN A 971 11.10 -15.44 2.66
C GLN A 971 11.59 -16.89 2.68
N LEU A 972 12.88 -17.08 2.41
CA LEU A 972 13.61 -18.35 2.54
C LEU A 972 14.25 -18.43 3.93
N GLY A 973 13.42 -18.46 4.97
CA GLY A 973 13.88 -18.48 6.35
C GLY A 973 14.66 -19.74 6.78
N GLN A 974 14.80 -20.72 5.89
CA GLN A 974 15.62 -21.91 6.14
C GLN A 974 17.10 -21.70 5.81
N VAL A 975 17.43 -20.70 5.00
CA VAL A 975 18.81 -20.37 4.63
C VAL A 975 19.38 -19.43 5.68
N VAL A 976 20.47 -19.87 6.31
CA VAL A 976 21.13 -19.16 7.42
C VAL A 976 22.57 -18.79 7.09
N GLU A 977 23.17 -19.41 6.09
CA GLU A 977 24.49 -19.06 5.56
C GLU A 977 24.39 -18.90 4.04
N LEU A 978 24.93 -17.81 3.51
CA LEU A 978 25.01 -17.53 2.07
C LEU A 978 26.45 -17.17 1.73
N THR A 979 27.09 -17.97 0.90
CA THR A 979 28.45 -17.73 0.41
C THR A 979 28.40 -17.38 -1.07
N MET A 980 28.96 -16.23 -1.42
CA MET A 980 29.01 -15.65 -2.76
C MET A 980 30.41 -15.08 -3.00
N SER A 981 31.43 -15.84 -2.62
CA SER A 981 32.83 -15.43 -2.73
C SER A 981 33.26 -15.45 -4.20
N ASN A 982 33.85 -14.35 -4.67
CA ASN A 982 34.19 -14.13 -6.08
C ASN A 982 33.00 -14.35 -7.03
N PHE A 983 31.78 -14.08 -6.54
CA PHE A 983 30.57 -14.09 -7.34
C PHE A 983 30.58 -12.90 -8.30
N SER A 984 30.06 -13.11 -9.52
CA SER A 984 29.97 -12.06 -10.53
C SER A 984 28.53 -11.88 -11.00
N LEU A 985 28.11 -10.61 -11.06
CA LEU A 985 26.75 -10.22 -11.40
C LEU A 985 26.79 -9.06 -12.38
N THR A 986 26.16 -9.22 -13.54
CA THR A 986 26.10 -8.16 -14.55
C THR A 986 25.12 -7.06 -14.12
N GLU A 987 23.90 -7.45 -13.72
CA GLU A 987 22.86 -6.57 -13.20
C GLU A 987 22.93 -6.47 -11.66
N THR A 988 23.90 -5.70 -11.16
CA THR A 988 24.19 -5.56 -9.72
C THR A 988 22.99 -5.12 -8.86
N ASP A 989 22.00 -4.42 -9.44
CA ASP A 989 20.79 -3.97 -8.74
C ASP A 989 19.87 -5.13 -8.33
N SER A 990 19.98 -6.30 -8.98
CA SER A 990 19.22 -7.51 -8.64
C SER A 990 19.66 -8.16 -7.31
N LEU A 991 20.86 -7.83 -6.80
CA LEU A 991 21.39 -8.37 -5.54
C LEU A 991 20.57 -7.97 -4.31
N SER A 992 20.14 -6.70 -4.22
CA SER A 992 19.38 -6.23 -3.06
C SER A 992 18.01 -6.91 -2.93
N PRO A 993 17.16 -6.97 -3.98
CA PRO A 993 15.93 -7.76 -3.96
C PRO A 993 16.14 -9.24 -3.59
N PHE A 994 17.18 -9.87 -4.11
CA PHE A 994 17.51 -11.26 -3.80
C PHE A 994 17.85 -11.44 -2.30
N LEU A 995 18.73 -10.61 -1.75
CA LEU A 995 19.13 -10.67 -0.34
C LEU A 995 17.95 -10.49 0.63
N ARG A 996 16.92 -9.70 0.27
CA ARG A 996 15.71 -9.54 1.10
C ARG A 996 14.93 -10.83 1.31
N GLY A 997 15.11 -11.82 0.44
CA GLY A 997 14.55 -13.17 0.59
C GLY A 997 15.09 -13.91 1.82
N PHE A 998 16.27 -13.55 2.35
CA PHE A 998 17.00 -14.31 3.36
C PHE A 998 17.06 -13.62 4.73
N ARG A 999 15.92 -13.21 5.31
CA ARG A 999 15.92 -12.41 6.57
C ARG A 999 16.51 -13.09 7.80
N LYS A 1000 16.63 -14.42 7.81
CA LYS A 1000 17.23 -15.21 8.90
C LYS A 1000 18.72 -15.49 8.72
N LEU A 1001 19.37 -14.79 7.77
CA LEU A 1001 20.77 -14.98 7.48
C LEU A 1001 21.65 -14.61 8.68
N ARG A 1002 22.59 -15.50 9.02
CA ARG A 1002 23.57 -15.36 10.10
C ARG A 1002 24.98 -15.13 9.56
N VAL A 1003 25.30 -15.67 8.39
CA VAL A 1003 26.58 -15.51 7.70
C VAL A 1003 26.31 -15.07 6.28
N LEU A 1004 26.90 -13.94 5.88
CA LEU A 1004 26.95 -13.47 4.52
C LEU A 1004 28.41 -13.28 4.10
N ASP A 1005 28.85 -14.05 3.11
CA ASP A 1005 30.15 -13.87 2.48
C ASP A 1005 29.99 -13.35 1.06
N LEU A 1006 30.46 -12.14 0.81
CA LEU A 1006 30.50 -11.49 -0.51
C LEU A 1006 31.95 -11.19 -0.93
N ALA A 1007 32.94 -11.83 -0.30
CA ALA A 1007 34.35 -11.50 -0.52
C ALA A 1007 34.73 -11.64 -2.00
N GLY A 1008 35.29 -10.59 -2.60
CA GLY A 1008 35.66 -10.58 -4.02
C GLY A 1008 34.51 -10.36 -4.99
N THR A 1009 33.27 -10.18 -4.52
CA THR A 1009 32.13 -9.79 -5.37
C THR A 1009 32.23 -8.30 -5.71
N ASP A 1010 32.20 -7.94 -7.00
CA ASP A 1010 32.25 -6.53 -7.40
C ASP A 1010 30.91 -5.85 -7.12
N LEU A 1011 30.89 -4.94 -6.14
CA LEU A 1011 29.71 -4.14 -5.78
C LEU A 1011 29.74 -2.75 -6.41
N ARG A 1012 30.69 -2.50 -7.33
CA ARG A 1012 30.77 -1.22 -8.03
C ARG A 1012 29.65 -1.13 -9.05
N GLN A 1013 28.96 0.00 -9.01
CA GLN A 1013 27.95 0.36 -9.98
C GLN A 1013 28.46 1.54 -10.80
N SER A 1014 28.04 1.62 -12.07
CA SER A 1014 28.30 2.79 -12.89
C SER A 1014 27.48 3.97 -12.33
N ALA A 1015 28.14 4.93 -11.70
CA ALA A 1015 27.54 6.23 -11.48
C ALA A 1015 27.53 6.94 -12.85
N ALA A 1016 26.46 7.65 -13.22
CA ALA A 1016 26.41 8.35 -14.52
C ALA A 1016 27.41 9.50 -14.71
N ASN A 1017 28.34 9.76 -13.79
CA ASN A 1017 29.59 10.46 -14.16
C ASN A 1017 30.60 9.54 -14.89
N GLY A 1018 30.24 8.29 -15.17
CA GLY A 1018 31.10 7.25 -15.73
C GLY A 1018 32.05 6.61 -14.71
N ALA A 1019 32.00 7.01 -13.45
CA ALA A 1019 32.84 6.44 -12.39
C ALA A 1019 32.18 5.21 -11.78
N TRP A 1020 32.99 4.19 -11.51
CA TRP A 1020 32.56 2.98 -10.83
C TRP A 1020 32.64 3.17 -9.32
N VAL A 1021 31.49 3.20 -8.66
CA VAL A 1021 31.39 3.46 -7.21
C VAL A 1021 30.79 2.25 -6.51
N GLY A 1022 31.54 1.67 -5.55
CA GLY A 1022 31.03 0.58 -4.72
C GLY A 1022 30.09 1.12 -3.65
N ARG A 1023 28.86 0.62 -3.62
CA ARG A 1023 27.84 0.98 -2.63
C ARG A 1023 27.45 -0.23 -1.80
N LEU A 1024 27.10 -0.01 -0.54
CA LEU A 1024 26.60 -1.09 0.33
C LEU A 1024 25.16 -1.42 -0.09
N PRO A 1025 24.84 -2.68 -0.44
CA PRO A 1025 23.48 -3.08 -0.76
C PRO A 1025 22.51 -2.77 0.40
N ALA A 1026 21.43 -2.03 0.11
CA ALA A 1026 20.49 -1.57 1.14
C ALA A 1026 19.86 -2.72 1.95
N ALA A 1027 19.68 -3.87 1.30
CA ALA A 1027 19.13 -5.08 1.92
C ALA A 1027 19.97 -5.59 3.09
N ILE A 1028 21.30 -5.35 3.11
CA ILE A 1028 22.18 -5.80 4.21
C ILE A 1028 21.72 -5.20 5.54
N SER A 1029 21.26 -3.94 5.54
CA SER A 1029 20.74 -3.29 6.76
C SER A 1029 19.46 -3.94 7.32
N GLU A 1030 18.75 -4.72 6.51
CA GLU A 1030 17.53 -5.44 6.90
C GLU A 1030 17.84 -6.82 7.52
N LEU A 1031 19.08 -7.33 7.38
CA LEU A 1031 19.51 -8.67 7.82
C LEU A 1031 19.94 -8.67 9.30
N THR A 1032 19.03 -8.32 10.19
CA THR A 1032 19.31 -8.08 11.63
C THR A 1032 19.81 -9.30 12.41
N GLU A 1033 19.69 -10.51 11.86
CA GLU A 1033 20.18 -11.77 12.41
C GLU A 1033 21.66 -12.05 12.07
N LEU A 1034 22.30 -11.21 11.27
CA LEU A 1034 23.70 -11.38 10.87
C LEU A 1034 24.65 -11.36 12.06
N THR A 1035 25.54 -12.35 12.07
CA THR A 1035 26.64 -12.51 13.03
C THR A 1035 27.99 -12.35 12.35
N HIS A 1036 28.12 -12.77 11.09
CA HIS A 1036 29.35 -12.66 10.31
C HIS A 1036 29.03 -12.01 8.96
N LEU A 1037 29.72 -10.92 8.65
CA LEU A 1037 29.62 -10.21 7.38
C LEU A 1037 31.01 -10.03 6.79
N ASN A 1038 31.24 -10.61 5.61
CA ASN A 1038 32.49 -10.51 4.88
C ASN A 1038 32.26 -9.74 3.57
N LEU A 1039 32.81 -8.54 3.51
CA LEU A 1039 32.76 -7.62 2.37
C LEU A 1039 34.18 -7.35 1.82
N ARG A 1040 35.13 -8.23 2.09
CA ARG A 1040 36.53 -8.06 1.68
C ARG A 1040 36.62 -7.91 0.16
N GLN A 1041 37.37 -6.91 -0.32
CA GLN A 1041 37.67 -6.74 -1.74
C GLN A 1041 36.41 -6.66 -2.62
N THR A 1042 35.43 -5.86 -2.22
CA THR A 1042 34.17 -5.66 -2.96
C THR A 1042 34.13 -4.35 -3.75
N GLY A 1043 35.21 -3.56 -3.69
CA GLY A 1043 35.27 -2.23 -4.30
C GLY A 1043 34.44 -1.17 -3.57
N LEU A 1044 33.99 -1.48 -2.34
CA LEU A 1044 33.10 -0.64 -1.55
C LEU A 1044 33.74 0.70 -1.18
N THR A 1045 32.95 1.77 -1.27
CA THR A 1045 33.28 3.11 -0.78
C THR A 1045 32.26 3.50 0.29
N LEU A 1046 32.67 4.29 1.31
CA LEU A 1046 31.74 4.78 2.33
C LEU A 1046 31.58 6.30 2.22
N THR A 1047 30.33 6.73 2.09
CA THR A 1047 29.92 8.12 2.30
C THR A 1047 29.51 8.33 3.77
N GLU A 1048 29.39 9.58 4.22
CA GLU A 1048 28.94 9.90 5.59
C GLU A 1048 27.56 9.27 5.91
N GLN A 1049 26.65 9.23 4.93
CA GLN A 1049 25.34 8.59 5.07
C GLN A 1049 25.43 7.06 5.12
N ALA A 1050 26.31 6.46 4.29
CA ALA A 1050 26.47 5.01 4.21
C ALA A 1050 27.25 4.42 5.39
N ALA A 1051 28.07 5.23 6.08
CA ALA A 1051 28.85 4.79 7.25
C ALA A 1051 27.97 4.26 8.39
N GLY A 1052 26.71 4.69 8.49
CA GLY A 1052 25.71 4.19 9.42
C GLY A 1052 24.87 3.00 8.91
N GLY A 1053 25.08 2.54 7.68
CA GLY A 1053 24.26 1.52 7.02
C GLY A 1053 24.30 0.13 7.68
N LEU A 1054 25.27 -0.10 8.59
CA LEU A 1054 25.39 -1.33 9.36
C LEU A 1054 24.81 -1.22 10.78
N SER A 1055 24.32 -0.05 11.20
CA SER A 1055 23.90 0.23 12.58
C SER A 1055 22.77 -0.66 13.12
N SER A 1056 21.94 -1.21 12.23
CA SER A 1056 20.85 -2.14 12.57
C SER A 1056 21.34 -3.55 12.91
N LEU A 1057 22.59 -3.91 12.56
CA LEU A 1057 23.16 -5.26 12.71
C LEU A 1057 23.66 -5.53 14.13
N THR A 1058 22.78 -5.37 15.12
CA THR A 1058 23.11 -5.43 16.56
C THR A 1058 23.71 -6.76 17.01
N ARG A 1059 23.48 -7.86 16.26
CA ARG A 1059 24.00 -9.21 16.52
C ARG A 1059 25.35 -9.50 15.86
N LEU A 1060 25.89 -8.56 15.08
CA LEU A 1060 27.11 -8.75 14.32
C LEU A 1060 28.31 -8.93 15.26
N THR A 1061 29.01 -10.06 15.14
CA THR A 1061 30.20 -10.40 15.94
C THR A 1061 31.49 -10.26 15.14
N SER A 1062 31.43 -10.44 13.83
CA SER A 1062 32.58 -10.33 12.92
C SER A 1062 32.23 -9.52 11.68
N LEU A 1063 33.02 -8.47 11.43
CA LEU A 1063 32.93 -7.62 10.23
C LEU A 1063 34.29 -7.55 9.54
N ASP A 1064 34.35 -7.98 8.28
CA ASP A 1064 35.52 -7.79 7.42
C ASP A 1064 35.16 -6.87 6.25
N MET A 1065 35.82 -5.72 6.17
CA MET A 1065 35.73 -4.79 5.04
C MET A 1065 37.12 -4.47 4.48
N SER A 1066 38.11 -5.33 4.75
CA SER A 1066 39.49 -5.10 4.33
C SER A 1066 39.62 -5.02 2.81
N THR A 1067 40.66 -4.34 2.33
CA THR A 1067 40.97 -4.17 0.90
C THR A 1067 39.85 -3.49 0.09
N ASN A 1068 39.17 -2.51 0.69
CA ASN A 1068 38.17 -1.66 0.03
C ASN A 1068 38.55 -0.18 0.12
N PRO A 1069 38.34 0.65 -0.91
CA PRO A 1069 38.63 2.08 -0.86
C PRO A 1069 37.59 2.86 -0.03
N LEU A 1070 37.54 2.65 1.28
CA LEU A 1070 36.49 3.22 2.13
C LEU A 1070 36.62 4.73 2.33
N ASP A 1071 37.85 5.24 2.49
CA ASP A 1071 38.24 6.63 2.87
C ASP A 1071 37.70 7.11 4.23
N LEU A 1072 36.45 6.80 4.55
CA LEU A 1072 35.78 7.00 5.83
C LEU A 1072 35.62 5.68 6.58
N PRO A 1073 35.82 5.65 7.90
CA PRO A 1073 35.59 4.44 8.68
C PRO A 1073 34.09 4.18 8.91
N PRO A 1074 33.66 2.91 9.06
CA PRO A 1074 32.27 2.60 9.41
C PRO A 1074 31.92 3.01 10.84
N LEU A 1075 30.64 3.29 11.10
CA LEU A 1075 30.13 3.59 12.43
C LEU A 1075 29.79 2.28 13.16
N VAL A 1076 30.59 1.92 14.17
CA VAL A 1076 30.44 0.65 14.90
C VAL A 1076 29.78 0.81 16.28
N LEU A 1077 29.40 2.05 16.65
CA LEU A 1077 28.77 2.37 17.94
C LEU A 1077 27.53 1.53 18.24
N PHE A 1078 26.75 1.20 17.21
CA PHE A 1078 25.50 0.46 17.32
C PHE A 1078 25.67 -1.05 17.15
N LEU A 1079 26.91 -1.56 17.22
CA LEU A 1079 27.25 -2.98 17.08
C LEU A 1079 27.76 -3.55 18.42
N PRO A 1080 26.90 -3.69 19.45
CA PRO A 1080 27.33 -4.10 20.80
C PRO A 1080 27.88 -5.53 20.87
N ALA A 1081 27.50 -6.38 19.92
CA ALA A 1081 27.97 -7.76 19.82
C ALA A 1081 29.32 -7.89 19.10
N LEU A 1082 29.87 -6.81 18.52
CA LEU A 1082 31.07 -6.88 17.68
C LEU A 1082 32.27 -7.35 18.50
N ARG A 1083 33.02 -8.31 17.95
CA ARG A 1083 34.24 -8.87 18.55
C ARG A 1083 35.41 -8.84 17.59
N ARG A 1084 35.19 -8.91 16.27
CA ARG A 1084 36.25 -8.85 15.26
C ARG A 1084 35.91 -7.79 14.22
N LEU A 1085 36.81 -6.84 14.03
CA LEU A 1085 36.71 -5.78 13.02
C LEU A 1085 38.00 -5.76 12.20
N ASN A 1086 37.89 -6.04 10.91
CA ASN A 1086 39.00 -5.98 9.96
C ASN A 1086 38.78 -4.86 8.95
N LEU A 1087 39.60 -3.80 9.05
CA LEU A 1087 39.63 -2.64 8.16
C LEU A 1087 41.03 -2.46 7.55
N ARG A 1088 41.79 -3.55 7.41
CA ARG A 1088 43.11 -3.54 6.79
C ARG A 1088 43.06 -2.98 5.36
N ALA A 1089 43.97 -2.10 5.01
CA ALA A 1089 44.13 -1.57 3.65
C ALA A 1089 42.83 -0.96 3.09
N THR A 1090 42.22 -0.06 3.86
CA THR A 1090 40.96 0.60 3.50
C THR A 1090 41.05 2.09 3.18
N GLY A 1091 42.23 2.69 3.32
CA GLY A 1091 42.48 4.11 3.02
C GLY A 1091 41.97 5.09 4.10
N ILE A 1092 41.39 4.59 5.19
CA ILE A 1092 40.84 5.43 6.26
C ILE A 1092 41.90 6.30 6.93
N ARG A 1093 41.54 7.55 7.22
CA ARG A 1093 42.42 8.52 7.93
C ARG A 1093 42.17 8.59 9.42
N ASN A 1094 40.97 8.22 9.85
CA ASN A 1094 40.55 8.23 11.25
C ASN A 1094 40.19 6.81 11.70
N CYS A 1095 40.43 6.50 12.98
CA CYS A 1095 39.94 5.27 13.57
C CYS A 1095 38.40 5.21 13.59
N PRO A 1096 37.78 4.01 13.56
CA PRO A 1096 36.34 3.85 13.61
C PRO A 1096 35.72 4.40 14.91
N VAL A 1097 34.59 5.08 14.77
CA VAL A 1097 33.85 5.67 15.89
C VAL A 1097 32.94 4.62 16.52
N GLY A 1098 32.95 4.54 17.86
CA GLY A 1098 32.12 3.62 18.62
C GLY A 1098 32.77 2.30 19.02
N VAL A 1099 34.09 2.17 18.87
CA VAL A 1099 34.86 1.11 19.53
C VAL A 1099 34.73 1.33 21.04
N LEU A 1100 34.02 0.44 21.72
CA LEU A 1100 33.70 0.57 23.15
C LEU A 1100 34.87 0.13 24.04
N ASP A 1101 34.99 0.73 25.22
CA ASP A 1101 35.98 0.33 26.23
C ASP A 1101 35.69 -1.08 26.80
N TYR A 1102 34.43 -1.56 26.74
CA TYR A 1102 34.06 -2.93 27.09
C TYR A 1102 32.79 -3.37 26.33
N PRO A 1103 32.68 -4.64 25.88
CA PRO A 1103 33.73 -5.68 25.90
C PRO A 1103 34.80 -5.43 24.83
N TYR A 1104 36.07 -5.75 25.16
CA TYR A 1104 37.18 -5.60 24.22
C TYR A 1104 37.01 -6.45 22.95
N LEU A 1105 37.34 -5.87 21.80
CA LEU A 1105 37.43 -6.60 20.54
C LEU A 1105 38.51 -7.68 20.63
N GLN A 1106 38.21 -8.89 20.16
CA GLN A 1106 39.17 -9.97 19.97
C GLN A 1106 40.19 -9.61 18.88
N LEU A 1107 39.76 -8.86 17.87
CA LEU A 1107 40.61 -8.37 16.78
C LEU A 1107 40.09 -7.02 16.29
N LEU A 1108 40.99 -6.04 16.22
CA LEU A 1108 40.84 -4.75 15.57
C LEU A 1108 42.05 -4.55 14.65
N ASP A 1109 41.87 -4.92 13.38
CA ASP A 1109 42.91 -4.80 12.35
C ASP A 1109 42.74 -3.49 11.57
N LEU A 1110 43.64 -2.55 11.80
CA LEU A 1110 43.69 -1.23 11.17
C LEU A 1110 44.96 -1.05 10.33
N ARG A 1111 45.67 -2.14 9.99
CA ARG A 1111 46.95 -2.08 9.28
C ARG A 1111 46.81 -1.47 7.88
N TYR A 1112 47.90 -0.86 7.41
CA TYR A 1112 48.02 -0.31 6.05
C TYR A 1112 46.95 0.73 5.70
N ASN A 1113 46.66 1.65 6.61
CA ASN A 1113 45.75 2.78 6.40
C ASN A 1113 46.49 4.12 6.47
N HIS A 1114 45.76 5.23 6.45
CA HIS A 1114 46.30 6.60 6.52
C HIS A 1114 46.06 7.24 7.89
N ILE A 1115 46.00 6.44 8.96
CA ILE A 1115 45.74 6.92 10.32
C ILE A 1115 46.97 7.65 10.86
N ASP A 1116 46.77 8.87 11.35
CA ASP A 1116 47.83 9.73 11.90
C ASP A 1116 47.79 9.86 13.43
N ARG A 1117 46.59 9.65 14.02
CA ARG A 1117 46.30 9.75 15.45
C ARG A 1117 45.46 8.58 15.97
N ILE A 1118 45.80 8.09 17.16
CA ILE A 1118 45.08 7.00 17.85
C ILE A 1118 44.26 7.59 19.02
N PRO A 1119 42.92 7.53 19.02
CA PRO A 1119 42.10 7.99 20.13
C PRO A 1119 42.14 7.02 21.32
N GLU A 1120 41.81 7.51 22.53
CA GLU A 1120 41.89 6.74 23.78
C GLU A 1120 41.08 5.43 23.74
N ALA A 1121 39.84 5.45 23.26
CA ALA A 1121 38.99 4.26 23.16
C ALA A 1121 39.61 3.11 22.33
N VAL A 1122 40.42 3.44 21.33
CA VAL A 1122 41.15 2.44 20.52
C VAL A 1122 42.39 1.95 21.25
N ARG A 1123 43.09 2.83 21.97
CA ARG A 1123 44.24 2.46 22.82
C ARG A 1123 43.82 1.44 23.88
N MET A 1124 42.63 1.59 24.45
CA MET A 1124 42.09 0.66 25.45
C MET A 1124 41.88 -0.76 24.90
N GLN A 1125 41.86 -0.97 23.59
CA GLN A 1125 41.76 -2.32 23.00
C GLN A 1125 43.07 -3.13 23.07
N SER A 1126 44.20 -2.51 23.44
CA SER A 1126 45.52 -3.15 23.44
C SER A 1126 45.79 -4.04 24.67
N VAL A 1127 44.76 -4.69 25.20
CA VAL A 1127 44.82 -5.54 26.41
C VAL A 1127 45.49 -6.90 26.21
N GLY A 1128 45.99 -7.21 25.01
CA GLY A 1128 46.71 -8.45 24.72
C GLY A 1128 47.28 -8.52 23.30
N ASN A 1129 48.17 -9.48 23.07
CA ASN A 1129 48.82 -9.67 21.76
C ASN A 1129 47.81 -9.88 20.63
N ASN A 1130 48.12 -9.32 19.47
CA ASN A 1130 47.35 -9.44 18.23
C ASN A 1130 45.89 -8.96 18.28
N ARG A 1131 45.50 -8.18 19.31
CA ARG A 1131 44.16 -7.59 19.40
C ARG A 1131 44.03 -6.27 18.66
N LEU A 1132 45.04 -5.41 18.74
CA LEU A 1132 45.08 -4.13 18.03
C LEU A 1132 46.28 -4.11 17.08
N LEU A 1133 46.03 -3.98 15.79
CA LEU A 1133 47.07 -3.99 14.76
C LEU A 1133 47.05 -2.67 13.98
N LEU A 1134 48.12 -1.87 14.09
CA LEU A 1134 48.21 -0.54 13.45
C LEU A 1134 49.39 -0.38 12.49
N THR A 1135 50.19 -1.43 12.27
CA THR A 1135 51.35 -1.41 11.37
C THR A 1135 51.03 -0.84 9.98
N GLY A 1136 51.93 -0.01 9.45
CA GLY A 1136 51.78 0.59 8.12
C GLY A 1136 50.97 1.89 8.07
N ASN A 1137 50.61 2.48 9.22
CA ASN A 1137 49.95 3.79 9.31
C ASN A 1137 50.94 4.95 9.51
N PRO A 1138 50.72 6.13 8.91
CA PRO A 1138 51.58 7.30 9.02
C PRO A 1138 51.39 8.08 10.34
N LEU A 1139 51.54 7.41 11.50
CA LEU A 1139 51.37 8.06 12.81
C LEU A 1139 52.35 9.23 13.01
N ASN A 1140 51.82 10.44 13.20
CA ASN A 1140 52.59 11.66 13.43
C ASN A 1140 52.22 12.38 14.74
N ASP A 1141 51.07 12.02 15.34
CA ASP A 1141 50.61 12.61 16.58
C ASP A 1141 51.55 12.25 17.74
N ALA A 1142 52.07 13.29 18.40
CA ALA A 1142 53.07 13.14 19.45
C ALA A 1142 52.54 12.35 20.65
N ASP A 1143 51.26 12.49 21.00
CA ASP A 1143 50.65 11.75 22.10
C ASP A 1143 50.49 10.27 21.76
N SER A 1144 50.05 9.96 20.54
CA SER A 1144 49.93 8.58 20.06
C SER A 1144 51.28 7.89 20.00
N LEU A 1145 52.32 8.56 19.48
CA LEU A 1145 53.68 8.02 19.43
C LEU A 1145 54.25 7.78 20.84
N ARG A 1146 54.10 8.75 21.77
CA ARG A 1146 54.51 8.57 23.17
C ARG A 1146 53.78 7.40 23.85
N TRP A 1147 52.49 7.25 23.56
CA TRP A 1147 51.70 6.14 24.08
C TRP A 1147 52.19 4.79 23.53
N VAL A 1148 52.46 4.67 22.22
CA VAL A 1148 53.00 3.42 21.64
C VAL A 1148 54.31 3.02 22.32
N VAL A 1149 55.22 3.97 22.50
CA VAL A 1149 56.50 3.74 23.21
C VAL A 1149 56.27 3.25 24.63
N ARG A 1150 55.44 3.96 25.41
CA ARG A 1150 55.12 3.60 26.79
C ARG A 1150 54.45 2.22 26.88
N HIS A 1151 53.44 1.98 26.06
CA HIS A 1151 52.68 0.73 26.06
C HIS A 1151 53.58 -0.46 25.77
N ARG A 1152 54.50 -0.36 24.80
CA ARG A 1152 55.47 -1.41 24.54
C ARG A 1152 56.42 -1.62 25.72
N GLN A 1153 56.95 -0.55 26.31
CA GLN A 1153 57.86 -0.66 27.47
C GLN A 1153 57.17 -1.32 28.69
N GLU A 1154 55.89 -1.04 28.90
CA GLU A 1154 55.13 -1.58 30.04
C GLU A 1154 54.65 -3.02 29.81
N THR A 1155 54.32 -3.40 28.58
CA THR A 1155 53.63 -4.67 28.27
C THR A 1155 54.44 -5.65 27.41
N GLY A 1156 55.50 -5.18 26.76
CA GLY A 1156 56.25 -5.92 25.74
C GLY A 1156 55.54 -6.04 24.39
N ILE A 1157 54.34 -5.47 24.24
CA ILE A 1157 53.49 -5.62 23.04
C ILE A 1157 53.74 -4.47 22.07
N ASN A 1158 54.14 -4.78 20.84
CA ASN A 1158 54.29 -3.77 19.80
C ASN A 1158 53.04 -3.70 18.90
N VAL A 1159 52.27 -2.61 19.03
CA VAL A 1159 51.01 -2.40 18.29
C VAL A 1159 51.19 -1.67 16.95
N TRP A 1160 52.33 -0.99 16.74
CA TRP A 1160 52.59 -0.18 15.55
C TRP A 1160 54.04 -0.28 15.06
N MET A 1161 54.21 -0.24 13.75
CA MET A 1161 55.50 -0.11 13.07
C MET A 1161 55.30 0.62 11.75
N GLY A 1162 56.26 1.47 11.36
CA GLY A 1162 56.30 2.11 10.05
C GLY A 1162 56.44 1.12 8.90
N LEU A 1163 56.14 1.58 7.68
CA LEU A 1163 56.36 0.79 6.46
C LEU A 1163 57.86 0.51 6.23
N PRO A 1164 58.22 -0.66 5.66
CA PRO A 1164 59.59 -0.92 5.22
C PRO A 1164 60.04 0.11 4.17
N SER A 1165 61.33 0.47 4.18
CA SER A 1165 61.96 1.26 3.11
C SER A 1165 62.84 0.35 2.25
N ALA A 1166 62.88 0.59 0.93
CA ALA A 1166 63.75 -0.15 0.02
C ALA A 1166 65.25 0.12 0.28
N ASP A 1167 65.59 1.30 0.80
CA ASP A 1167 66.97 1.76 1.03
C ASP A 1167 67.38 1.72 2.52
N PHE A 1168 67.18 0.59 3.20
CA PHE A 1168 67.52 0.46 4.63
C PHE A 1168 69.03 0.42 4.93
N ALA A 1169 69.87 0.23 3.91
CA ALA A 1169 71.32 0.25 4.01
C ALA A 1169 71.92 1.67 3.97
N GLN A 1170 71.12 2.74 3.84
CA GLN A 1170 71.61 4.12 3.84
C GLN A 1170 71.66 4.73 5.26
N PRO A 1171 72.71 5.50 5.60
CA PRO A 1171 72.86 6.08 6.94
C PRO A 1171 72.01 7.32 7.18
N GLU A 1172 71.39 7.92 6.15
CA GLU A 1172 70.87 9.30 6.19
C GLU A 1172 69.93 9.57 7.37
N ALA A 1173 69.04 8.61 7.67
CA ALA A 1173 68.10 8.71 8.79
C ALA A 1173 68.80 8.85 10.16
N TRP A 1174 70.02 8.31 10.30
CA TRP A 1174 70.83 8.28 11.52
C TRP A 1174 71.87 9.41 11.61
N LEU A 1175 72.00 10.25 10.58
CA LEU A 1175 72.96 11.37 10.54
C LEU A 1175 72.36 12.69 11.05
N THR A 1176 71.06 12.73 11.30
CA THR A 1176 70.35 13.94 11.76
C THR A 1176 70.97 14.50 13.05
N GLY A 1177 71.33 15.79 13.06
CA GLY A 1177 71.90 16.48 14.23
C GLY A 1177 73.42 16.38 14.41
N LEU A 1178 74.14 15.67 13.53
CA LEU A 1178 75.61 15.62 13.51
C LEU A 1178 76.21 16.81 12.73
N SER A 1179 77.46 17.18 13.04
CA SER A 1179 78.19 18.16 12.21
C SER A 1179 78.52 17.57 10.82
N PRO A 1180 78.73 18.38 9.78
CA PRO A 1180 79.05 17.87 8.44
C PRO A 1180 80.27 16.93 8.40
N GLU A 1181 81.31 17.22 9.19
CA GLU A 1181 82.51 16.38 9.29
C GLU A 1181 82.23 15.04 9.98
N GLN A 1182 81.43 15.06 11.06
CA GLN A 1182 81.01 13.85 11.76
C GLN A 1182 80.08 13.00 10.90
N ALA A 1183 79.15 13.64 10.20
CA ALA A 1183 78.21 12.97 9.31
C ALA A 1183 78.94 12.27 8.14
N ALA A 1184 79.94 12.92 7.53
CA ALA A 1184 80.77 12.31 6.49
C ALA A 1184 81.58 11.11 7.02
N THR A 1185 82.15 11.22 8.22
CA THR A 1185 82.91 10.13 8.86
C THR A 1185 82.01 8.92 9.14
N GLN A 1186 80.83 9.16 9.74
CA GLN A 1186 79.89 8.10 10.08
C GLN A 1186 79.23 7.47 8.83
N ALA A 1187 78.96 8.27 7.80
CA ALA A 1187 78.47 7.76 6.51
C ALA A 1187 79.50 6.83 5.84
N GLY A 1188 80.79 7.17 5.88
CA GLY A 1188 81.86 6.32 5.35
C GLY A 1188 81.96 4.97 6.05
N ARG A 1189 81.85 4.94 7.39
CA ARG A 1189 81.84 3.70 8.19
C ARG A 1189 80.63 2.83 7.86
N TRP A 1190 79.46 3.44 7.80
CA TRP A 1190 78.21 2.74 7.46
C TRP A 1190 78.27 2.11 6.07
N GLN A 1191 78.77 2.85 5.07
CA GLN A 1191 78.94 2.35 3.70
C GLN A 1191 79.94 1.18 3.64
N HIS A 1192 81.05 1.25 4.39
CA HIS A 1192 82.01 0.14 4.45
C HIS A 1192 81.34 -1.14 4.98
N LEU A 1193 80.64 -1.07 6.11
CA LEU A 1193 79.91 -2.22 6.67
C LEU A 1193 78.83 -2.77 5.71
N ALA A 1194 78.18 -1.91 4.93
CA ALA A 1194 77.20 -2.32 3.93
C ALA A 1194 77.79 -3.10 2.74
N THR A 1195 79.11 -3.01 2.50
CA THR A 1195 79.78 -3.80 1.45
C THR A 1195 80.21 -5.20 1.89
N LEU A 1196 80.14 -5.50 3.18
CA LEU A 1196 80.60 -6.78 3.74
C LEU A 1196 79.52 -7.87 3.61
N GLU A 1197 79.93 -9.10 3.32
CA GLU A 1197 79.02 -10.24 3.16
C GLU A 1197 78.33 -10.60 4.50
N GLY A 1198 77.01 -10.82 4.48
CA GLY A 1198 76.21 -11.11 5.69
C GLY A 1198 75.64 -9.89 6.44
N ASN A 1199 75.77 -8.69 5.87
CA ASN A 1199 75.30 -7.44 6.48
C ASN A 1199 73.77 -7.30 6.58
N GLU A 1200 73.01 -8.03 5.73
CA GLU A 1200 71.55 -7.89 5.59
C GLU A 1200 70.81 -8.00 6.92
N ARG A 1201 71.29 -8.88 7.82
CA ARG A 1201 70.69 -9.13 9.14
C ARG A 1201 70.89 -7.98 10.12
N PHE A 1202 72.08 -7.39 10.10
CA PHE A 1202 72.42 -6.24 10.92
C PHE A 1202 71.61 -5.02 10.50
N PHE A 1203 71.63 -4.69 9.20
CA PHE A 1203 70.88 -3.55 8.69
C PHE A 1203 69.36 -3.77 8.71
N GLY A 1204 68.88 -5.01 8.56
CA GLY A 1204 67.47 -5.35 8.77
C GLY A 1204 66.99 -5.10 10.21
N THR A 1205 67.83 -5.40 11.21
CA THR A 1205 67.52 -5.09 12.62
C THR A 1205 67.51 -3.57 12.87
N LEU A 1206 68.47 -2.83 12.31
CA LEU A 1206 68.49 -1.38 12.40
C LEU A 1206 67.28 -0.75 11.69
N ASP A 1207 66.79 -1.33 10.59
CA ASP A 1207 65.57 -0.88 9.93
C ASP A 1207 64.32 -1.08 10.80
N MET A 1208 64.21 -2.22 11.50
CA MET A 1208 63.11 -2.47 12.45
C MET A 1208 63.10 -1.42 13.56
N VAL A 1209 64.26 -1.07 14.12
CA VAL A 1209 64.40 0.00 15.13
C VAL A 1209 64.05 1.36 14.52
N ARG A 1210 64.53 1.68 13.31
CA ARG A 1210 64.22 2.92 12.58
C ARG A 1210 62.73 3.11 12.34
N ARG A 1211 61.99 2.00 12.15
CA ARG A 1211 60.54 1.99 11.89
C ARG A 1211 59.69 2.02 13.17
N SER A 1212 60.31 1.94 14.35
CA SER A 1212 59.62 2.01 15.64
C SER A 1212 59.18 3.44 16.00
N ALA A 1213 58.25 3.56 16.96
CA ALA A 1213 57.84 4.87 17.48
C ALA A 1213 58.98 5.54 18.27
N ASP A 1214 59.84 4.74 18.90
CA ASP A 1214 60.98 5.21 19.71
C ASP A 1214 62.00 5.95 18.88
N PHE A 1215 62.22 5.54 17.63
CA PHE A 1215 63.08 6.28 16.72
C PHE A 1215 62.60 7.73 16.53
N ARG A 1216 61.28 7.96 16.57
CA ARG A 1216 60.69 9.31 16.44
C ARG A 1216 60.67 10.07 17.76
N VAL A 1217 60.38 9.40 18.87
CA VAL A 1217 60.21 10.04 20.19
C VAL A 1217 61.54 10.22 20.94
N ASN A 1218 62.43 9.23 20.86
CA ASN A 1218 63.69 9.12 21.60
C ASN A 1218 64.91 9.01 20.66
N TYR A 1219 64.86 9.72 19.53
CA TYR A 1219 65.87 9.65 18.47
C TYR A 1219 67.32 9.74 18.99
N ALA A 1220 67.65 10.76 19.79
CA ALA A 1220 69.03 11.04 20.21
C ALA A 1220 69.66 9.88 21.02
N ALA A 1221 68.89 9.26 21.92
CA ALA A 1221 69.37 8.13 22.71
C ALA A 1221 69.59 6.88 21.85
N LEU A 1222 68.70 6.63 20.88
CA LEU A 1222 68.84 5.52 19.94
C LEU A 1222 70.00 5.74 18.97
N GLN A 1223 70.16 6.95 18.45
CA GLN A 1223 71.25 7.34 17.57
C GLN A 1223 72.61 7.07 18.25
N GLN A 1224 72.76 7.40 19.53
CA GLN A 1224 73.98 7.10 20.29
C GLN A 1224 74.24 5.60 20.42
N ARG A 1225 73.22 4.79 20.74
CA ARG A 1225 73.36 3.33 20.85
C ARG A 1225 73.77 2.70 19.52
N VAL A 1226 73.14 3.11 18.42
CA VAL A 1226 73.46 2.61 17.08
C VAL A 1226 74.88 2.97 16.68
N TRP A 1227 75.32 4.22 16.86
CA TRP A 1227 76.70 4.59 16.52
C TRP A 1227 77.74 3.92 17.43
N HIS A 1228 77.44 3.71 18.71
CA HIS A 1228 78.31 2.92 19.59
C HIS A 1228 78.46 1.47 19.10
N LEU A 1229 77.38 0.86 18.62
CA LEU A 1229 77.38 -0.48 18.05
C LEU A 1229 78.17 -0.54 16.73
N VAL A 1230 77.95 0.41 15.83
CA VAL A 1230 78.67 0.52 14.54
C VAL A 1230 80.18 0.73 14.77
N ASP A 1231 80.54 1.63 15.68
CA ASP A 1231 81.94 1.93 16.00
C ASP A 1231 82.66 0.71 16.60
N ALA A 1232 81.99 -0.07 17.45
CA ALA A 1232 82.54 -1.29 18.01
C ALA A 1232 82.79 -2.36 16.93
N ILE A 1233 81.84 -2.54 16.00
CA ILE A 1233 81.93 -3.53 14.91
C ILE A 1233 83.05 -3.14 13.93
N GLU A 1234 83.15 -1.87 13.56
CA GLU A 1234 84.17 -1.36 12.63
C GLU A 1234 85.59 -1.50 13.21
N ALA A 1235 85.75 -1.36 14.53
CA ALA A 1235 87.05 -1.45 15.19
C ALA A 1235 87.65 -2.88 15.23
N SER A 1236 86.87 -3.94 14.95
CA SER A 1236 87.33 -5.33 15.03
C SER A 1236 86.75 -6.22 13.92
N PRO A 1237 87.56 -6.65 12.93
CA PRO A 1237 87.12 -7.56 11.87
C PRO A 1237 86.60 -8.91 12.38
N ALA A 1238 87.14 -9.40 13.51
CA ALA A 1238 86.69 -10.64 14.15
C ALA A 1238 85.31 -10.47 14.80
N LEU A 1239 85.04 -9.30 15.39
CA LEU A 1239 83.71 -8.97 15.92
C LEU A 1239 82.69 -8.82 14.79
N CYS A 1240 83.06 -8.16 13.69
CA CYS A 1240 82.20 -8.04 12.51
C CYS A 1240 81.76 -9.40 11.96
N GLN A 1241 82.69 -10.34 11.77
CA GLN A 1241 82.35 -11.72 11.36
C GLN A 1241 81.50 -12.45 12.40
N HIS A 1242 81.73 -12.21 13.69
CA HIS A 1242 80.94 -12.80 14.77
C HIS A 1242 79.50 -12.27 14.82
N VAL A 1243 79.28 -10.98 14.55
CA VAL A 1243 77.95 -10.35 14.52
C VAL A 1243 77.17 -10.74 13.27
N PHE A 1244 77.84 -10.92 12.12
CA PHE A 1244 77.16 -11.23 10.85
C PHE A 1244 76.84 -12.74 10.67
N ARG A 1245 77.34 -13.63 11.53
CA ARG A 1245 77.09 -15.10 11.47
C ARG A 1245 75.93 -15.55 12.39
N ASP A 1246 75.07 -16.43 11.88
CA ASP A 1246 74.00 -17.18 12.58
C ASP A 1246 73.15 -16.38 13.59
N VAL A 1247 72.02 -15.82 13.11
CA VAL A 1247 70.94 -15.26 13.93
C VAL A 1247 69.63 -15.88 13.43
N GLU A 1248 68.87 -16.55 14.32
CA GLU A 1248 67.50 -16.99 14.03
C GLU A 1248 66.56 -15.78 14.11
N TRP A 1249 65.72 -15.58 13.10
CA TRP A 1249 64.79 -14.45 13.01
C TRP A 1249 63.36 -14.91 13.35
N THR A 1250 62.62 -14.14 14.15
CA THR A 1250 61.16 -14.28 14.23
C THR A 1250 60.48 -13.26 13.32
N ALA A 1251 59.54 -13.73 12.51
CA ALA A 1251 58.91 -12.94 11.46
C ALA A 1251 58.06 -11.79 12.03
N ALA A 1252 58.00 -10.70 11.26
CA ALA A 1252 57.44 -9.37 11.55
C ALA A 1252 55.92 -9.29 11.87
N ASN A 1253 55.44 -10.04 12.86
CA ASN A 1253 54.08 -9.96 13.41
C ASN A 1253 54.14 -9.69 14.92
N GLY A 1254 54.07 -8.42 15.33
CA GLY A 1254 53.84 -8.05 16.73
C GLY A 1254 55.01 -8.30 17.69
N ASP A 1255 56.12 -8.85 17.22
CA ASP A 1255 57.34 -9.03 18.01
C ASP A 1255 58.04 -7.69 18.29
N ASP A 1256 58.68 -7.60 19.46
CA ASP A 1256 59.41 -6.41 19.90
C ASP A 1256 60.64 -6.14 19.00
N PRO A 1257 60.68 -5.02 18.25
CA PRO A 1257 61.83 -4.69 17.39
C PRO A 1257 63.12 -4.48 18.18
N PHE A 1258 63.03 -4.25 19.50
CA PHE A 1258 64.19 -4.11 20.36
C PHE A 1258 64.76 -5.43 20.83
N ALA A 1259 64.00 -6.53 20.82
CA ALA A 1259 64.51 -7.84 21.24
C ALA A 1259 65.70 -8.30 20.39
N SER A 1260 65.62 -8.11 19.06
CA SER A 1260 66.73 -8.42 18.15
C SER A 1260 67.90 -7.43 18.30
N PHE A 1261 67.60 -6.15 18.55
CA PHE A 1261 68.63 -5.12 18.73
C PHE A 1261 69.44 -5.31 20.03
N GLU A 1262 68.76 -5.65 21.13
CA GLU A 1262 69.39 -5.94 22.42
C GLU A 1262 70.22 -7.23 22.37
N GLN A 1263 69.80 -8.23 21.60
CA GLN A 1263 70.62 -9.42 21.33
C GLN A 1263 71.91 -9.08 20.58
N LEU A 1264 71.87 -8.15 19.62
CA LEU A 1264 73.08 -7.66 18.95
C LEU A 1264 74.02 -6.95 19.92
N GLU A 1265 73.50 -6.05 20.76
CA GLU A 1265 74.29 -5.38 21.80
C GLU A 1265 74.90 -6.38 22.80
N ALA A 1266 74.13 -7.39 23.23
CA ALA A 1266 74.59 -8.43 24.13
C ALA A 1266 75.68 -9.32 23.51
N ARG A 1267 75.59 -9.65 22.21
CA ARG A 1267 76.65 -10.40 21.50
C ARG A 1267 77.94 -9.60 21.41
N VAL A 1268 77.86 -8.31 21.11
CA VAL A 1268 79.03 -7.42 21.10
C VAL A 1268 79.66 -7.33 22.49
N ALA A 1269 78.84 -7.18 23.54
CA ALA A 1269 79.33 -7.18 24.92
C ALA A 1269 79.98 -8.52 25.33
N ALA A 1270 79.39 -9.65 24.95
CA ALA A 1270 79.91 -10.98 25.25
C ALA A 1270 81.25 -11.26 24.54
N PHE A 1271 81.39 -10.85 23.27
CA PHE A 1271 82.65 -10.96 22.54
C PHE A 1271 83.75 -10.11 23.19
N ASN A 1272 83.44 -8.87 23.57
CA ASN A 1272 84.39 -7.98 24.23
C ASN A 1272 84.79 -8.48 25.63
N ALA A 1273 83.87 -9.10 26.37
CA ALA A 1273 84.16 -9.73 27.66
C ALA A 1273 85.01 -11.01 27.51
N GLY A 1274 84.77 -11.81 26.47
CA GLY A 1274 85.55 -13.01 26.15
C GLY A 1274 86.94 -12.72 25.58
N ALA A 1275 87.18 -11.53 25.01
CA ALA A 1275 88.49 -11.06 24.58
C ALA A 1275 89.33 -10.43 25.72
N ALA A 1276 88.72 -10.18 26.88
CA ALA A 1276 89.36 -9.65 28.09
C ALA A 1276 89.80 -10.76 29.08
N HIS A 1277 89.60 -12.03 28.72
CA HIS A 1277 90.15 -13.24 29.36
C HIS A 1277 91.04 -13.97 28.37
#